data_AF-A0A496S3M2-F1
#
_entry.id   AF-A0A496S3M2-F1
#
_cell.length_a   1.000
_cell.length_b   1.000
_cell.length_c   1.000
_cell.angle_alpha   90.00
_cell.angle_beta   90.00
_cell.angle_gamma   90.00
#
_symmetry.space_group_name_H-M   'P 1'
#
loop_
_entity.id
_entity.type
_entity.pdbx_description
1 polymer ?
#
loop_
_entity_poly.entity_id
_entity_poly.type
_entity_poly.pdbx_seq_one_letter_code
_entity_poly.pdbx_strand_id
1 'polypeptide(L)'
;ITFADRETGIYRVNLDYFKQTKDGGVKEECKRKAFRKIAEFLKLKGYLHKKEEVLRKLEEYWREIESREWWEDSSALEERYKLEKYLEEIDIKEEMKGRIMEIVLYYHDLVLPLSFIKDKKVDFVVAIPFKGDKVEAKSIKGVIKAAAFGVRKYFPDKKVLILAVAGPYDSNVNEAKTSKAAQETFEEISSKNIEGFCFALVNKGKGWGMRAAIDLIAQLEVPFIFLDADLRQLRIEKNKKSRLYPTQPWKEEGIVIGLQPKSIKWLLTPILEGKDYVMSHYLRDPLDGTITNNIILPGIKAIFGLMMRQGIGGEFAGSPKLAKVMRDYLDNVEAMISDAMTYGIDICITIQAIINQLNIGEAFNTVKVHNPSEGKLGETYQKGGMFSEVTKAFFDRVIEYQDYWLNQKEEEIGKVEAEISEEKIIIPTLTNPQDVYPVVPEPVPFDWCRRIKEFEEIFKKDKPYNYEEEYKRIFMRHIQDLSLTDEEEESIYYRIKELVEKMQEEVCLYKVEFSPHLWAKIYYSVLLAYAQAESKEKREKIIELFKPLYYAKAASYACWYLRNFSFSDLESIKKFRENLSKEIEEILEKINNNQASKFLEVDISFEKLRGALVKGERYFYQQTEEFIRLRPYFIERWRQEIKKEKEVDLEKRIIKKLPIEFSFSSLNAFVETFPEKIREKYRYPEVMSLLYILAFFRGLSQEEQEFLLNKFSQEERLWIRDNLDKDWHEIIRNTSSSFQKEKVEEYIKVRNEIFENIRALKIASQILNKNGGLSEIIEKKEILEVIAGIKDAVLFEKDTIKALRDLEELLWGLRQINGVNVKVLRLPDGRIYIYDEYSLRKKALNKEEKLASTEEGLKHSIKLDFIREEGLFYGLIFEEKDEYEDLINLGIEILRILRDKKLLVWDKDKKIWRAKKILQRIIKITPSSLKEIYLATMNRPSALRRELEIELENHKIFNHQIPLVVIDDSKEEILRLNQETIKELKEKYQAPIIHLTGKDREKYQADIGEKLILEFSQKLNEGRLEKDTERILRDNKILADKEIILERMQEYINRNVFFHISGVRNFTVLIGKGSKVIMNIDDDAPAETYVLPYEEREKIRTERLKKREEVWQRLVKEVEERLGVKIENEEEFYRIWSQNIDEVKDLEEKYWGFSQDGKKGLISQAMEEIGCVDDLYIDKELKVTHQRYQSLMEPLPTYAIRLSDFIYKRPRVTKEDGEAFEVFPVDTIRIGEMIDKKVKEVDLPFVEKDLRGTQGLIVTEKERLKKKEE
;
A
#
# COMPACT_ATOMS: atom_id res chain seq x y z
N ILE A 1 -23.13 28.54 -38.87
CA ILE A 1 -22.63 27.25 -39.41
C ILE A 1 -21.19 27.09 -38.93
N THR A 2 -20.83 26.04 -38.19
CA THR A 2 -19.49 25.92 -37.60
C THR A 2 -18.57 25.03 -38.44
N PHE A 3 -17.70 25.64 -39.25
CA PHE A 3 -16.52 24.95 -39.77
C PHE A 3 -15.49 24.82 -38.65
N ALA A 4 -15.31 23.59 -38.16
CA ALA A 4 -14.11 23.21 -37.44
C ALA A 4 -13.07 22.76 -38.47
N ASP A 5 -11.90 23.41 -38.47
CA ASP A 5 -10.75 22.87 -39.18
C ASP A 5 -10.31 21.57 -38.47
N ARG A 6 -10.20 20.50 -39.26
CA ARG A 6 -9.88 19.16 -38.76
C ARG A 6 -8.39 18.92 -38.59
N GLU A 7 -7.53 19.76 -39.18
CA GLU A 7 -6.08 19.57 -39.12
C GLU A 7 -5.44 20.37 -37.97
N THR A 8 -5.95 21.57 -37.65
CA THR A 8 -5.43 22.41 -36.55
C THR A 8 -6.13 22.23 -35.20
N GLY A 9 -7.40 21.82 -35.19
CA GLY A 9 -8.18 21.58 -33.96
C GLY A 9 -8.58 22.83 -33.16
N ILE A 10 -8.28 24.03 -33.67
CA ILE A 10 -8.63 25.31 -33.03
C ILE A 10 -10.10 25.65 -33.34
N TYR A 11 -10.89 25.95 -32.30
CA TYR A 11 -12.30 26.36 -32.48
C TYR A 11 -12.37 27.88 -32.55
N ARG A 12 -12.95 28.40 -33.62
CA ARG A 12 -13.21 29.84 -33.78
C ARG A 12 -14.21 30.31 -32.72
N VAL A 13 -13.95 31.49 -32.14
CA VAL A 13 -15.00 32.31 -31.51
C VAL A 13 -16.10 32.55 -32.55
N ASN A 14 -17.37 32.65 -32.13
CA ASN A 14 -18.47 32.77 -33.07
C ASN A 14 -18.54 34.17 -33.71
N LEU A 15 -17.70 34.41 -34.72
CA LEU A 15 -17.60 35.68 -35.46
C LEU A 15 -18.95 36.16 -36.02
N ASP A 16 -19.91 35.25 -36.28
CA ASP A 16 -21.27 35.61 -36.70
C ASP A 16 -21.96 36.56 -35.69
N TYR A 17 -21.62 36.48 -34.40
CA TYR A 17 -22.15 37.35 -33.35
C TYR A 17 -21.59 38.79 -33.42
N PHE A 18 -20.33 38.95 -33.88
CA PHE A 18 -19.64 40.24 -33.92
C PHE A 18 -19.83 41.01 -35.23
N LYS A 19 -20.28 40.36 -36.32
CA LYS A 19 -20.49 40.94 -37.66
C LYS A 19 -21.33 42.23 -37.75
N GLN A 20 -22.12 42.56 -36.73
CA GLN A 20 -22.93 43.79 -36.69
C GLN A 20 -22.28 44.95 -35.93
N THR A 21 -21.16 44.70 -35.26
CA THR A 21 -20.38 45.70 -34.52
C THR A 21 -19.63 46.62 -35.50
N LYS A 22 -19.19 47.78 -35.03
CA LYS A 22 -18.31 48.69 -35.79
C LYS A 22 -17.05 48.93 -34.97
N ASP A 23 -15.89 48.80 -35.61
CA ASP A 23 -14.59 49.13 -35.02
C ASP A 23 -14.56 50.54 -34.38
N GLY A 24 -15.10 51.55 -35.08
CA GLY A 24 -15.22 52.89 -34.55
C GLY A 24 -13.92 53.53 -34.07
N GLY A 25 -12.76 53.15 -34.65
CA GLY A 25 -11.42 53.63 -34.31
C GLY A 25 -10.65 52.76 -33.32
N VAL A 26 -11.17 51.61 -32.89
CA VAL A 26 -10.52 50.76 -31.87
C VAL A 26 -9.22 50.10 -32.38
N LYS A 27 -9.15 49.64 -33.64
CA LYS A 27 -7.92 49.13 -34.28
C LYS A 27 -6.75 50.11 -34.13
N GLU A 28 -6.98 51.39 -34.40
CA GLU A 28 -5.97 52.46 -34.33
C GLU A 28 -5.64 52.84 -32.87
N GLU A 29 -6.61 52.76 -31.95
CA GLU A 29 -6.36 52.96 -30.52
C GLU A 29 -5.48 51.85 -29.94
N CYS A 30 -5.77 50.59 -30.26
CA CYS A 30 -4.96 49.42 -29.89
C CYS A 30 -3.55 49.49 -30.49
N LYS A 31 -3.42 49.86 -31.78
CA LYS A 31 -2.13 50.08 -32.46
C LYS A 31 -1.26 51.07 -31.70
N ARG A 32 -1.82 52.26 -31.39
CA ARG A 32 -1.12 53.32 -30.64
C ARG A 32 -0.74 52.88 -29.23
N LYS A 33 -1.62 52.17 -28.52
CA LYS A 33 -1.33 51.61 -27.18
C LYS A 33 -0.18 50.59 -27.26
N ALA A 34 -0.22 49.64 -28.18
CA ALA A 34 0.83 48.65 -28.39
C ALA A 34 2.18 49.31 -28.69
N PHE A 35 2.25 50.19 -29.70
CA PHE A 35 3.51 50.81 -30.13
C PHE A 35 4.12 51.69 -29.04
N ARG A 36 3.28 52.38 -28.25
CA ARG A 36 3.68 53.10 -27.04
C ARG A 36 4.32 52.15 -26.01
N LYS A 37 3.69 51.01 -25.71
CA LYS A 37 4.21 50.03 -24.74
C LYS A 37 5.47 49.31 -25.21
N ILE A 38 5.63 49.07 -26.51
CA ILE A 38 6.89 48.58 -27.08
C ILE A 38 8.01 49.62 -26.93
N ALA A 39 7.74 50.91 -27.15
CA ALA A 39 8.73 51.96 -26.92
C ALA A 39 9.12 52.11 -25.43
N GLU A 40 8.16 51.99 -24.52
CA GLU A 40 8.39 51.94 -23.06
C GLU A 40 9.22 50.71 -22.66
N PHE A 41 8.90 49.52 -23.19
CA PHE A 41 9.64 48.28 -22.94
C PHE A 41 11.08 48.31 -23.45
N LEU A 42 11.30 48.76 -24.68
CA LEU A 42 12.63 48.90 -25.25
C LEU A 42 13.47 49.92 -24.48
N LYS A 43 12.86 51.00 -23.97
CA LYS A 43 13.53 51.94 -23.06
C LYS A 43 13.93 51.27 -21.74
N LEU A 44 12.98 50.59 -21.08
CA LEU A 44 13.19 49.90 -19.79
C LEU A 44 14.32 48.85 -19.86
N LYS A 45 14.51 48.21 -21.01
CA LYS A 45 15.53 47.18 -21.24
C LYS A 45 16.83 47.69 -21.87
N GLY A 46 16.98 49.00 -22.08
CA GLY A 46 18.19 49.61 -22.70
C GLY A 46 18.29 49.48 -24.23
N TYR A 47 17.30 48.88 -24.89
CA TYR A 47 17.22 48.66 -26.34
C TYR A 47 16.54 49.82 -27.09
N LEU A 48 16.51 51.04 -26.53
CA LEU A 48 15.86 52.21 -27.15
C LEU A 48 16.42 52.53 -28.56
N HIS A 49 17.69 52.20 -28.82
CA HIS A 49 18.33 52.34 -30.13
C HIS A 49 17.72 51.44 -31.22
N LYS A 50 17.07 50.32 -30.86
CA LYS A 50 16.33 49.42 -31.77
C LYS A 50 14.88 49.85 -32.01
N LYS A 51 14.39 50.91 -31.36
CA LYS A 51 12.97 51.33 -31.40
C LYS A 51 12.43 51.52 -32.82
N GLU A 52 13.16 52.20 -33.70
CA GLU A 52 12.68 52.52 -35.05
C GLU A 52 12.64 51.28 -35.95
N GLU A 53 13.63 50.39 -35.81
CA GLU A 53 13.70 49.09 -36.49
C GLU A 53 12.50 48.20 -36.11
N VAL A 54 12.22 48.08 -34.80
CA VAL A 54 11.09 47.30 -34.27
C VAL A 54 9.74 47.91 -34.65
N LEU A 55 9.53 49.21 -34.42
CA LEU A 55 8.24 49.85 -34.74
C LEU A 55 7.93 49.84 -36.24
N ARG A 56 8.94 49.90 -37.12
CA ARG A 56 8.73 49.72 -38.57
C ARG A 56 8.23 48.32 -38.91
N LYS A 57 8.82 47.26 -38.33
CA LYS A 57 8.38 45.88 -38.56
C LYS A 57 6.99 45.59 -37.97
N LEU A 58 6.66 46.20 -36.83
CA LEU A 58 5.30 46.14 -36.29
C LEU A 58 4.29 46.93 -37.13
N GLU A 59 4.69 48.02 -37.78
CA GLU A 59 3.85 48.76 -38.75
C GLU A 59 3.61 47.95 -40.04
N GLU A 60 4.58 47.15 -40.49
CA GLU A 60 4.39 46.20 -41.60
C GLU A 60 3.34 45.12 -41.24
N TYR A 61 3.48 44.48 -40.08
CA TYR A 61 2.51 43.50 -39.55
C TYR A 61 1.11 44.11 -39.36
N TRP A 62 1.00 45.29 -38.75
CA TRP A 62 -0.30 45.90 -38.44
C TRP A 62 -1.04 46.39 -39.69
N ARG A 63 -0.33 46.72 -40.78
CA ARG A 63 -0.95 47.00 -42.09
C ARG A 63 -1.60 45.76 -42.70
N GLU A 64 -1.04 44.58 -42.48
CA GLU A 64 -1.68 43.33 -42.91
C GLU A 64 -3.02 43.15 -42.17
N ILE A 65 -3.05 43.38 -40.87
CA ILE A 65 -4.29 43.37 -40.05
C ILE A 65 -5.28 44.48 -40.48
N GLU A 66 -4.81 45.68 -40.83
CA GLU A 66 -5.65 46.78 -41.32
C GLU A 66 -6.34 46.46 -42.66
N SER A 67 -5.71 45.62 -43.51
CA SER A 67 -6.18 45.28 -44.85
C SER A 67 -7.29 44.22 -44.94
N ARG A 68 -7.58 43.50 -43.85
CA ARG A 68 -8.64 42.49 -43.75
C ARG A 68 -9.92 43.13 -43.16
N GLU A 69 -11.11 42.59 -43.44
CA GLU A 69 -12.31 43.07 -42.73
C GLU A 69 -12.12 42.90 -41.22
N TRP A 70 -12.65 43.82 -40.40
CA TRP A 70 -12.27 43.85 -38.98
C TRP A 70 -12.81 42.66 -38.15
N TRP A 71 -13.67 41.82 -38.73
CA TRP A 71 -14.12 40.51 -38.21
C TRP A 71 -13.51 39.29 -38.93
N GLU A 72 -12.67 39.49 -39.95
CA GLU A 72 -11.93 38.43 -40.65
C GLU A 72 -10.60 38.19 -39.95
N ASP A 73 -10.62 37.28 -38.97
CA ASP A 73 -9.41 36.90 -38.24
C ASP A 73 -8.92 35.48 -38.60
N SER A 74 -7.60 35.31 -38.54
CA SER A 74 -6.96 34.00 -38.65
C SER A 74 -6.91 33.32 -37.28
N SER A 75 -6.17 32.22 -37.11
CA SER A 75 -6.05 31.64 -35.77
C SER A 75 -5.08 32.43 -34.89
N ALA A 76 -5.34 32.52 -33.58
CA ALA A 76 -4.44 33.11 -32.59
C ALA A 76 -3.00 32.56 -32.67
N LEU A 77 -2.85 31.29 -33.05
CA LEU A 77 -1.57 30.63 -33.27
C LEU A 77 -0.91 31.04 -34.61
N GLU A 78 -1.70 31.32 -35.64
CA GLU A 78 -1.26 31.76 -36.97
C GLU A 78 -0.83 33.23 -36.97
N GLU A 79 -1.59 34.14 -36.35
CA GLU A 79 -1.14 35.52 -36.15
C GLU A 79 0.14 35.60 -35.32
N ARG A 80 0.26 34.73 -34.31
CA ARG A 80 1.51 34.57 -33.58
C ARG A 80 2.66 34.13 -34.49
N TYR A 81 2.50 33.08 -35.30
CA TYR A 81 3.54 32.63 -36.25
C TYR A 81 3.87 33.66 -37.34
N LYS A 82 2.93 34.54 -37.71
CA LYS A 82 3.21 35.69 -38.60
C LYS A 82 4.09 36.72 -37.88
N LEU A 83 3.68 37.16 -36.70
CA LEU A 83 4.41 38.14 -35.90
C LEU A 83 5.81 37.63 -35.48
N GLU A 84 5.93 36.34 -35.15
CA GLU A 84 7.21 35.69 -34.84
C GLU A 84 8.20 35.87 -35.99
N LYS A 85 7.80 35.62 -37.26
CA LYS A 85 8.63 35.87 -38.45
C LYS A 85 8.98 37.35 -38.66
N TYR A 86 8.04 38.27 -38.45
CA TYR A 86 8.32 39.71 -38.50
C TYR A 86 9.34 40.16 -37.44
N LEU A 87 9.48 39.41 -36.34
CA LEU A 87 10.48 39.63 -35.29
C LEU A 87 11.77 38.80 -35.50
N GLU A 88 11.74 37.67 -36.21
CA GLU A 88 12.92 36.90 -36.62
C GLU A 88 13.90 37.76 -37.44
N GLU A 89 13.39 38.63 -38.30
CA GLU A 89 14.17 39.57 -39.12
C GLU A 89 14.90 40.67 -38.31
N ILE A 90 14.72 40.72 -36.98
CA ILE A 90 15.28 41.76 -36.10
C ILE A 90 16.36 41.16 -35.20
N ASP A 91 17.56 41.76 -35.22
CA ASP A 91 18.66 41.44 -34.30
C ASP A 91 18.38 41.97 -32.88
N ILE A 92 17.63 41.18 -32.11
CA ILE A 92 17.37 41.33 -30.67
C ILE A 92 17.25 39.94 -30.02
N LYS A 93 17.46 39.84 -28.70
CA LYS A 93 17.37 38.58 -27.94
C LYS A 93 15.97 37.95 -28.02
N GLU A 94 15.89 36.62 -28.06
CA GLU A 94 14.60 35.90 -28.13
C GLU A 94 13.65 36.18 -26.95
N GLU A 95 14.16 36.36 -25.73
CA GLU A 95 13.34 36.80 -24.58
C GLU A 95 12.63 38.15 -24.87
N MET A 96 13.33 39.07 -25.57
CA MET A 96 12.76 40.36 -25.97
C MET A 96 11.70 40.20 -27.06
N LYS A 97 11.94 39.33 -28.06
CA LYS A 97 10.94 39.02 -29.11
C LYS A 97 9.66 38.44 -28.49
N GLY A 98 9.80 37.49 -27.56
CA GLY A 98 8.68 36.92 -26.80
C GLY A 98 7.85 37.98 -26.08
N ARG A 99 8.48 38.93 -25.37
CA ARG A 99 7.75 40.01 -24.68
C ARG A 99 7.15 41.05 -25.62
N ILE A 100 7.80 41.36 -26.75
CA ILE A 100 7.23 42.22 -27.79
C ILE A 100 5.96 41.56 -28.37
N MET A 101 6.04 40.27 -28.68
CA MET A 101 4.93 39.45 -29.19
C MET A 101 3.76 39.40 -28.21
N GLU A 102 3.99 39.13 -26.91
CA GLU A 102 2.96 39.19 -25.87
C GLU A 102 2.25 40.56 -25.82
N ILE A 103 3.00 41.66 -25.86
CA ILE A 103 2.43 43.03 -25.80
C ILE A 103 1.57 43.33 -27.02
N VAL A 104 2.03 42.97 -28.23
CA VAL A 104 1.35 43.28 -29.50
C VAL A 104 0.08 42.44 -29.67
N LEU A 105 0.16 41.13 -29.41
CA LEU A 105 -0.99 40.22 -29.53
C LEU A 105 -2.09 40.56 -28.52
N TYR A 106 -1.75 40.96 -27.29
CA TYR A 106 -2.76 41.40 -26.31
C TYR A 106 -3.66 42.54 -26.84
N TYR A 107 -3.06 43.56 -27.46
CA TYR A 107 -3.82 44.67 -28.02
C TYR A 107 -4.55 44.30 -29.32
N HIS A 108 -4.08 43.29 -30.05
CA HIS A 108 -4.80 42.71 -31.19
C HIS A 108 -6.08 42.01 -30.71
N ASP A 109 -5.97 41.08 -29.77
CA ASP A 109 -7.08 40.28 -29.24
C ASP A 109 -8.18 41.16 -28.61
N LEU A 110 -7.80 42.30 -28.04
CA LEU A 110 -8.72 43.27 -27.45
C LEU A 110 -9.55 44.09 -28.47
N VAL A 111 -9.19 44.13 -29.76
CA VAL A 111 -9.92 44.94 -30.76
C VAL A 111 -11.39 44.52 -30.85
N LEU A 112 -11.65 43.22 -30.95
CA LEU A 112 -13.02 42.67 -31.07
C LEU A 112 -13.89 42.98 -29.83
N PRO A 113 -13.48 42.63 -28.58
CA PRO A 113 -14.31 42.86 -27.40
C PRO A 113 -14.44 44.36 -27.06
N LEU A 114 -13.40 45.19 -27.24
CA LEU A 114 -13.50 46.64 -27.01
C LEU A 114 -14.51 47.29 -27.96
N SER A 115 -14.47 46.93 -29.25
CA SER A 115 -15.45 47.41 -30.24
C SER A 115 -16.87 47.00 -29.87
N PHE A 116 -17.06 45.79 -29.36
CA PHE A 116 -18.37 45.26 -28.96
C PHE A 116 -18.96 45.94 -27.72
N ILE A 117 -18.15 46.30 -26.71
CA ILE A 117 -18.65 46.98 -25.51
C ILE A 117 -18.84 48.49 -25.68
N LYS A 118 -18.20 49.11 -26.68
CA LYS A 118 -18.03 50.57 -26.82
C LYS A 118 -19.32 51.39 -26.66
N ASP A 119 -20.42 50.93 -27.26
CA ASP A 119 -21.72 51.62 -27.25
C ASP A 119 -22.73 51.01 -26.25
N LYS A 120 -22.32 50.04 -25.43
CA LYS A 120 -23.22 49.32 -24.50
C LYS A 120 -23.52 50.11 -23.23
N LYS A 121 -24.72 49.89 -22.69
CA LYS A 121 -25.15 50.42 -21.38
C LYS A 121 -25.68 49.29 -20.50
N VAL A 122 -24.90 48.94 -19.50
CA VAL A 122 -25.17 47.92 -18.48
C VAL A 122 -25.05 48.54 -17.08
N ASP A 123 -25.56 47.86 -16.06
CA ASP A 123 -25.48 48.27 -14.66
C ASP A 123 -24.27 47.65 -13.93
N PHE A 124 -23.86 46.44 -14.29
CA PHE A 124 -22.65 45.78 -13.79
C PHE A 124 -22.16 44.65 -14.71
N VAL A 125 -20.92 44.19 -14.48
CA VAL A 125 -20.27 43.07 -15.19
C VAL A 125 -20.07 41.86 -14.26
N VAL A 126 -20.15 40.64 -14.80
CA VAL A 126 -19.66 39.42 -14.12
C VAL A 126 -18.60 38.76 -15.01
N ALA A 127 -17.35 38.80 -14.58
CA ALA A 127 -16.19 38.26 -15.30
C ALA A 127 -15.80 36.87 -14.79
N ILE A 128 -15.56 35.94 -15.71
CA ILE A 128 -15.21 34.54 -15.45
C ILE A 128 -13.92 34.23 -16.23
N PRO A 129 -12.73 34.48 -15.65
CA PRO A 129 -11.45 34.08 -16.23
C PRO A 129 -11.29 32.55 -16.17
N PHE A 130 -10.75 31.96 -17.24
CA PHE A 130 -10.47 30.53 -17.30
C PHE A 130 -9.16 30.21 -18.05
N LYS A 131 -8.64 29.01 -17.82
CA LYS A 131 -7.41 28.47 -18.41
C LYS A 131 -7.69 27.44 -19.51
N GLY A 132 -8.85 26.78 -19.47
CA GLY A 132 -9.33 25.83 -20.46
C GLY A 132 -8.94 24.37 -20.23
N ASP A 133 -8.75 23.95 -18.98
CA ASP A 133 -8.35 22.56 -18.68
C ASP A 133 -9.51 21.54 -18.68
N LYS A 134 -9.20 20.27 -18.38
CA LYS A 134 -10.18 19.16 -18.35
C LYS A 134 -11.25 19.28 -17.24
N VAL A 135 -11.06 20.18 -16.28
CA VAL A 135 -11.94 20.47 -15.15
C VAL A 135 -12.88 21.62 -15.52
N GLU A 136 -12.30 22.73 -15.96
CA GLU A 136 -13.04 23.94 -16.36
C GLU A 136 -14.01 23.68 -17.53
N ALA A 137 -13.61 22.81 -18.47
CA ALA A 137 -14.47 22.30 -19.53
C ALA A 137 -15.78 21.63 -19.05
N LYS A 138 -15.89 21.31 -17.75
CA LYS A 138 -17.10 20.76 -17.11
C LYS A 138 -17.77 21.77 -16.17
N SER A 139 -17.01 22.55 -15.40
CA SER A 139 -17.55 23.48 -14.40
C SER A 139 -18.05 24.81 -14.98
N ILE A 140 -17.48 25.32 -16.07
CA ILE A 140 -17.76 26.69 -16.54
C ILE A 140 -19.24 26.92 -16.90
N LYS A 141 -19.91 25.92 -17.49
CA LYS A 141 -21.37 25.94 -17.74
C LYS A 141 -22.17 26.17 -16.44
N GLY A 142 -21.69 25.58 -15.34
CA GLY A 142 -22.29 25.69 -14.01
C GLY A 142 -22.11 27.07 -13.38
N VAL A 143 -20.90 27.65 -13.49
CA VAL A 143 -20.59 28.99 -12.97
C VAL A 143 -21.43 30.05 -13.70
N ILE A 144 -21.48 30.00 -15.03
CA ILE A 144 -22.29 30.91 -15.86
C ILE A 144 -23.78 30.82 -15.50
N LYS A 145 -24.34 29.61 -15.37
CA LYS A 145 -25.75 29.42 -14.97
C LYS A 145 -26.04 29.89 -13.54
N ALA A 146 -25.15 29.64 -12.59
CA ALA A 146 -25.30 30.10 -11.21
C ALA A 146 -25.26 31.63 -11.11
N ALA A 147 -24.36 32.28 -11.84
CA ALA A 147 -24.29 33.74 -11.94
C ALA A 147 -25.59 34.32 -12.55
N ALA A 148 -26.02 33.82 -13.70
CA ALA A 148 -27.23 34.30 -14.38
C ALA A 148 -28.51 34.08 -13.57
N PHE A 149 -28.63 32.96 -12.84
CA PHE A 149 -29.74 32.75 -11.91
C PHE A 149 -29.68 33.73 -10.72
N GLY A 150 -28.48 34.04 -10.22
CA GLY A 150 -28.27 35.04 -9.16
C GLY A 150 -28.72 36.44 -9.60
N VAL A 151 -28.33 36.87 -10.81
CA VAL A 151 -28.79 38.10 -11.45
C VAL A 151 -30.33 38.10 -11.57
N ARG A 152 -30.91 37.09 -12.24
CA ARG A 152 -32.37 36.99 -12.45
C ARG A 152 -33.17 37.02 -11.14
N LYS A 153 -32.63 36.50 -10.03
CA LYS A 153 -33.33 36.39 -8.74
C LYS A 153 -33.17 37.62 -7.84
N TYR A 154 -31.99 38.25 -7.81
CA TYR A 154 -31.67 39.31 -6.85
C TYR A 154 -31.48 40.70 -7.48
N PHE A 155 -31.27 40.76 -8.79
CA PHE A 155 -31.10 42.00 -9.56
C PHE A 155 -31.90 41.98 -10.88
N PRO A 156 -33.21 41.63 -10.87
CA PRO A 156 -33.99 41.42 -12.10
C PRO A 156 -34.03 42.67 -13.01
N ASP A 157 -34.12 43.87 -12.41
CA ASP A 157 -34.22 45.15 -13.12
C ASP A 157 -32.87 45.69 -13.62
N LYS A 158 -31.76 44.98 -13.38
CA LYS A 158 -30.41 45.39 -13.77
C LYS A 158 -29.96 44.72 -15.06
N LYS A 159 -29.36 45.49 -15.96
CA LYS A 159 -28.70 44.97 -17.16
C LYS A 159 -27.30 44.47 -16.81
N VAL A 160 -26.99 43.24 -17.14
CA VAL A 160 -25.70 42.61 -16.79
C VAL A 160 -25.01 42.06 -18.02
N LEU A 161 -23.72 42.32 -18.12
CA LEU A 161 -22.82 41.66 -19.06
C LEU A 161 -22.07 40.53 -18.34
N ILE A 162 -22.26 39.28 -18.77
CA ILE A 162 -21.48 38.14 -18.25
C ILE A 162 -20.39 37.80 -19.27
N LEU A 163 -19.13 37.93 -18.85
CA LEU A 163 -17.96 37.84 -19.70
C LEU A 163 -17.13 36.60 -19.34
N ALA A 164 -16.83 35.74 -20.31
CA ALA A 164 -15.85 34.66 -20.13
C ALA A 164 -14.57 34.95 -20.93
N VAL A 165 -13.41 34.85 -20.27
CA VAL A 165 -12.10 35.19 -20.87
C VAL A 165 -11.09 34.06 -20.67
N ALA A 166 -10.56 33.51 -21.76
CA ALA A 166 -9.43 32.57 -21.69
C ALA A 166 -8.08 33.31 -21.68
N GLY A 167 -7.12 32.81 -20.90
CA GLY A 167 -5.69 33.14 -21.01
C GLY A 167 -4.86 31.93 -21.52
N PRO A 168 -5.01 31.54 -22.79
CA PRO A 168 -4.56 30.26 -23.35
C PRO A 168 -3.08 30.26 -23.76
N TYR A 169 -2.60 29.14 -24.29
CA TYR A 169 -1.31 29.07 -25.02
C TYR A 169 -1.10 27.77 -25.80
N ASP A 170 -1.65 26.65 -25.30
CA ASP A 170 -1.42 25.34 -25.91
C ASP A 170 -2.49 25.02 -26.95
N SER A 171 -2.14 24.22 -27.96
CA SER A 171 -3.08 23.64 -28.94
C SER A 171 -3.98 22.54 -28.32
N ASN A 172 -4.38 22.74 -27.06
CA ASN A 172 -5.00 21.75 -26.22
C ASN A 172 -6.50 21.69 -26.48
N VAL A 173 -6.98 20.52 -26.91
CA VAL A 173 -8.39 20.24 -27.28
C VAL A 173 -9.39 20.56 -26.16
N ASN A 174 -8.94 20.81 -24.93
CA ASN A 174 -9.77 21.18 -23.79
C ASN A 174 -10.06 22.70 -23.72
N GLU A 175 -9.14 23.54 -24.18
CA GLU A 175 -9.30 25.01 -24.10
C GLU A 175 -10.44 25.45 -25.02
N ALA A 176 -10.37 25.00 -26.28
CA ALA A 176 -11.42 25.16 -27.28
C ALA A 176 -12.78 24.56 -26.87
N LYS A 177 -12.80 23.43 -26.14
CA LYS A 177 -14.03 22.86 -25.56
C LYS A 177 -14.61 23.75 -24.46
N THR A 178 -13.77 24.38 -23.65
CA THR A 178 -14.18 25.25 -22.54
C THR A 178 -14.81 26.54 -23.09
N SER A 179 -14.17 27.18 -24.07
CA SER A 179 -14.72 28.36 -24.77
C SER A 179 -16.04 28.04 -25.48
N LYS A 180 -16.12 26.89 -26.17
CA LYS A 180 -17.37 26.40 -26.77
C LYS A 180 -18.45 26.16 -25.71
N ALA A 181 -18.11 25.53 -24.58
CA ALA A 181 -19.07 25.27 -23.51
C ALA A 181 -19.61 26.56 -22.88
N ALA A 182 -18.77 27.59 -22.73
CA ALA A 182 -19.20 28.92 -22.30
C ALA A 182 -20.17 29.55 -23.32
N GLN A 183 -19.79 29.56 -24.61
CA GLN A 183 -20.60 30.15 -25.68
C GLN A 183 -21.98 29.48 -25.82
N GLU A 184 -22.03 28.15 -25.85
CA GLU A 184 -23.30 27.40 -25.82
C GLU A 184 -24.17 27.80 -24.61
N THR A 185 -23.53 28.01 -23.45
CA THR A 185 -24.27 28.40 -22.24
C THR A 185 -24.81 29.82 -22.34
N PHE A 186 -24.08 30.78 -22.94
CA PHE A 186 -24.58 32.14 -23.16
C PHE A 186 -25.80 32.16 -24.09
N GLU A 187 -25.83 31.31 -25.11
CA GLU A 187 -26.99 31.11 -25.97
C GLU A 187 -28.19 30.53 -25.19
N GLU A 188 -27.97 29.62 -24.22
CA GLU A 188 -29.00 29.11 -23.31
C GLU A 188 -29.51 30.15 -22.28
N ILE A 189 -28.65 31.08 -21.79
CA ILE A 189 -28.98 32.00 -20.69
C ILE A 189 -29.33 33.44 -21.10
N SER A 190 -29.20 33.79 -22.38
CA SER A 190 -29.46 35.17 -22.86
C SER A 190 -30.89 35.64 -22.55
N SER A 191 -31.04 36.87 -22.06
CA SER A 191 -32.34 37.49 -21.76
C SER A 191 -32.29 39.01 -21.91
N LYS A 192 -33.44 39.71 -21.88
CA LYS A 192 -33.52 41.18 -22.06
C LYS A 192 -32.64 42.01 -21.11
N ASN A 193 -32.19 41.40 -20.01
CA ASN A 193 -31.36 41.97 -18.96
C ASN A 193 -30.01 41.24 -18.76
N ILE A 194 -29.74 40.16 -19.52
CA ILE A 194 -28.47 39.42 -19.45
C ILE A 194 -27.95 39.19 -20.86
N GLU A 195 -26.82 39.81 -21.16
CA GLU A 195 -26.02 39.59 -22.36
C GLU A 195 -24.70 38.92 -21.94
N GLY A 196 -24.08 38.14 -22.81
CA GLY A 196 -22.79 37.54 -22.50
C GLY A 196 -22.08 36.93 -23.70
N PHE A 197 -20.76 36.87 -23.62
CA PHE A 197 -19.90 36.35 -24.69
C PHE A 197 -18.61 35.76 -24.13
N CYS A 198 -17.97 34.90 -24.93
CA CYS A 198 -16.68 34.30 -24.63
C CYS A 198 -15.62 34.77 -25.63
N PHE A 199 -14.43 35.13 -25.16
CA PHE A 199 -13.26 35.31 -26.02
C PHE A 199 -11.99 34.73 -25.39
N ALA A 200 -10.90 34.69 -26.16
CA ALA A 200 -9.61 34.15 -25.76
C ALA A 200 -8.50 35.08 -26.25
N LEU A 201 -7.44 35.22 -25.44
CA LEU A 201 -6.21 35.92 -25.82
C LEU A 201 -5.25 34.97 -26.56
N VAL A 202 -4.03 35.42 -26.91
CA VAL A 202 -2.89 34.53 -27.20
C VAL A 202 -1.97 34.32 -25.99
N ASN A 203 -2.11 35.16 -24.95
CA ASN A 203 -1.19 35.21 -23.81
C ASN A 203 -1.61 34.28 -22.65
N LYS A 204 -0.62 33.56 -22.10
CA LYS A 204 -0.83 32.56 -21.04
C LYS A 204 -0.92 33.17 -19.64
N GLY A 205 -2.02 32.92 -18.93
CA GLY A 205 -2.10 33.15 -17.49
C GLY A 205 -3.40 33.78 -17.01
N LYS A 206 -3.71 33.58 -15.71
CA LYS A 206 -4.90 34.15 -15.06
C LYS A 206 -4.87 35.69 -15.10
N GLY A 207 -3.72 36.30 -14.83
CA GLY A 207 -3.54 37.75 -14.86
C GLY A 207 -3.80 38.40 -16.22
N TRP A 208 -3.34 37.80 -17.33
CA TRP A 208 -3.69 38.28 -18.69
C TRP A 208 -5.20 38.26 -18.93
N GLY A 209 -5.89 37.16 -18.61
CA GLY A 209 -7.36 37.06 -18.75
C GLY A 209 -8.13 38.02 -17.85
N MET A 210 -7.69 38.19 -16.60
CA MET A 210 -8.27 39.17 -15.67
C MET A 210 -8.01 40.61 -16.09
N ARG A 211 -6.82 40.92 -16.60
CA ARG A 211 -6.50 42.25 -17.16
C ARG A 211 -7.41 42.58 -18.33
N ALA A 212 -7.60 41.66 -19.28
CA ALA A 212 -8.49 41.89 -20.40
C ALA A 212 -9.93 42.18 -19.95
N ALA A 213 -10.42 41.48 -18.92
CA ALA A 213 -11.70 41.81 -18.29
C ALA A 213 -11.68 43.18 -17.59
N ILE A 214 -10.61 43.53 -16.86
CA ILE A 214 -10.45 44.84 -16.17
C ILE A 214 -10.42 46.00 -17.18
N ASP A 215 -9.68 45.88 -18.28
CA ASP A 215 -9.61 46.89 -19.34
C ASP A 215 -11.00 47.15 -19.96
N LEU A 216 -11.80 46.09 -20.15
CA LEU A 216 -13.19 46.18 -20.62
C LEU A 216 -14.13 46.80 -19.57
N ILE A 217 -14.02 46.40 -18.29
CA ILE A 217 -14.84 46.95 -17.19
C ILE A 217 -14.53 48.43 -16.96
N ALA A 218 -13.25 48.82 -16.98
CA ALA A 218 -12.78 50.18 -16.81
C ALA A 218 -13.08 51.10 -18.00
N GLN A 219 -13.59 50.55 -19.12
CA GLN A 219 -14.14 51.29 -20.26
C GLN A 219 -15.66 51.49 -20.15
N LEU A 220 -16.35 50.64 -19.37
CA LEU A 220 -17.79 50.76 -19.07
C LEU A 220 -18.09 51.61 -17.82
N GLU A 221 -17.09 51.79 -16.94
CA GLU A 221 -17.19 52.52 -15.66
C GLU A 221 -18.29 52.00 -14.70
N VAL A 222 -18.53 50.68 -14.70
CA VAL A 222 -19.55 50.00 -13.87
C VAL A 222 -18.95 49.12 -12.76
N PRO A 223 -19.70 48.85 -11.68
CA PRO A 223 -19.38 47.79 -10.73
C PRO A 223 -19.22 46.42 -11.40
N PHE A 224 -18.49 45.51 -10.75
CA PHE A 224 -18.20 44.19 -11.31
C PHE A 224 -18.02 43.09 -10.26
N ILE A 225 -18.10 41.83 -10.71
CA ILE A 225 -17.83 40.62 -9.93
C ILE A 225 -16.86 39.74 -10.73
N PHE A 226 -15.83 39.16 -10.09
CA PHE A 226 -15.01 38.07 -10.62
C PHE A 226 -15.39 36.73 -9.96
N LEU A 227 -15.30 35.64 -10.73
CA LEU A 227 -15.59 34.27 -10.28
C LEU A 227 -14.59 33.28 -10.92
N ASP A 228 -13.93 32.41 -10.13
CA ASP A 228 -13.06 31.36 -10.68
C ASP A 228 -13.91 30.32 -11.46
N ALA A 229 -13.42 29.86 -12.63
CA ALA A 229 -14.15 28.92 -13.49
C ALA A 229 -14.12 27.44 -13.02
N ASP A 230 -13.27 27.08 -12.05
CA ASP A 230 -13.08 25.70 -11.57
C ASP A 230 -13.95 25.31 -10.35
N LEU A 231 -14.85 26.20 -9.94
CA LEU A 231 -15.86 25.95 -8.90
C LEU A 231 -16.75 24.77 -9.30
N ARG A 232 -16.75 23.71 -8.48
CA ARG A 232 -17.39 22.43 -8.79
C ARG A 232 -18.93 22.54 -8.80
N GLN A 233 -19.56 21.53 -9.40
CA GLN A 233 -20.99 21.24 -9.19
C GLN A 233 -21.12 19.86 -8.51
N LEU A 234 -21.54 19.85 -7.25
CA LEU A 234 -21.98 18.61 -6.60
C LEU A 234 -23.39 18.23 -7.07
N ARG A 235 -23.52 17.01 -7.60
CA ARG A 235 -24.83 16.39 -7.91
C ARG A 235 -25.38 15.73 -6.65
N ILE A 236 -26.48 16.25 -6.13
CA ILE A 236 -27.24 15.58 -5.06
C ILE A 236 -28.09 14.47 -5.68
N GLU A 237 -27.92 13.22 -5.23
CA GLU A 237 -28.73 12.10 -5.69
C GLU A 237 -30.20 12.26 -5.29
N LYS A 238 -31.13 11.93 -6.20
CA LYS A 238 -32.57 12.19 -6.04
C LYS A 238 -33.24 11.40 -4.88
N ASN A 239 -32.56 10.42 -4.28
CA ASN A 239 -33.20 9.37 -3.46
C ASN A 239 -33.21 9.59 -1.94
N LYS A 240 -32.71 10.70 -1.39
CA LYS A 240 -32.84 11.02 0.04
C LYS A 240 -33.75 12.23 0.30
N LYS A 241 -34.93 11.96 0.90
CA LYS A 241 -35.87 12.97 1.39
C LYS A 241 -35.34 13.65 2.67
N SER A 242 -34.36 14.54 2.53
CA SER A 242 -34.01 15.49 3.61
C SER A 242 -35.26 16.29 4.01
N ARG A 243 -35.56 16.33 5.30
CA ARG A 243 -36.76 16.96 5.88
C ARG A 243 -36.56 18.44 6.24
N LEU A 244 -35.32 18.92 6.21
CA LEU A 244 -34.89 20.19 6.81
C LEU A 244 -34.72 21.35 5.81
N TYR A 245 -34.91 21.10 4.51
CA TYR A 245 -35.01 22.13 3.48
C TYR A 245 -36.41 22.12 2.86
N PRO A 246 -37.29 23.09 3.20
CA PRO A 246 -38.61 23.18 2.60
C PRO A 246 -38.52 23.41 1.09
N THR A 247 -39.54 22.95 0.36
CA THR A 247 -39.58 22.89 -1.10
C THR A 247 -39.33 24.24 -1.76
N GLN A 248 -38.21 24.38 -2.48
CA GLN A 248 -37.92 25.49 -3.40
C GLN A 248 -37.40 24.94 -4.75
N PRO A 249 -37.59 25.64 -5.88
CA PRO A 249 -37.76 24.97 -7.18
C PRO A 249 -36.52 24.31 -7.82
N TRP A 250 -35.31 24.61 -7.37
CA TRP A 250 -34.04 24.20 -8.00
C TRP A 250 -33.70 22.69 -7.95
N LYS A 251 -34.61 21.85 -7.42
CA LYS A 251 -34.42 20.38 -7.38
C LYS A 251 -34.54 19.67 -8.73
N GLU A 252 -35.07 20.33 -9.76
CA GLU A 252 -35.22 19.71 -11.08
C GLU A 252 -33.94 19.75 -11.93
N GLU A 253 -33.13 20.81 -11.80
CA GLU A 253 -31.87 20.98 -12.54
C GLU A 253 -30.60 20.49 -11.78
N GLY A 254 -30.68 20.32 -10.46
CA GLY A 254 -29.64 19.60 -9.68
C GLY A 254 -28.30 20.32 -9.53
N ILE A 255 -28.33 21.62 -9.25
CA ILE A 255 -27.14 22.49 -9.06
C ILE A 255 -26.92 22.82 -7.56
N VAL A 256 -25.66 23.14 -7.23
CA VAL A 256 -25.06 23.63 -5.95
C VAL A 256 -24.38 22.52 -5.14
N ILE A 257 -23.03 22.52 -5.11
CA ILE A 257 -22.23 23.41 -4.23
C ILE A 257 -20.89 23.74 -4.93
N GLY A 258 -20.47 25.01 -4.88
CA GLY A 258 -19.25 25.55 -5.50
C GLY A 258 -19.36 27.08 -5.56
N LEU A 259 -20.39 27.57 -6.26
CA LEU A 259 -20.91 28.94 -6.17
C LEU A 259 -22.41 28.88 -5.83
N GLN A 260 -22.90 29.75 -4.95
CA GLN A 260 -24.34 29.91 -4.74
C GLN A 260 -24.87 31.12 -5.54
N PRO A 261 -26.08 31.07 -6.11
CA PRO A 261 -26.67 32.26 -6.72
C PRO A 261 -26.86 33.44 -5.75
N LYS A 262 -26.89 33.19 -4.42
CA LYS A 262 -26.94 34.23 -3.39
C LYS A 262 -25.59 34.93 -3.16
N SER A 263 -24.48 34.30 -3.53
CA SER A 263 -23.13 34.90 -3.54
C SER A 263 -23.06 36.14 -4.42
N ILE A 264 -23.81 36.15 -5.54
CA ILE A 264 -23.95 37.33 -6.42
C ILE A 264 -24.55 38.52 -5.66
N LYS A 265 -25.53 38.31 -4.77
CA LYS A 265 -26.05 39.36 -3.89
C LYS A 265 -25.00 39.75 -2.84
N TRP A 266 -24.46 38.79 -2.10
CA TRP A 266 -23.55 39.06 -0.99
C TRP A 266 -22.27 39.81 -1.39
N LEU A 267 -21.74 39.57 -2.60
CA LEU A 267 -20.58 40.29 -3.11
C LEU A 267 -20.95 41.67 -3.65
N LEU A 268 -22.04 41.80 -4.41
CA LEU A 268 -22.36 43.05 -5.12
C LEU A 268 -23.08 44.08 -4.24
N THR A 269 -23.92 43.65 -3.29
CA THR A 269 -24.71 44.59 -2.46
C THR A 269 -23.83 45.59 -1.69
N PRO A 270 -22.74 45.20 -0.98
CA PRO A 270 -21.90 46.17 -0.29
C PRO A 270 -21.13 47.11 -1.23
N ILE A 271 -20.84 46.71 -2.48
CA ILE A 271 -20.27 47.61 -3.50
C ILE A 271 -21.28 48.69 -3.90
N LEU A 272 -22.56 48.33 -4.07
CA LEU A 272 -23.63 49.28 -4.34
C LEU A 272 -23.92 50.21 -3.15
N GLU A 273 -23.54 49.80 -1.94
CA GLU A 273 -23.68 50.55 -0.68
C GLU A 273 -22.42 51.37 -0.30
N GLY A 274 -21.36 51.35 -1.13
CA GLY A 274 -20.20 52.24 -1.02
C GLY A 274 -18.85 51.59 -0.71
N LYS A 275 -18.75 50.26 -0.72
CA LYS A 275 -17.47 49.55 -0.71
C LYS A 275 -16.81 49.60 -2.09
N ASP A 276 -15.48 49.55 -2.13
CA ASP A 276 -14.69 49.55 -3.35
C ASP A 276 -14.21 48.14 -3.75
N TYR A 277 -13.98 47.26 -2.76
CA TYR A 277 -13.45 45.91 -2.96
C TYR A 277 -14.03 44.96 -1.90
N VAL A 278 -14.72 43.89 -2.34
CA VAL A 278 -15.40 42.94 -1.45
C VAL A 278 -15.03 41.52 -1.86
N MET A 279 -14.25 40.81 -1.05
CA MET A 279 -13.84 39.43 -1.35
C MET A 279 -14.74 38.38 -0.69
N SER A 280 -14.82 37.20 -1.30
CA SER A 280 -15.51 36.05 -0.72
C SER A 280 -14.71 35.45 0.43
N HIS A 281 -15.26 35.44 1.63
CA HIS A 281 -14.77 34.60 2.72
C HIS A 281 -15.47 33.23 2.61
N TYR A 282 -14.71 32.16 2.39
CA TYR A 282 -15.23 30.79 2.29
C TYR A 282 -14.70 29.90 3.41
N LEU A 283 -15.52 28.97 3.88
CA LEU A 283 -15.04 27.82 4.66
C LEU A 283 -14.27 26.85 3.74
N ARG A 284 -13.06 26.48 4.14
CA ARG A 284 -12.12 25.59 3.42
C ARG A 284 -11.65 24.45 4.33
N ASP A 285 -11.06 23.41 3.76
CA ASP A 285 -10.37 22.37 4.55
C ASP A 285 -9.10 22.96 5.20
N PRO A 286 -8.67 22.54 6.41
CA PRO A 286 -7.46 23.05 7.04
C PRO A 286 -6.18 22.91 6.21
N LEU A 287 -6.09 21.88 5.36
CA LEU A 287 -4.92 21.63 4.50
C LEU A 287 -5.03 22.32 3.12
N ASP A 288 -6.13 23.02 2.85
CA ASP A 288 -6.31 23.87 1.68
C ASP A 288 -5.76 25.30 1.93
N GLY A 289 -5.51 26.05 0.85
CA GLY A 289 -5.09 27.45 0.94
C GLY A 289 -3.74 27.65 1.63
N THR A 290 -2.84 26.66 1.58
CA THR A 290 -1.56 26.66 2.32
C THR A 290 -0.65 27.86 2.00
N ILE A 291 -0.68 28.40 0.77
CA ILE A 291 -0.03 29.67 0.41
C ILE A 291 -0.69 30.85 1.15
N THR A 292 -2.02 30.94 1.11
CA THR A 292 -2.78 31.97 1.85
C THR A 292 -2.41 31.95 3.33
N ASN A 293 -2.42 30.77 3.94
CA ASN A 293 -2.32 30.59 5.40
C ASN A 293 -0.88 30.79 5.93
N ASN A 294 0.15 30.42 5.16
CA ASN A 294 1.56 30.46 5.61
C ASN A 294 2.39 31.60 5.00
N ILE A 295 1.94 32.23 3.89
CA ILE A 295 2.69 33.27 3.16
C ILE A 295 1.93 34.60 3.12
N ILE A 296 0.73 34.61 2.54
CA ILE A 296 0.06 35.86 2.16
C ILE A 296 -0.66 36.53 3.34
N LEU A 297 -1.47 35.78 4.08
CA LEU A 297 -2.15 36.29 5.26
C LEU A 297 -1.19 36.83 6.33
N PRO A 298 -0.15 36.09 6.77
CA PRO A 298 0.81 36.62 7.73
C PRO A 298 1.57 37.82 7.13
N GLY A 299 1.92 37.79 5.85
CA GLY A 299 2.57 38.91 5.16
C GLY A 299 1.73 40.19 5.15
N ILE A 300 0.47 40.13 4.68
CA ILE A 300 -0.43 41.29 4.66
C ILE A 300 -0.66 41.82 6.07
N LYS A 301 -0.90 40.93 7.05
CA LYS A 301 -1.12 41.33 8.43
C LYS A 301 0.13 41.93 9.08
N ALA A 302 1.31 41.49 8.66
CA ALA A 302 2.58 42.00 9.16
C ALA A 302 2.97 43.35 8.58
N ILE A 303 2.81 43.52 7.26
CA ILE A 303 3.35 44.66 6.52
C ILE A 303 2.33 45.80 6.39
N PHE A 304 1.08 45.46 6.06
CA PHE A 304 0.01 46.44 5.83
C PHE A 304 -0.99 46.51 7.01
N GLY A 305 -0.76 45.76 8.09
CA GLY A 305 -1.58 45.75 9.30
C GLY A 305 -3.00 45.17 9.16
N LEU A 306 -3.48 44.95 7.94
CA LEU A 306 -4.85 44.51 7.62
C LEU A 306 -5.06 43.01 7.85
N MET A 307 -6.28 42.63 8.19
CA MET A 307 -6.63 41.27 8.64
C MET A 307 -7.60 40.61 7.67
N MET A 308 -7.05 39.99 6.64
CA MET A 308 -7.78 39.47 5.47
C MET A 308 -7.60 37.94 5.38
N ARG A 309 -8.70 37.20 5.26
CA ARG A 309 -8.70 35.72 5.29
C ARG A 309 -8.70 35.07 3.90
N GLN A 310 -8.89 35.84 2.82
CA GLN A 310 -8.78 35.38 1.42
C GLN A 310 -8.04 36.39 0.50
N GLY A 311 -6.85 36.88 0.90
CA GLY A 311 -6.02 37.83 0.11
C GLY A 311 -5.45 37.32 -1.25
N ILE A 312 -5.85 36.12 -1.68
CA ILE A 312 -5.68 35.58 -3.06
C ILE A 312 -6.97 34.87 -3.52
N GLY A 313 -8.13 35.37 -3.11
CA GLY A 313 -9.44 34.84 -3.51
C GLY A 313 -9.86 35.34 -4.89
N GLY A 314 -10.05 34.43 -5.85
CA GLY A 314 -10.53 34.77 -7.19
C GLY A 314 -12.01 35.20 -7.27
N GLU A 315 -12.80 34.94 -6.22
CA GLU A 315 -14.19 35.40 -6.13
C GLU A 315 -14.33 36.70 -5.32
N PHE A 316 -14.50 37.83 -6.01
CA PHE A 316 -14.67 39.14 -5.38
C PHE A 316 -15.58 40.05 -6.22
N ALA A 317 -16.01 41.17 -5.65
CA ALA A 317 -16.63 42.28 -6.38
C ALA A 317 -15.86 43.59 -6.18
N GLY A 318 -16.06 44.53 -7.10
CA GLY A 318 -15.33 45.79 -7.15
C GLY A 318 -16.13 46.96 -7.71
N SER A 319 -15.77 48.17 -7.29
CA SER A 319 -16.33 49.42 -7.81
C SER A 319 -15.62 49.88 -9.09
N PRO A 320 -16.18 50.85 -9.85
CA PRO A 320 -15.49 51.47 -10.98
C PRO A 320 -14.12 52.07 -10.61
N LYS A 321 -13.95 52.53 -9.35
CA LYS A 321 -12.70 53.06 -8.80
C LYS A 321 -11.63 51.97 -8.71
N LEU A 322 -11.97 50.76 -8.25
CA LEU A 322 -11.04 49.62 -8.29
C LEU A 322 -10.68 49.23 -9.73
N ALA A 323 -11.64 49.18 -10.65
CA ALA A 323 -11.37 48.86 -12.05
C ALA A 323 -10.38 49.86 -12.69
N LYS A 324 -10.56 51.16 -12.42
CA LYS A 324 -9.64 52.21 -12.85
C LYS A 324 -8.25 52.05 -12.25
N VAL A 325 -8.13 51.90 -10.92
CA VAL A 325 -6.85 51.69 -10.23
C VAL A 325 -6.10 50.48 -10.82
N MET A 326 -6.81 49.37 -11.05
CA MET A 326 -6.21 48.17 -11.62
C MET A 326 -5.79 48.35 -13.08
N ARG A 327 -6.61 48.98 -13.93
CA ARG A 327 -6.21 49.30 -15.31
C ARG A 327 -4.97 50.18 -15.34
N ASP A 328 -4.94 51.23 -14.54
CA ASP A 328 -3.88 52.22 -14.52
C ASP A 328 -2.55 51.61 -13.98
N TYR A 329 -2.62 50.61 -13.09
CA TYR A 329 -1.48 49.75 -12.70
C TYR A 329 -1.05 48.77 -13.80
N LEU A 330 -1.99 48.03 -14.41
CA LEU A 330 -1.71 46.97 -15.38
C LEU A 330 -1.30 47.49 -16.77
N ASP A 331 -1.51 48.79 -17.07
CA ASP A 331 -0.92 49.48 -18.23
C ASP A 331 0.59 49.73 -18.04
N ASN A 332 1.17 49.63 -16.83
CA ASN A 332 2.63 49.71 -16.67
C ASN A 332 3.30 48.47 -17.29
N VAL A 333 4.26 48.69 -18.20
CA VAL A 333 5.09 47.64 -18.82
C VAL A 333 5.77 46.75 -17.79
N GLU A 334 6.17 47.27 -16.63
CA GLU A 334 6.78 46.48 -15.56
C GLU A 334 5.81 45.44 -15.00
N ALA A 335 4.53 45.80 -14.82
CA ALA A 335 3.48 44.85 -14.47
C ALA A 335 3.27 43.82 -15.59
N MET A 336 3.28 44.25 -16.86
CA MET A 336 3.13 43.40 -18.05
C MET A 336 4.23 42.33 -18.21
N ILE A 337 5.41 42.51 -17.61
CA ILE A 337 6.53 41.54 -17.64
C ILE A 337 6.80 40.87 -16.27
N SER A 338 5.83 40.96 -15.37
CA SER A 338 5.84 40.39 -14.02
C SER A 338 4.81 39.29 -13.84
N ASP A 339 4.91 38.58 -12.72
CA ASP A 339 4.01 37.51 -12.29
C ASP A 339 2.58 38.03 -11.97
N ALA A 340 2.35 39.35 -12.01
CA ALA A 340 1.01 39.95 -12.04
C ALA A 340 0.20 39.56 -13.29
N MET A 341 0.84 39.09 -14.37
CA MET A 341 0.16 38.54 -15.56
C MET A 341 -0.21 37.04 -15.42
N THR A 342 0.24 36.36 -14.36
CA THR A 342 0.05 34.92 -14.16
C THR A 342 -0.81 34.65 -12.91
N TYR A 343 -0.43 33.78 -11.95
CA TYR A 343 -1.18 33.61 -10.69
C TYR A 343 -1.00 34.77 -9.69
N GLY A 344 -0.01 35.65 -9.87
CA GLY A 344 0.24 36.79 -8.96
C GLY A 344 -0.80 37.91 -9.02
N ILE A 345 -1.76 37.85 -9.96
CA ILE A 345 -2.79 38.89 -10.13
C ILE A 345 -3.67 39.09 -8.89
N ASP A 346 -4.10 38.02 -8.23
CA ASP A 346 -5.07 38.09 -7.12
C ASP A 346 -4.49 38.86 -5.91
N ILE A 347 -3.17 38.71 -5.65
CA ILE A 347 -2.46 39.47 -4.60
C ILE A 347 -2.15 40.90 -5.04
N CYS A 348 -1.83 41.14 -6.33
CA CYS A 348 -1.64 42.50 -6.83
C CYS A 348 -2.95 43.33 -6.71
N ILE A 349 -4.11 42.74 -7.01
CA ILE A 349 -5.42 43.40 -6.79
C ILE A 349 -5.61 43.76 -5.33
N THR A 350 -5.33 42.82 -4.42
CA THR A 350 -5.41 43.04 -2.97
C THR A 350 -4.52 44.21 -2.53
N ILE A 351 -3.25 44.25 -2.92
CA ILE A 351 -2.34 45.33 -2.50
C ILE A 351 -2.69 46.66 -3.16
N GLN A 352 -3.12 46.69 -4.43
CA GLN A 352 -3.58 47.92 -5.07
C GLN A 352 -4.79 48.52 -4.34
N ALA A 353 -5.73 47.69 -3.86
CA ALA A 353 -6.84 48.16 -3.04
C ALA A 353 -6.38 48.76 -1.70
N ILE A 354 -5.35 48.17 -1.08
CA ILE A 354 -4.76 48.66 0.17
C ILE A 354 -4.06 50.01 -0.03
N ILE A 355 -3.11 50.10 -0.96
CA ILE A 355 -2.27 51.31 -1.10
C ILE A 355 -3.01 52.52 -1.68
N ASN A 356 -4.08 52.29 -2.45
CA ASN A 356 -4.98 53.34 -2.93
C ASN A 356 -6.10 53.67 -1.92
N GLN A 357 -6.03 53.14 -0.69
CA GLN A 357 -6.97 53.42 0.42
C GLN A 357 -8.43 53.23 -0.01
N LEU A 358 -8.72 52.06 -0.59
CA LEU A 358 -10.05 51.68 -1.03
C LEU A 358 -10.89 51.16 0.16
N ASN A 359 -12.21 51.29 0.08
CA ASN A 359 -13.13 50.72 1.07
C ASN A 359 -13.20 49.18 0.92
N ILE A 360 -12.42 48.44 1.72
CA ILE A 360 -12.35 46.96 1.67
C ILE A 360 -13.34 46.30 2.63
N GLY A 361 -13.99 45.21 2.22
CA GLY A 361 -14.80 44.33 3.07
C GLY A 361 -14.67 42.84 2.73
N GLU A 362 -15.16 41.97 3.62
CA GLU A 362 -15.31 40.53 3.36
C GLU A 362 -16.79 40.12 3.41
N ALA A 363 -17.25 39.37 2.40
CA ALA A 363 -18.60 38.80 2.35
C ALA A 363 -18.56 37.29 2.63
N PHE A 364 -19.26 36.84 3.68
CA PHE A 364 -19.23 35.44 4.11
C PHE A 364 -20.09 34.55 3.21
N ASN A 365 -19.41 33.69 2.44
CA ASN A 365 -19.99 32.61 1.64
C ASN A 365 -19.97 31.29 2.43
N THR A 366 -20.52 30.22 1.85
CA THR A 366 -20.49 28.88 2.45
C THR A 366 -19.14 28.18 2.22
N VAL A 367 -19.14 26.93 1.76
CA VAL A 367 -17.94 26.15 1.47
C VAL A 367 -17.39 26.46 0.06
N LYS A 368 -16.07 26.62 -0.12
CA LYS A 368 -15.45 26.61 -1.47
C LYS A 368 -15.20 25.18 -1.93
N VAL A 369 -16.07 24.68 -2.81
CA VAL A 369 -15.93 23.35 -3.42
C VAL A 369 -15.27 23.52 -4.80
N HIS A 370 -14.03 23.06 -4.93
CA HIS A 370 -13.18 23.25 -6.10
C HIS A 370 -12.21 22.07 -6.28
N ASN A 371 -11.39 22.07 -7.32
CA ASN A 371 -10.40 21.01 -7.52
C ASN A 371 -9.17 21.18 -6.58
N PRO A 372 -8.60 20.08 -6.05
CA PRO A 372 -7.39 20.12 -5.21
C PRO A 372 -6.27 21.01 -5.76
N SER A 373 -5.78 21.92 -4.92
CA SER A 373 -4.68 22.83 -5.22
C SER A 373 -3.34 22.12 -5.52
N GLU A 374 -3.23 20.82 -5.22
CA GLU A 374 -2.05 19.97 -5.43
C GLU A 374 -1.47 20.07 -6.86
N GLY A 375 -2.31 20.09 -7.90
CA GLY A 375 -1.86 20.24 -9.29
C GLY A 375 -1.39 21.65 -9.65
N LYS A 376 -1.86 22.69 -8.95
CA LYS A 376 -1.51 24.10 -9.19
C LYS A 376 -0.17 24.51 -8.57
N LEU A 377 0.33 23.74 -7.60
CA LEU A 377 1.65 23.92 -6.97
C LEU A 377 2.82 23.51 -7.90
N GLY A 378 2.54 22.79 -9.00
CA GLY A 378 3.51 22.41 -10.03
C GLY A 378 3.53 20.90 -10.26
N GLU A 379 3.39 20.47 -11.51
CA GLU A 379 3.45 19.04 -11.89
C GLU A 379 4.89 18.50 -11.96
N THR A 380 5.88 19.39 -12.12
CA THR A 380 7.32 19.13 -11.92
C THR A 380 8.03 20.39 -11.41
N TYR A 381 9.22 20.24 -10.80
CA TYR A 381 10.03 21.35 -10.28
C TYR A 381 10.57 22.30 -11.37
N GLN A 382 10.60 21.86 -12.63
CA GLN A 382 11.32 22.51 -13.74
C GLN A 382 10.57 23.68 -14.42
N LYS A 383 9.37 24.05 -13.94
CA LYS A 383 8.65 25.26 -14.40
C LYS A 383 7.99 25.97 -13.23
N GLY A 384 7.79 27.28 -13.38
CA GLY A 384 7.09 28.12 -12.41
C GLY A 384 5.67 27.62 -12.13
N GLY A 385 5.19 27.92 -10.92
CA GLY A 385 3.86 27.54 -10.45
C GLY A 385 3.40 28.44 -9.31
N MET A 386 2.20 28.18 -8.81
CA MET A 386 1.44 29.14 -7.98
C MET A 386 2.19 29.65 -6.75
N PHE A 387 3.01 28.82 -6.08
CA PHE A 387 3.83 29.28 -4.94
C PHE A 387 4.82 30.37 -5.35
N SER A 388 5.65 30.11 -6.37
CA SER A 388 6.73 31.01 -6.76
C SER A 388 6.18 32.33 -7.28
N GLU A 389 5.18 32.26 -8.16
CA GLU A 389 4.54 33.43 -8.77
C GLU A 389 3.84 34.33 -7.75
N VAL A 390 3.04 33.76 -6.84
CA VAL A 390 2.29 34.52 -5.82
C VAL A 390 3.22 35.10 -4.76
N THR A 391 4.22 34.36 -4.29
CA THR A 391 5.18 34.85 -3.28
C THR A 391 6.05 35.97 -3.84
N LYS A 392 6.52 35.83 -5.08
CA LYS A 392 7.31 36.84 -5.78
C LYS A 392 6.49 38.10 -6.10
N ALA A 393 5.26 37.95 -6.59
CA ALA A 393 4.35 39.07 -6.80
C ALA A 393 4.08 39.83 -5.49
N PHE A 394 3.90 39.10 -4.37
CA PHE A 394 3.77 39.71 -3.04
C PHE A 394 5.04 40.50 -2.65
N PHE A 395 6.22 39.88 -2.68
CA PHE A 395 7.48 40.51 -2.27
C PHE A 395 7.85 41.72 -3.13
N ASP A 396 7.64 41.66 -4.46
CA ASP A 396 7.89 42.81 -5.34
C ASP A 396 6.99 44.01 -4.98
N ARG A 397 5.69 43.80 -4.67
CA ARG A 397 4.80 44.89 -4.22
C ARG A 397 5.14 45.41 -2.83
N VAL A 398 5.62 44.56 -1.92
CA VAL A 398 6.08 44.96 -0.58
C VAL A 398 7.26 45.93 -0.69
N ILE A 399 8.21 45.66 -1.59
CA ILE A 399 9.36 46.54 -1.85
C ILE A 399 8.93 47.81 -2.58
N GLU A 400 8.13 47.70 -3.64
CA GLU A 400 7.64 48.84 -4.43
C GLU A 400 6.91 49.88 -3.58
N TYR A 401 6.18 49.45 -2.54
CA TYR A 401 5.42 50.32 -1.66
C TYR A 401 6.00 50.42 -0.24
N GLN A 402 7.32 50.25 -0.07
CA GLN A 402 7.98 50.41 1.24
C GLN A 402 7.65 51.76 1.90
N ASP A 403 7.73 52.85 1.14
CA ASP A 403 7.47 54.21 1.64
C ASP A 403 6.03 54.40 2.14
N TYR A 404 5.08 53.59 1.68
CA TYR A 404 3.69 53.61 2.16
C TYR A 404 3.59 53.00 3.57
N TRP A 405 4.07 51.76 3.76
CA TRP A 405 3.87 51.04 5.03
C TRP A 405 4.86 51.42 6.13
N LEU A 406 6.05 51.93 5.78
CA LEU A 406 6.99 52.51 6.74
C LEU A 406 6.39 53.70 7.50
N ASN A 407 5.75 54.61 6.76
CA ASN A 407 5.25 55.89 7.26
C ASN A 407 3.88 55.82 7.98
N GLN A 408 3.19 54.67 7.98
CA GLN A 408 1.92 54.53 8.69
C GLN A 408 2.09 54.45 10.21
N LYS A 409 1.21 55.12 10.96
CA LYS A 409 1.06 54.96 12.42
C LYS A 409 0.17 53.75 12.73
N GLU A 410 0.41 53.05 13.84
CA GLU A 410 -0.41 51.88 14.22
C GLU A 410 -1.90 52.21 14.42
N GLU A 411 -2.23 53.46 14.76
CA GLU A 411 -3.60 53.93 15.00
C GLU A 411 -4.37 54.27 13.70
N GLU A 412 -3.66 54.48 12.59
CA GLU A 412 -4.25 54.84 11.28
C GLU A 412 -4.54 53.58 10.42
N ILE A 413 -4.19 52.39 10.90
CA ILE A 413 -4.43 51.11 10.24
C ILE A 413 -5.93 50.80 10.22
N GLY A 414 -6.53 50.85 9.02
CA GLY A 414 -7.95 50.57 8.81
C GLY A 414 -8.38 49.17 9.27
N LYS A 415 -9.67 49.02 9.53
CA LYS A 415 -10.30 47.70 9.78
C LYS A 415 -10.97 47.23 8.51
N VAL A 416 -10.77 45.96 8.15
CA VAL A 416 -11.61 45.29 7.15
C VAL A 416 -12.92 44.95 7.84
N GLU A 417 -14.03 45.47 7.33
CA GLU A 417 -15.36 45.23 7.88
C GLU A 417 -15.90 43.90 7.32
N ALA A 418 -16.42 43.06 8.22
CA ALA A 418 -17.04 41.80 7.87
C ALA A 418 -18.53 42.03 7.62
N GLU A 419 -18.97 41.89 6.38
CA GLU A 419 -20.36 42.13 5.97
C GLU A 419 -21.21 40.89 6.30
N ILE A 420 -21.68 40.84 7.54
CA ILE A 420 -22.50 39.74 8.06
C ILE A 420 -23.93 39.89 7.53
N SER A 421 -24.44 38.86 6.85
CA SER A 421 -25.83 38.83 6.39
C SER A 421 -26.80 38.87 7.58
N GLU A 422 -27.83 39.74 7.50
CA GLU A 422 -28.86 39.87 8.54
C GLU A 422 -29.61 38.56 8.82
N GLU A 423 -29.77 37.73 7.79
CA GLU A 423 -29.94 36.30 7.97
C GLU A 423 -28.68 35.75 8.65
N LYS A 424 -28.71 35.63 9.99
CA LYS A 424 -27.81 34.71 10.71
C LYS A 424 -27.77 33.42 9.91
N ILE A 425 -26.58 33.00 9.47
CA ILE A 425 -26.41 31.67 8.94
C ILE A 425 -26.72 30.72 10.10
N ILE A 426 -27.93 30.14 10.06
CA ILE A 426 -28.34 29.10 10.98
C ILE A 426 -27.50 27.88 10.60
N ILE A 427 -26.31 27.79 11.19
CA ILE A 427 -25.73 26.52 11.59
C ILE A 427 -26.83 25.87 12.43
N PRO A 428 -27.55 24.84 11.92
CA PRO A 428 -28.67 24.28 12.66
C PRO A 428 -28.14 23.80 13.99
N THR A 429 -28.78 24.15 15.11
CA THR A 429 -28.32 23.74 16.45
C THR A 429 -28.09 22.23 16.43
N LEU A 430 -26.81 21.82 16.52
CA LEU A 430 -26.29 20.59 15.92
C LEU A 430 -26.66 19.33 16.72
N THR A 431 -27.95 19.00 16.75
CA THR A 431 -28.51 17.87 17.51
C THR A 431 -28.72 16.59 16.69
N ASN A 432 -28.50 16.61 15.36
CA ASN A 432 -28.64 15.44 14.50
C ASN A 432 -27.60 15.44 13.35
N PRO A 433 -26.70 14.45 13.25
CA PRO A 433 -25.66 14.42 12.21
C PRO A 433 -26.17 14.29 10.77
N GLN A 434 -27.37 13.74 10.54
CA GLN A 434 -27.84 13.42 9.19
C GLN A 434 -28.22 14.65 8.34
N ASP A 435 -28.45 15.81 8.97
CA ASP A 435 -28.98 17.00 8.31
C ASP A 435 -27.91 18.00 7.84
N VAL A 436 -26.62 17.72 8.11
CA VAL A 436 -25.48 18.66 7.97
C VAL A 436 -24.76 18.54 6.60
N TYR A 437 -25.25 17.65 5.72
CA TYR A 437 -24.53 17.18 4.52
C TYR A 437 -23.99 18.20 3.50
N PRO A 438 -24.46 19.48 3.38
CA PRO A 438 -23.89 20.44 2.43
C PRO A 438 -22.92 21.49 3.03
N VAL A 439 -22.71 21.54 4.36
CA VAL A 439 -22.07 22.72 5.01
C VAL A 439 -20.58 22.51 5.37
N VAL A 440 -19.94 21.44 4.90
CA VAL A 440 -18.56 21.09 5.29
C VAL A 440 -17.66 20.88 4.07
N PRO A 441 -16.43 21.44 4.06
CA PRO A 441 -15.42 21.26 3.01
C PRO A 441 -15.24 19.81 2.54
N GLU A 442 -14.89 19.68 1.26
CA GLU A 442 -14.28 18.44 0.77
C GLU A 442 -12.83 18.41 1.28
N PRO A 443 -12.39 17.30 1.90
CA PRO A 443 -10.98 17.17 2.27
C PRO A 443 -10.14 17.20 1.00
N VAL A 444 -9.02 17.93 1.03
CA VAL A 444 -8.08 17.97 -0.10
C VAL A 444 -7.21 16.71 -0.02
N PRO A 445 -7.37 15.72 -0.93
CA PRO A 445 -6.36 14.68 -1.06
C PRO A 445 -5.06 15.35 -1.47
N PHE A 446 -4.00 15.08 -0.70
CA PHE A 446 -2.67 15.61 -0.91
C PHE A 446 -1.69 14.47 -0.63
N ASP A 447 -1.01 13.99 -1.65
CA ASP A 447 -0.06 12.88 -1.54
C ASP A 447 1.28 13.42 -1.02
N TRP A 448 1.31 13.69 0.28
CA TRP A 448 2.51 14.13 1.00
C TRP A 448 3.68 13.16 0.77
N CYS A 449 3.41 11.85 0.70
CA CYS A 449 4.42 10.84 0.44
C CYS A 449 5.04 10.98 -0.97
N ARG A 450 4.22 11.24 -1.99
CA ARG A 450 4.71 11.55 -3.35
C ARG A 450 5.48 12.86 -3.37
N ARG A 451 4.98 13.95 -2.78
CA ARG A 451 5.67 15.25 -2.80
C ARG A 451 7.01 15.22 -2.04
N ILE A 452 7.12 14.42 -0.98
CA ILE A 452 8.40 14.16 -0.28
C ILE A 452 9.36 13.36 -1.18
N LYS A 453 8.88 12.34 -1.90
CA LYS A 453 9.73 11.59 -2.86
C LYS A 453 10.17 12.42 -4.06
N GLU A 454 9.31 13.29 -4.58
CA GLU A 454 9.70 14.26 -5.61
C GLU A 454 10.79 15.20 -5.09
N PHE A 455 10.69 15.67 -3.85
CA PHE A 455 11.72 16.48 -3.18
C PHE A 455 13.06 15.72 -3.02
N GLU A 456 13.03 14.47 -2.56
CA GLU A 456 14.23 13.61 -2.50
C GLU A 456 14.88 13.39 -3.87
N GLU A 457 14.08 13.12 -4.91
CA GLU A 457 14.59 12.86 -6.26
C GLU A 457 15.31 14.08 -6.87
N ILE A 458 14.88 15.29 -6.52
CA ILE A 458 15.53 16.54 -6.95
C ILE A 458 16.89 16.69 -6.25
N PHE A 459 16.92 16.55 -4.91
CA PHE A 459 18.15 16.54 -4.11
C PHE A 459 19.17 15.49 -4.58
N LYS A 460 18.70 14.35 -5.11
CA LYS A 460 19.53 13.25 -5.62
C LYS A 460 20.03 13.47 -7.07
N LYS A 461 19.44 14.40 -7.83
CA LYS A 461 19.75 14.66 -9.26
C LYS A 461 20.71 15.82 -9.50
N ASP A 462 20.52 16.98 -8.87
CA ASP A 462 21.33 18.18 -9.12
C ASP A 462 22.69 18.17 -8.39
N LYS A 463 23.54 17.21 -8.77
CA LYS A 463 24.87 16.99 -8.18
C LYS A 463 26.00 18.01 -8.46
N PRO A 464 25.92 19.02 -9.36
CA PRO A 464 27.02 19.98 -9.52
C PRO A 464 26.91 21.22 -8.61
N TYR A 465 25.80 21.44 -7.90
CA TYR A 465 25.63 22.60 -7.02
C TYR A 465 25.88 22.24 -5.55
N ASN A 466 26.85 22.92 -4.93
CA ASN A 466 27.04 22.87 -3.48
C ASN A 466 25.98 23.77 -2.80
N TYR A 467 24.78 23.25 -2.64
CA TYR A 467 23.67 23.97 -2.01
C TYR A 467 24.03 24.46 -0.60
N GLU A 468 24.86 23.76 0.18
CA GLU A 468 25.29 24.23 1.51
C GLU A 468 26.07 25.56 1.41
N GLU A 469 27.00 25.68 0.46
CA GLU A 469 27.70 26.96 0.20
C GLU A 469 26.76 28.04 -0.31
N GLU A 470 25.77 27.72 -1.14
CA GLU A 470 24.90 28.74 -1.71
C GLU A 470 23.80 29.22 -0.75
N TYR A 471 23.23 28.31 0.08
CA TYR A 471 22.41 28.70 1.23
C TYR A 471 23.24 29.55 2.21
N LYS A 472 24.50 29.18 2.51
CA LYS A 472 25.40 30.02 3.33
C LYS A 472 25.61 31.41 2.71
N ARG A 473 25.94 31.47 1.42
CA ARG A 473 26.25 32.71 0.69
C ARG A 473 25.07 33.67 0.55
N ILE A 474 23.85 33.14 0.46
CA ILE A 474 22.61 33.93 0.29
C ILE A 474 21.99 34.30 1.65
N PHE A 475 21.99 33.40 2.63
CA PHE A 475 21.34 33.66 3.93
C PHE A 475 22.32 34.22 4.97
N MET A 476 23.47 33.58 5.23
CA MET A 476 24.37 34.03 6.31
C MET A 476 24.89 35.45 6.05
N ARG A 477 25.23 35.77 4.79
CA ARG A 477 25.71 37.11 4.41
C ARG A 477 24.70 38.25 4.65
N HIS A 478 23.40 37.94 4.73
CA HIS A 478 22.34 38.89 5.03
C HIS A 478 21.76 38.72 6.46
N ILE A 479 22.23 37.70 7.19
CA ILE A 479 21.97 37.47 8.62
C ILE A 479 23.03 38.19 9.47
N GLN A 480 24.27 38.31 8.97
CA GLN A 480 25.37 39.04 9.64
C GLN A 480 25.07 40.54 9.81
N ASP A 481 24.28 41.15 8.92
CA ASP A 481 23.82 42.53 9.06
C ASP A 481 22.71 42.70 10.13
N LEU A 482 22.13 41.61 10.67
CA LEU A 482 21.02 41.67 11.64
C LEU A 482 21.44 41.83 13.11
N SER A 483 22.74 41.93 13.40
CA SER A 483 23.27 42.05 14.78
C SER A 483 22.78 40.95 15.74
N LEU A 484 22.59 39.73 15.23
CA LEU A 484 22.34 38.53 16.02
C LEU A 484 23.61 38.13 16.78
N THR A 485 23.48 37.43 17.91
CA THR A 485 24.65 36.83 18.57
C THR A 485 25.15 35.62 17.77
N ASP A 486 26.43 35.27 17.93
CA ASP A 486 27.02 34.09 17.28
C ASP A 486 26.20 32.82 17.58
N GLU A 487 25.70 32.66 18.82
CA GLU A 487 24.80 31.55 19.21
C GLU A 487 23.43 31.57 18.48
N GLU A 488 22.89 32.74 18.13
CA GLU A 488 21.63 32.83 17.38
C GLU A 488 21.82 32.59 15.87
N GLU A 489 22.88 33.14 15.26
CA GLU A 489 23.26 32.85 13.87
C GLU A 489 23.57 31.36 13.72
N GLU A 490 24.40 30.80 14.62
CA GLU A 490 24.70 29.38 14.66
C GLU A 490 23.45 28.54 14.93
N SER A 491 22.60 28.88 15.92
CA SER A 491 21.38 28.10 16.17
C SER A 491 20.38 28.13 15.02
N ILE A 492 20.24 29.22 14.26
CA ILE A 492 19.32 29.27 13.11
C ILE A 492 19.89 28.42 11.97
N TYR A 493 21.18 28.57 11.68
CA TYR A 493 21.89 27.76 10.70
C TYR A 493 21.83 26.26 11.04
N TYR A 494 22.12 25.86 12.28
CA TYR A 494 22.01 24.46 12.71
C TYR A 494 20.57 23.96 12.70
N ARG A 495 19.55 24.77 13.05
CA ARG A 495 18.14 24.34 12.87
C ARG A 495 17.82 24.05 11.42
N ILE A 496 18.21 24.93 10.49
CA ILE A 496 17.93 24.76 9.06
C ILE A 496 18.72 23.57 8.48
N LYS A 497 19.98 23.39 8.90
CA LYS A 497 20.81 22.24 8.53
C LYS A 497 20.24 20.92 9.05
N GLU A 498 19.94 20.84 10.35
CA GLU A 498 19.31 19.70 11.00
C GLU A 498 17.96 19.34 10.36
N LEU A 499 17.18 20.33 9.94
CA LEU A 499 15.93 20.12 9.19
C LEU A 499 16.19 19.51 7.81
N VAL A 500 17.14 20.04 7.03
CA VAL A 500 17.49 19.51 5.70
C VAL A 500 18.06 18.10 5.80
N GLU A 501 18.93 17.83 6.77
CA GLU A 501 19.53 16.52 7.01
C GLU A 501 18.48 15.49 7.46
N LYS A 502 17.64 15.82 8.45
CA LYS A 502 16.56 14.92 8.91
C LYS A 502 15.43 14.72 7.89
N MET A 503 15.29 15.60 6.90
CA MET A 503 14.39 15.41 5.76
C MET A 503 14.96 14.50 4.66
N GLN A 504 16.22 14.06 4.76
CA GLN A 504 16.81 13.04 3.88
C GLN A 504 16.69 11.61 4.43
N GLU A 505 16.23 11.43 5.67
CA GLU A 505 15.94 10.14 6.29
C GLU A 505 14.45 9.76 6.12
N GLU A 506 14.17 8.55 5.59
CA GLU A 506 12.82 8.09 5.16
C GLU A 506 11.72 8.04 6.27
N VAL A 507 12.02 8.44 7.51
CA VAL A 507 11.22 8.15 8.73
C VAL A 507 10.63 9.40 9.40
N CYS A 508 11.04 10.62 9.01
CA CYS A 508 10.90 11.82 9.85
C CYS A 508 9.53 12.56 9.88
N LEU A 509 8.49 12.08 9.18
CA LEU A 509 7.14 12.69 9.19
C LEU A 509 6.56 12.93 10.61
N TYR A 510 6.88 12.05 11.56
CA TYR A 510 6.39 12.13 12.94
C TYR A 510 7.28 12.94 13.90
N LYS A 511 8.40 13.53 13.43
CA LYS A 511 9.37 14.23 14.29
C LYS A 511 9.64 15.70 13.95
N VAL A 512 9.33 16.16 12.74
CA VAL A 512 9.58 17.57 12.34
C VAL A 512 8.42 18.49 12.75
N GLU A 513 8.73 19.56 13.49
CA GLU A 513 7.78 20.59 13.93
C GLU A 513 8.33 22.00 13.68
N PHE A 514 7.77 22.70 12.68
CA PHE A 514 8.04 24.12 12.42
C PHE A 514 7.21 24.98 13.37
N SER A 515 7.78 25.28 14.55
CA SER A 515 7.20 26.29 15.44
C SER A 515 6.94 27.58 14.64
N PRO A 516 5.78 28.24 14.79
CA PRO A 516 5.47 29.39 13.94
C PRO A 516 6.45 30.58 14.14
N HIS A 517 7.05 30.73 15.32
CA HIS A 517 8.21 31.59 15.55
C HIS A 517 9.41 31.30 14.62
N LEU A 518 9.82 30.03 14.46
CA LEU A 518 10.89 29.65 13.52
C LEU A 518 10.49 29.95 12.07
N TRP A 519 9.22 29.72 11.72
CA TRP A 519 8.69 30.08 10.40
C TRP A 519 8.73 31.59 10.16
N ALA A 520 8.41 32.42 11.16
CA ALA A 520 8.50 33.88 11.07
C ALA A 520 9.94 34.36 10.85
N LYS A 521 10.94 33.80 11.57
CA LYS A 521 12.36 34.08 11.32
C LYS A 521 12.76 33.73 9.88
N ILE A 522 12.42 32.53 9.39
CA ILE A 522 12.71 32.09 8.02
C ILE A 522 12.07 33.01 6.98
N TYR A 523 10.76 33.30 7.11
CA TYR A 523 10.01 34.17 6.21
C TYR A 523 10.64 35.56 6.10
N TYR A 524 11.02 36.15 7.24
CA TYR A 524 11.69 37.44 7.31
C TYR A 524 13.06 37.43 6.59
N SER A 525 13.93 36.45 6.87
CA SER A 525 15.26 36.37 6.23
C SER A 525 15.17 36.20 4.71
N VAL A 526 14.18 35.46 4.19
CA VAL A 526 13.96 35.33 2.74
C VAL A 526 13.49 36.67 2.14
N LEU A 527 12.54 37.36 2.77
CA LEU A 527 12.05 38.67 2.31
C LEU A 527 13.16 39.73 2.28
N LEU A 528 14.01 39.77 3.33
CA LEU A 528 15.15 40.69 3.41
C LEU A 528 16.17 40.42 2.29
N ALA A 529 16.59 39.16 2.12
CA ALA A 529 17.52 38.77 1.06
C ALA A 529 16.92 39.07 -0.33
N TYR A 530 15.61 38.87 -0.52
CA TYR A 530 14.91 39.18 -1.77
C TYR A 530 14.88 40.70 -2.05
N ALA A 531 14.72 41.54 -1.01
CA ALA A 531 14.81 42.99 -1.15
C ALA A 531 16.22 43.47 -1.52
N GLN A 532 17.24 42.98 -0.81
CA GLN A 532 18.65 43.30 -1.01
C GLN A 532 19.25 42.72 -2.32
N ALA A 533 18.55 41.80 -2.98
CA ALA A 533 19.02 41.16 -4.21
C ALA A 533 19.08 42.13 -5.41
N GLU A 534 20.32 42.48 -5.78
CA GLU A 534 20.73 43.38 -6.88
C GLU A 534 20.21 43.02 -8.28
N SER A 535 19.69 41.81 -8.51
CA SER A 535 19.22 41.37 -9.83
C SER A 535 17.98 40.47 -9.77
N LYS A 536 17.18 40.49 -10.84
CA LYS A 536 16.00 39.63 -11.00
C LYS A 536 16.35 38.13 -10.92
N GLU A 537 17.50 37.74 -11.44
CA GLU A 537 18.02 36.37 -11.36
C GLU A 537 18.30 35.94 -9.91
N LYS A 538 18.93 36.80 -9.10
CA LYS A 538 19.13 36.56 -7.65
C LYS A 538 17.79 36.43 -6.93
N ARG A 539 16.83 37.32 -7.23
CA ARG A 539 15.46 37.30 -6.68
C ARG A 539 14.73 36.00 -6.99
N GLU A 540 14.76 35.55 -8.25
CA GLU A 540 14.13 34.30 -8.67
C GLU A 540 14.80 33.07 -8.02
N LYS A 541 16.13 33.08 -7.88
CA LYS A 541 16.88 32.04 -7.15
C LYS A 541 16.50 31.96 -5.66
N ILE A 542 16.28 33.10 -4.99
CA ILE A 542 15.85 33.16 -3.59
C ILE A 542 14.45 32.54 -3.40
N ILE A 543 13.51 32.81 -4.32
CA ILE A 543 12.16 32.23 -4.25
C ILE A 543 12.18 30.70 -4.44
N GLU A 544 12.99 30.19 -5.37
CA GLU A 544 13.13 28.74 -5.56
C GLU A 544 13.88 28.04 -4.42
N LEU A 545 14.78 28.74 -3.69
CA LEU A 545 15.38 28.24 -2.44
C LEU A 545 14.40 28.28 -1.24
N PHE A 546 13.40 29.17 -1.25
CA PHE A 546 12.37 29.24 -0.21
C PHE A 546 11.30 28.13 -0.34
N LYS A 547 11.03 27.69 -1.58
CA LYS A 547 10.02 26.69 -1.96
C LYS A 547 10.14 25.35 -1.19
N PRO A 548 11.32 24.75 -1.00
CA PRO A 548 11.53 23.63 -0.06
C PRO A 548 11.06 23.90 1.38
N LEU A 549 11.43 25.05 1.95
CA LEU A 549 11.11 25.40 3.34
C LEU A 549 9.61 25.63 3.54
N TYR A 550 8.93 26.17 2.52
CA TYR A 550 7.47 26.25 2.47
C TYR A 550 6.80 24.87 2.46
N TYR A 551 7.28 23.92 1.64
CA TYR A 551 6.74 22.56 1.65
C TYR A 551 6.98 21.86 3.00
N ALA A 552 8.15 22.07 3.62
CA ALA A 552 8.46 21.57 4.95
C ALA A 552 7.51 22.15 6.02
N LYS A 553 7.21 23.46 5.98
CA LYS A 553 6.21 24.09 6.86
C LYS A 553 4.80 23.52 6.65
N ALA A 554 4.37 23.37 5.40
CA ALA A 554 3.04 22.85 5.07
C ALA A 554 2.86 21.39 5.53
N ALA A 555 3.85 20.53 5.26
CA ALA A 555 3.86 19.15 5.73
C ALA A 555 3.93 19.06 7.26
N SER A 556 4.72 19.92 7.90
CA SER A 556 4.82 19.97 9.36
C SER A 556 3.51 20.39 10.03
N TYR A 557 2.78 21.35 9.46
CA TYR A 557 1.42 21.69 9.90
C TYR A 557 0.43 20.53 9.70
N ALA A 558 0.49 19.83 8.56
CA ALA A 558 -0.33 18.63 8.33
C ALA A 558 -0.04 17.52 9.35
N CYS A 559 1.24 17.29 9.68
CA CYS A 559 1.63 16.33 10.72
C CYS A 559 1.20 16.77 12.13
N TRP A 560 1.32 18.06 12.46
CA TRP A 560 0.82 18.59 13.73
C TRP A 560 -0.70 18.43 13.86
N TYR A 561 -1.44 18.77 12.80
CA TYR A 561 -2.88 18.58 12.69
C TYR A 561 -3.27 17.11 12.91
N LEU A 562 -2.63 16.18 12.20
CA LEU A 562 -2.88 14.73 12.30
C LEU A 562 -2.54 14.16 13.70
N ARG A 563 -1.41 14.55 14.31
CA ARG A 563 -1.01 14.09 15.65
C ARG A 563 -2.05 14.53 16.70
N ASN A 564 -2.43 15.80 16.69
CA ASN A 564 -3.34 16.38 17.70
C ASN A 564 -4.83 16.03 17.46
N PHE A 565 -5.22 15.60 16.26
CA PHE A 565 -6.59 15.15 15.96
C PHE A 565 -7.03 13.87 16.69
N SER A 566 -6.09 13.12 17.26
CA SER A 566 -6.34 11.80 17.86
C SER A 566 -6.99 11.83 19.25
N PHE A 567 -6.92 12.95 19.98
CA PHE A 567 -7.42 13.06 21.35
C PHE A 567 -8.85 13.61 21.43
N SER A 568 -9.71 12.97 22.22
CA SER A 568 -11.16 13.23 22.33
C SER A 568 -11.54 14.45 23.16
N ASP A 569 -10.66 14.92 24.04
CA ASP A 569 -11.11 15.66 25.21
C ASP A 569 -11.09 17.18 25.01
N LEU A 570 -12.12 17.86 25.52
CA LEU A 570 -12.20 19.33 25.55
C LEU A 570 -11.21 19.94 26.55
N GLU A 571 -10.86 19.17 27.58
CA GLU A 571 -9.93 19.56 28.63
C GLU A 571 -8.50 19.68 28.11
N SER A 572 -8.07 18.79 27.22
CA SER A 572 -6.79 18.89 26.49
C SER A 572 -6.71 20.13 25.60
N ILE A 573 -7.82 20.51 24.93
CA ILE A 573 -7.91 21.75 24.14
C ILE A 573 -7.80 22.99 25.04
N LYS A 574 -8.46 22.97 26.21
CA LYS A 574 -8.43 24.06 27.18
C LYS A 574 -7.03 24.21 27.78
N LYS A 575 -6.39 23.11 28.17
CA LYS A 575 -5.01 23.05 28.65
C LYS A 575 -4.00 23.46 27.58
N PHE A 576 -4.24 23.12 26.31
CA PHE A 576 -3.44 23.62 25.19
C PHE A 576 -3.57 25.14 25.01
N ARG A 577 -4.78 25.71 25.05
CA ARG A 577 -4.99 27.16 25.06
C ARG A 577 -4.26 27.85 26.22
N GLU A 578 -4.43 27.34 27.43
CA GLU A 578 -3.83 27.90 28.65
C GLU A 578 -2.29 27.82 28.62
N ASN A 579 -1.71 26.71 28.13
CA ASN A 579 -0.26 26.57 27.91
C ASN A 579 0.26 27.48 26.80
N LEU A 580 -0.40 27.51 25.63
CA LEU A 580 0.04 28.30 24.48
C LEU A 580 -0.04 29.81 24.76
N SER A 581 -1.09 30.27 25.47
CA SER A 581 -1.16 31.66 25.94
C SER A 581 0.01 32.00 26.86
N LYS A 582 0.34 31.13 27.82
CA LYS A 582 1.52 31.32 28.68
C LYS A 582 2.84 31.32 27.92
N GLU A 583 3.02 30.39 26.98
CA GLU A 583 4.26 30.28 26.21
C GLU A 583 4.47 31.51 25.32
N ILE A 584 3.39 32.03 24.70
CA ILE A 584 3.39 33.32 23.99
C ILE A 584 3.68 34.49 24.94
N GLU A 585 3.07 34.53 26.13
CA GLU A 585 3.27 35.61 27.11
C GLU A 585 4.70 35.59 27.70
N GLU A 586 5.25 34.43 28.04
CA GLU A 586 6.66 34.28 28.46
C GLU A 586 7.65 34.66 27.35
N ILE A 587 7.36 34.35 26.08
CA ILE A 587 8.20 34.76 24.95
C ILE A 587 8.11 36.27 24.74
N LEU A 588 6.92 36.87 24.85
CA LEU A 588 6.75 38.32 24.77
C LEU A 588 7.42 39.05 25.96
N GLU A 589 7.36 38.51 27.18
CA GLU A 589 8.12 39.03 28.31
C GLU A 589 9.63 38.90 28.10
N LYS A 590 10.15 37.76 27.64
CA LYS A 590 11.58 37.58 27.34
C LYS A 590 12.07 38.53 26.23
N ILE A 591 11.22 38.86 25.25
CA ILE A 591 11.51 39.85 24.21
C ILE A 591 11.48 41.28 24.77
N ASN A 592 10.45 41.65 25.55
CA ASN A 592 10.30 43.00 26.11
C ASN A 592 11.29 43.32 27.24
N ASN A 593 11.75 42.30 28.00
CA ASN A 593 12.68 42.47 29.11
C ASN A 593 14.16 42.53 28.66
N ASN A 594 14.46 42.28 27.39
CA ASN A 594 15.80 42.48 26.83
C ASN A 594 16.10 43.98 26.67
N GLN A 595 16.52 44.62 27.76
CA GLN A 595 16.98 46.03 27.78
C GLN A 595 18.34 46.20 27.06
N ALA A 596 18.34 46.04 25.74
CA ALA A 596 19.48 46.28 24.86
C ALA A 596 19.38 47.62 24.11
N SER A 597 18.89 48.67 24.78
CA SER A 597 18.90 50.02 24.22
C SER A 597 20.34 50.53 24.07
N LYS A 598 20.72 51.02 22.88
CA LYS A 598 22.10 51.27 22.41
C LYS A 598 22.79 49.93 22.07
N PHE A 599 23.11 49.63 20.81
CA PHE A 599 23.77 50.51 19.82
C PHE A 599 23.26 50.33 18.38
N LEU A 600 23.50 51.38 17.57
CA LEU A 600 23.36 51.43 16.10
C LEU A 600 21.94 51.34 15.52
N GLU A 601 21.81 51.78 14.28
CA GLU A 601 20.57 52.22 13.64
C GLU A 601 19.78 51.04 13.05
N VAL A 602 19.07 50.30 13.90
CA VAL A 602 18.02 49.37 13.47
C VAL A 602 16.80 50.17 13.04
N ASP A 603 16.43 50.08 11.77
CA ASP A 603 15.32 50.81 11.18
C ASP A 603 13.95 50.42 11.81
N ILE A 604 13.05 51.40 11.90
CA ILE A 604 11.70 51.30 12.51
C ILE A 604 10.82 50.26 11.79
N SER A 605 11.17 49.91 10.56
CA SER A 605 10.61 48.75 9.82
C SER A 605 10.70 47.43 10.59
N PHE A 606 11.80 47.19 11.30
CA PHE A 606 12.16 45.90 11.89
C PHE A 606 11.19 45.48 13.00
N GLU A 607 10.98 46.34 14.00
CA GLU A 607 10.10 46.02 15.13
C GLU A 607 8.64 45.93 14.71
N LYS A 608 8.16 46.82 13.81
CA LYS A 608 6.82 46.74 13.23
C LYS A 608 6.59 45.38 12.55
N LEU A 609 7.49 44.99 11.65
CA LEU A 609 7.38 43.75 10.88
C LEU A 609 7.45 42.50 11.76
N ARG A 610 8.39 42.46 12.71
CA ARG A 610 8.54 41.38 13.71
C ARG A 610 7.29 41.23 14.57
N GLY A 611 6.84 42.33 15.19
CA GLY A 611 5.67 42.32 16.06
C GLY A 611 4.38 41.95 15.33
N ALA A 612 4.27 42.29 14.05
CA ALA A 612 3.08 42.03 13.27
C ALA A 612 3.06 40.63 12.59
N LEU A 613 4.22 40.01 12.34
CA LEU A 613 4.30 38.56 12.07
C LEU A 613 3.83 37.74 13.28
N VAL A 614 4.23 38.11 14.51
CA VAL A 614 3.74 37.47 15.76
C VAL A 614 2.23 37.71 15.97
N LYS A 615 1.69 38.87 15.56
CA LYS A 615 0.21 39.08 15.51
C LYS A 615 -0.46 38.13 14.49
N GLY A 616 0.20 37.79 13.38
CA GLY A 616 -0.25 36.77 12.42
C GLY A 616 -0.24 35.35 13.00
N GLU A 617 0.77 35.03 13.82
CA GLU A 617 0.93 33.76 14.55
C GLU A 617 -0.35 33.41 15.34
N ARG A 618 -0.95 34.37 16.04
CA ARG A 618 -2.22 34.20 16.77
C ARG A 618 -3.42 33.86 15.85
N TYR A 619 -3.52 34.35 14.61
CA TYR A 619 -4.64 33.95 13.71
C TYR A 619 -4.47 32.53 13.14
N PHE A 620 -3.24 32.01 13.07
CA PHE A 620 -2.98 30.62 12.67
C PHE A 620 -3.55 29.63 13.70
N TYR A 621 -3.34 29.92 15.00
CA TYR A 621 -3.96 29.17 16.08
C TYR A 621 -5.48 29.41 16.21
N GLN A 622 -5.97 30.64 16.03
CA GLN A 622 -7.42 30.94 16.05
C GLN A 622 -8.21 30.27 14.93
N GLN A 623 -7.65 30.11 13.72
CA GLN A 623 -8.30 29.30 12.68
C GLN A 623 -8.47 27.85 13.14
N THR A 624 -7.45 27.31 13.82
CA THR A 624 -7.54 25.96 14.38
C THR A 624 -8.63 25.86 15.45
N GLU A 625 -8.89 26.91 16.24
CA GLU A 625 -10.04 26.94 17.16
C GLU A 625 -11.39 26.81 16.44
N GLU A 626 -11.58 27.48 15.30
CA GLU A 626 -12.82 27.38 14.52
C GLU A 626 -12.99 25.97 13.94
N PHE A 627 -11.92 25.34 13.47
CA PHE A 627 -11.94 23.93 13.03
C PHE A 627 -12.19 22.96 14.20
N ILE A 628 -11.61 23.21 15.37
CA ILE A 628 -11.90 22.47 16.61
C ILE A 628 -13.38 22.61 17.03
N ARG A 629 -14.05 23.73 16.67
CA ARG A 629 -15.50 23.90 16.90
C ARG A 629 -16.36 23.01 15.99
N LEU A 630 -15.82 22.52 14.87
CA LEU A 630 -16.47 21.61 13.91
C LEU A 630 -16.05 20.13 14.09
N ARG A 631 -15.14 19.86 15.05
CA ARG A 631 -14.48 18.58 15.36
C ARG A 631 -15.31 17.30 15.22
N PRO A 632 -16.57 17.18 15.73
CA PRO A 632 -17.30 15.91 15.67
C PRO A 632 -17.60 15.42 14.25
N TYR A 633 -17.78 16.35 13.29
CA TYR A 633 -18.35 16.01 11.99
C TYR A 633 -17.32 15.53 10.96
N PHE A 634 -16.11 16.10 10.99
CA PHE A 634 -15.01 15.65 10.13
C PHE A 634 -14.61 14.19 10.40
N ILE A 635 -14.70 13.75 11.66
CA ILE A 635 -14.38 12.38 12.08
C ILE A 635 -15.26 11.36 11.35
N GLU A 636 -16.56 11.62 11.22
CA GLU A 636 -17.53 10.71 10.59
C GLU A 636 -17.25 10.54 9.08
N ARG A 637 -16.97 11.65 8.37
CA ARG A 637 -16.73 11.64 6.92
C ARG A 637 -15.31 11.17 6.55
N TRP A 638 -14.28 11.54 7.32
CA TRP A 638 -12.91 11.06 7.05
C TRP A 638 -12.77 9.56 7.32
N ARG A 639 -13.49 9.03 8.33
CA ARG A 639 -13.68 7.59 8.50
C ARG A 639 -14.33 6.93 7.27
N GLN A 640 -15.29 7.59 6.61
CA GLN A 640 -15.92 7.04 5.40
C GLN A 640 -15.01 7.09 4.16
N GLU A 641 -14.22 8.14 3.94
CA GLU A 641 -13.26 8.19 2.82
C GLU A 641 -12.09 7.21 3.02
N ILE A 642 -11.50 7.16 4.23
CA ILE A 642 -10.52 6.12 4.57
C ILE A 642 -11.14 4.73 4.43
N LYS A 643 -12.41 4.55 4.82
CA LYS A 643 -13.11 3.27 4.62
C LYS A 643 -13.23 2.95 3.13
N LYS A 644 -13.55 3.89 2.23
CA LYS A 644 -13.55 3.63 0.78
C LYS A 644 -12.17 3.23 0.24
N GLU A 645 -11.11 3.93 0.60
CA GLU A 645 -9.75 3.58 0.13
C GLU A 645 -9.31 2.22 0.68
N LYS A 646 -9.59 1.94 1.95
CA LYS A 646 -9.39 0.62 2.56
C LYS A 646 -10.26 -0.46 1.92
N GLU A 647 -11.52 -0.20 1.59
CA GLU A 647 -12.45 -1.14 0.93
C GLU A 647 -11.95 -1.46 -0.48
N VAL A 648 -11.46 -0.46 -1.22
CA VAL A 648 -10.84 -0.64 -2.53
C VAL A 648 -9.52 -1.42 -2.44
N ASP A 649 -8.70 -1.23 -1.40
CA ASP A 649 -7.51 -2.06 -1.17
C ASP A 649 -7.87 -3.48 -0.71
N LEU A 650 -8.84 -3.64 0.20
CA LEU A 650 -9.38 -4.92 0.67
C LEU A 650 -9.91 -5.76 -0.49
N GLU A 651 -10.72 -5.17 -1.37
CA GLU A 651 -11.19 -5.84 -2.58
C GLU A 651 -10.01 -6.22 -3.50
N LYS A 652 -9.04 -5.33 -3.68
CA LYS A 652 -7.78 -5.62 -4.40
C LYS A 652 -6.88 -6.65 -3.69
N ARG A 653 -7.02 -6.88 -2.38
CA ARG A 653 -6.32 -7.95 -1.63
C ARG A 653 -7.03 -9.27 -1.85
N ILE A 654 -8.33 -9.32 -1.60
CA ILE A 654 -9.17 -10.52 -1.69
C ILE A 654 -9.22 -11.07 -3.13
N ILE A 655 -9.33 -10.21 -4.15
CA ILE A 655 -9.28 -10.63 -5.57
C ILE A 655 -7.97 -11.37 -5.91
N LYS A 656 -6.85 -11.04 -5.24
CA LYS A 656 -5.55 -11.73 -5.45
C LYS A 656 -5.45 -13.07 -4.71
N LYS A 657 -6.37 -13.36 -3.78
CA LYS A 657 -6.53 -14.64 -3.07
C LYS A 657 -7.60 -15.55 -3.69
N LEU A 658 -8.49 -15.03 -4.55
CA LEU A 658 -9.54 -15.83 -5.21
C LEU A 658 -8.96 -17.10 -5.85
N PRO A 659 -9.66 -18.25 -5.85
CA PRO A 659 -9.01 -19.54 -6.05
C PRO A 659 -8.45 -19.72 -7.46
N ILE A 660 -7.50 -20.64 -7.65
CA ILE A 660 -6.85 -20.85 -8.95
C ILE A 660 -7.62 -21.82 -9.87
N GLU A 661 -8.37 -22.75 -9.28
CA GLU A 661 -9.20 -23.74 -10.00
C GLU A 661 -10.43 -23.12 -10.70
N PHE A 662 -10.72 -21.84 -10.43
CA PHE A 662 -11.80 -21.07 -11.02
C PHE A 662 -11.29 -19.76 -11.65
N SER A 663 -11.90 -19.34 -12.76
CA SER A 663 -11.61 -18.06 -13.41
C SER A 663 -12.65 -17.01 -13.01
N PHE A 664 -12.29 -16.14 -12.07
CA PHE A 664 -13.14 -15.02 -11.64
C PHE A 664 -12.54 -13.68 -12.08
N SER A 665 -13.37 -12.84 -12.70
CA SER A 665 -13.01 -11.50 -13.18
C SER A 665 -13.10 -10.42 -12.10
N SER A 666 -13.88 -10.66 -11.05
CA SER A 666 -14.12 -9.72 -9.95
C SER A 666 -14.59 -10.46 -8.68
N LEU A 667 -14.63 -9.75 -7.55
CA LEU A 667 -15.14 -10.31 -6.29
C LEU A 667 -16.67 -10.52 -6.31
N ASN A 668 -17.41 -9.71 -7.06
CA ASN A 668 -18.85 -9.91 -7.26
C ASN A 668 -19.11 -11.16 -8.12
N ALA A 669 -18.36 -11.35 -9.20
CA ALA A 669 -18.47 -12.56 -10.03
C ALA A 669 -18.16 -13.85 -9.24
N PHE A 670 -17.28 -13.79 -8.23
CA PHE A 670 -17.13 -14.86 -7.24
C PHE A 670 -18.44 -15.09 -6.48
N VAL A 671 -18.94 -14.11 -5.73
CA VAL A 671 -20.18 -14.27 -4.92
C VAL A 671 -21.38 -14.73 -5.76
N GLU A 672 -21.54 -14.20 -6.97
CA GLU A 672 -22.69 -14.45 -7.85
C GLU A 672 -22.63 -15.79 -8.59
N THR A 673 -21.47 -16.22 -9.09
CA THR A 673 -21.35 -17.40 -9.99
C THR A 673 -20.65 -18.62 -9.37
N PHE A 674 -20.14 -18.51 -8.14
CA PHE A 674 -19.41 -19.61 -7.50
C PHE A 674 -20.19 -20.94 -7.39
N PRO A 675 -21.50 -20.97 -7.05
CA PRO A 675 -22.27 -22.22 -7.04
C PRO A 675 -22.43 -22.86 -8.43
N GLU A 676 -22.36 -22.09 -9.51
CA GLU A 676 -22.34 -22.62 -10.89
C GLU A 676 -20.97 -23.22 -11.22
N LYS A 677 -19.89 -22.50 -10.89
CA LYS A 677 -18.50 -22.94 -11.11
C LYS A 677 -18.12 -24.17 -10.29
N ILE A 678 -18.71 -24.37 -9.12
CA ILE A 678 -18.60 -25.61 -8.33
C ILE A 678 -19.35 -26.76 -9.04
N ARG A 679 -20.60 -26.54 -9.51
CA ARG A 679 -21.40 -27.53 -10.24
C ARG A 679 -20.79 -27.98 -11.57
N GLU A 680 -19.99 -27.13 -12.22
CA GLU A 680 -19.22 -27.48 -13.42
C GLU A 680 -18.04 -28.44 -13.15
N LYS A 681 -17.52 -28.51 -11.92
CA LYS A 681 -16.21 -29.13 -11.63
C LYS A 681 -16.19 -30.20 -10.53
N TYR A 682 -17.25 -30.33 -9.73
CA TYR A 682 -17.25 -31.21 -8.55
C TYR A 682 -18.54 -32.05 -8.43
N ARG A 683 -18.38 -33.35 -8.13
CA ARG A 683 -19.46 -34.35 -8.01
C ARG A 683 -20.46 -34.10 -6.87
N TYR A 684 -20.06 -33.41 -5.80
CA TYR A 684 -20.89 -33.14 -4.62
C TYR A 684 -21.06 -31.63 -4.37
N PRO A 685 -21.65 -30.88 -5.33
CA PRO A 685 -21.48 -29.44 -5.42
C PRO A 685 -22.12 -28.64 -4.28
N GLU A 686 -23.19 -29.14 -3.65
CA GLU A 686 -23.86 -28.49 -2.52
C GLU A 686 -22.93 -28.42 -1.32
N VAL A 687 -22.37 -29.56 -0.92
CA VAL A 687 -21.44 -29.67 0.23
C VAL A 687 -20.13 -28.97 -0.09
N MET A 688 -19.60 -29.15 -1.31
CA MET A 688 -18.36 -28.52 -1.73
C MET A 688 -18.48 -27.00 -1.72
N SER A 689 -19.60 -26.42 -2.19
CA SER A 689 -19.81 -24.96 -2.13
C SER A 689 -19.72 -24.43 -0.70
N LEU A 690 -20.41 -25.06 0.25
CA LEU A 690 -20.46 -24.66 1.66
C LEU A 690 -19.09 -24.74 2.34
N LEU A 691 -18.40 -25.89 2.22
CA LEU A 691 -17.09 -26.09 2.84
C LEU A 691 -16.02 -25.18 2.22
N TYR A 692 -16.09 -24.94 0.91
CA TYR A 692 -15.14 -24.12 0.18
C TYR A 692 -15.29 -22.63 0.52
N ILE A 693 -16.53 -22.12 0.67
CA ILE A 693 -16.77 -20.77 1.20
C ILE A 693 -16.10 -20.60 2.56
N LEU A 694 -16.34 -21.53 3.50
CA LEU A 694 -15.72 -21.49 4.83
C LEU A 694 -14.19 -21.58 4.76
N ALA A 695 -13.62 -22.44 3.90
CA ALA A 695 -12.18 -22.53 3.68
C ALA A 695 -11.57 -21.23 3.13
N PHE A 696 -12.26 -20.54 2.20
CA PHE A 696 -11.82 -19.26 1.69
C PHE A 696 -11.85 -18.17 2.78
N PHE A 697 -12.94 -18.06 3.55
CA PHE A 697 -13.03 -17.11 4.67
C PHE A 697 -11.98 -17.38 5.75
N ARG A 698 -11.68 -18.65 6.08
CA ARG A 698 -10.58 -19.05 6.98
C ARG A 698 -9.19 -18.63 6.45
N GLY A 699 -9.05 -18.37 5.15
CA GLY A 699 -7.84 -17.80 4.51
C GLY A 699 -7.77 -16.26 4.46
N LEU A 700 -8.79 -15.57 4.98
CA LEU A 700 -8.86 -14.11 5.02
C LEU A 700 -8.57 -13.57 6.44
N SER A 701 -7.91 -12.41 6.53
CA SER A 701 -7.74 -11.73 7.83
C SER A 701 -9.08 -11.16 8.32
N GLN A 702 -9.23 -10.86 9.61
CA GLN A 702 -10.51 -10.38 10.16
C GLN A 702 -11.06 -9.11 9.44
N GLU A 703 -10.18 -8.21 8.97
CA GLU A 703 -10.55 -7.03 8.15
C GLU A 703 -11.13 -7.46 6.78
N GLU A 704 -10.54 -8.48 6.15
CA GLU A 704 -10.96 -9.05 4.86
C GLU A 704 -12.25 -9.88 4.99
N GLN A 705 -12.38 -10.67 6.08
CA GLN A 705 -13.59 -11.45 6.39
C GLN A 705 -14.80 -10.53 6.57
N GLU A 706 -14.70 -9.53 7.45
CA GLU A 706 -15.83 -8.62 7.69
C GLU A 706 -16.20 -7.80 6.45
N PHE A 707 -15.23 -7.40 5.63
CA PHE A 707 -15.51 -6.77 4.34
C PHE A 707 -16.30 -7.70 3.41
N LEU A 708 -15.85 -8.95 3.23
CA LEU A 708 -16.50 -9.90 2.33
C LEU A 708 -17.87 -10.36 2.85
N LEU A 709 -18.04 -10.52 4.17
CA LEU A 709 -19.34 -10.83 4.79
C LEU A 709 -20.42 -9.76 4.52
N ASN A 710 -20.05 -8.52 4.17
CA ASN A 710 -21.02 -7.49 3.77
C ASN A 710 -21.52 -7.66 2.31
N LYS A 711 -20.95 -8.57 1.52
CA LYS A 711 -21.39 -8.85 0.13
C LYS A 711 -22.34 -10.06 0.01
N PHE A 712 -22.45 -10.88 1.05
CA PHE A 712 -23.42 -11.98 1.15
C PHE A 712 -24.75 -11.49 1.77
N SER A 713 -25.82 -12.27 1.62
CA SER A 713 -27.11 -11.97 2.27
C SER A 713 -27.02 -12.09 3.80
N GLN A 714 -28.03 -11.58 4.51
CA GLN A 714 -28.07 -11.64 5.97
C GLN A 714 -28.10 -13.08 6.51
N GLU A 715 -28.81 -13.99 5.84
CA GLU A 715 -28.93 -15.40 6.23
C GLU A 715 -27.59 -16.14 5.99
N GLU A 716 -26.98 -15.95 4.82
CA GLU A 716 -25.65 -16.50 4.51
C GLU A 716 -24.57 -15.98 5.47
N ARG A 717 -24.59 -14.67 5.81
CA ARG A 717 -23.62 -14.08 6.75
C ARG A 717 -23.71 -14.69 8.15
N LEU A 718 -24.93 -14.95 8.63
CA LEU A 718 -25.15 -15.63 9.90
C LEU A 718 -24.65 -17.09 9.80
N TRP A 719 -25.06 -17.81 8.76
CA TRP A 719 -24.63 -19.20 8.55
C TRP A 719 -23.10 -19.33 8.46
N ILE A 720 -22.40 -18.45 7.73
CA ILE A 720 -20.94 -18.46 7.62
C ILE A 720 -20.30 -18.27 9.00
N ARG A 721 -20.74 -17.27 9.78
CA ARG A 721 -20.21 -17.03 11.13
C ARG A 721 -20.46 -18.22 12.07
N ASP A 722 -21.67 -18.77 12.07
CA ASP A 722 -22.06 -19.88 12.94
C ASP A 722 -21.36 -21.22 12.59
N ASN A 723 -20.72 -21.31 11.41
CA ASN A 723 -20.00 -22.49 10.94
C ASN A 723 -18.48 -22.26 10.74
N LEU A 724 -17.95 -21.05 10.94
CA LEU A 724 -16.54 -20.72 10.68
C LEU A 724 -15.56 -21.52 11.55
N ASP A 725 -15.85 -21.70 12.83
CA ASP A 725 -15.02 -22.51 13.75
C ASP A 725 -15.46 -23.98 13.82
N LYS A 726 -16.53 -24.36 13.11
CA LYS A 726 -17.09 -25.72 13.18
C LYS A 726 -16.27 -26.75 12.40
N ASP A 727 -16.31 -27.96 12.94
CA ASP A 727 -15.71 -29.13 12.31
C ASP A 727 -16.45 -29.52 11.03
N TRP A 728 -15.71 -29.85 9.98
CA TRP A 728 -16.25 -30.20 8.68
C TRP A 728 -17.10 -31.48 8.72
N HIS A 729 -16.83 -32.41 9.63
CA HIS A 729 -17.68 -33.58 9.90
C HIS A 729 -19.03 -33.22 10.54
N GLU A 730 -19.18 -32.04 11.16
CA GLU A 730 -20.50 -31.53 11.60
C GLU A 730 -21.29 -30.97 10.41
N ILE A 731 -20.62 -30.19 9.56
CA ILE A 731 -21.24 -29.57 8.38
C ILE A 731 -21.76 -30.64 7.40
N ILE A 732 -21.00 -31.71 7.15
CA ILE A 732 -21.45 -32.83 6.31
C ILE A 732 -22.62 -33.57 6.98
N ARG A 733 -22.58 -33.85 8.30
CA ARG A 733 -23.69 -34.50 9.02
C ARG A 733 -25.01 -33.74 8.93
N ASN A 734 -24.96 -32.41 8.83
CA ASN A 734 -26.13 -31.56 8.72
C ASN A 734 -26.65 -31.39 7.28
N THR A 735 -25.90 -31.87 6.27
CA THR A 735 -26.15 -31.62 4.84
C THR A 735 -26.32 -32.90 4.01
N SER A 736 -25.74 -34.03 4.44
CA SER A 736 -25.71 -35.29 3.67
C SER A 736 -26.32 -36.47 4.44
N SER A 737 -26.96 -37.39 3.71
CA SER A 737 -27.41 -38.67 4.28
C SER A 737 -26.22 -39.53 4.74
N SER A 738 -26.41 -40.43 5.71
CA SER A 738 -25.30 -41.21 6.30
C SER A 738 -24.51 -42.04 5.28
N PHE A 739 -25.15 -42.52 4.21
CA PHE A 739 -24.50 -43.27 3.14
C PHE A 739 -23.67 -42.35 2.20
N GLN A 740 -24.20 -41.17 1.88
CA GLN A 740 -23.46 -40.18 1.07
C GLN A 740 -22.32 -39.53 1.88
N LYS A 741 -22.50 -39.34 3.19
CA LYS A 741 -21.50 -38.76 4.10
C LYS A 741 -20.13 -39.44 3.92
N GLU A 742 -20.08 -40.76 3.94
CA GLU A 742 -18.81 -41.52 3.89
C GLU A 742 -18.08 -41.28 2.56
N LYS A 743 -18.79 -41.38 1.42
CA LYS A 743 -18.25 -41.06 0.10
C LYS A 743 -17.83 -39.60 -0.08
N VAL A 744 -18.59 -38.66 0.50
CA VAL A 744 -18.26 -37.23 0.49
C VAL A 744 -17.01 -36.95 1.34
N GLU A 745 -16.88 -37.57 2.51
CA GLU A 745 -15.69 -37.46 3.36
C GLU A 745 -14.44 -38.06 2.71
N GLU A 746 -14.57 -39.15 1.94
CA GLU A 746 -13.47 -39.73 1.17
C GLU A 746 -13.06 -38.83 0.00
N TYR A 747 -14.01 -38.38 -0.81
CA TYR A 747 -13.81 -37.46 -1.93
C TYR A 747 -13.13 -36.15 -1.51
N ILE A 748 -13.50 -35.58 -0.36
CA ILE A 748 -12.87 -34.36 0.18
C ILE A 748 -11.41 -34.61 0.60
N LYS A 749 -11.09 -35.78 1.17
CA LYS A 749 -9.71 -36.16 1.52
C LYS A 749 -8.86 -36.29 0.26
N VAL A 750 -9.30 -37.08 -0.72
CA VAL A 750 -8.63 -37.26 -2.02
C VAL A 750 -8.40 -35.92 -2.72
N ARG A 751 -9.41 -35.03 -2.71
CA ARG A 751 -9.29 -33.68 -3.28
C ARG A 751 -8.19 -32.87 -2.59
N ASN A 752 -8.12 -32.86 -1.26
CA ASN A 752 -7.10 -32.08 -0.56
C ASN A 752 -5.69 -32.67 -0.75
N GLU A 753 -5.57 -34.00 -0.74
CA GLU A 753 -4.33 -34.72 -1.03
C GLU A 753 -3.75 -34.34 -2.41
N ILE A 754 -4.59 -34.38 -3.45
CA ILE A 754 -4.23 -33.92 -4.81
C ILE A 754 -3.72 -32.49 -4.80
N PHE A 755 -4.44 -31.56 -4.15
CA PHE A 755 -4.10 -30.13 -4.18
C PHE A 755 -2.82 -29.79 -3.41
N GLU A 756 -2.54 -30.49 -2.31
CA GLU A 756 -1.29 -30.35 -1.55
C GLU A 756 -0.10 -30.94 -2.31
N ASN A 757 -0.27 -32.11 -2.90
CA ASN A 757 0.81 -32.76 -3.65
C ASN A 757 1.11 -32.01 -4.95
N ILE A 758 0.12 -31.38 -5.60
CA ILE A 758 0.33 -30.44 -6.71
C ILE A 758 1.15 -29.22 -6.28
N ARG A 759 0.86 -28.65 -5.11
CA ARG A 759 1.62 -27.53 -4.55
C ARG A 759 3.08 -27.94 -4.31
N ALA A 760 3.29 -29.08 -3.65
CA ALA A 760 4.62 -29.61 -3.34
C ALA A 760 5.41 -30.01 -4.59
N LEU A 761 4.80 -30.73 -5.55
CA LEU A 761 5.37 -31.02 -6.86
C LEU A 761 5.84 -29.74 -7.55
N LYS A 762 5.01 -28.70 -7.62
CA LYS A 762 5.40 -27.46 -8.29
C LYS A 762 6.51 -26.70 -7.56
N ILE A 763 6.58 -26.81 -6.22
CA ILE A 763 7.70 -26.29 -5.41
C ILE A 763 8.98 -27.08 -5.70
N ALA A 764 8.98 -28.41 -5.57
CA ALA A 764 10.13 -29.28 -5.86
C ALA A 764 10.65 -29.08 -7.29
N SER A 765 9.75 -29.05 -8.29
CA SER A 765 10.07 -28.74 -9.69
C SER A 765 10.72 -27.36 -9.87
N GLN A 766 10.40 -26.37 -9.01
CA GLN A 766 11.04 -25.07 -9.05
C GLN A 766 12.43 -25.09 -8.38
N ILE A 767 12.57 -25.72 -7.22
CA ILE A 767 13.82 -25.76 -6.45
C ILE A 767 14.88 -26.59 -7.20
N LEU A 768 14.50 -27.79 -7.66
CA LEU A 768 15.38 -28.72 -8.39
C LEU A 768 15.52 -28.40 -9.89
N ASN A 769 14.76 -27.41 -10.41
CA ASN A 769 14.63 -27.10 -11.83
C ASN A 769 14.13 -28.27 -12.72
N LYS A 770 13.37 -29.21 -12.15
CA LYS A 770 12.91 -30.46 -12.80
C LYS A 770 11.55 -30.33 -13.48
N ASN A 771 11.45 -29.39 -14.42
CA ASN A 771 10.21 -29.18 -15.19
C ASN A 771 9.91 -30.33 -16.19
N GLY A 772 10.90 -31.16 -16.53
CA GLY A 772 10.70 -32.37 -17.34
C GLY A 772 9.80 -33.39 -16.64
N GLY A 773 10.14 -33.77 -15.41
CA GLY A 773 9.32 -34.69 -14.60
C GLY A 773 7.92 -34.16 -14.32
N LEU A 774 7.77 -32.84 -14.16
CA LEU A 774 6.46 -32.22 -14.00
C LEU A 774 5.62 -32.34 -15.29
N SER A 775 6.27 -32.33 -16.44
CA SER A 775 5.61 -32.50 -17.75
C SER A 775 5.20 -33.96 -17.98
N GLU A 776 5.98 -34.94 -17.51
CA GLU A 776 5.57 -36.37 -17.52
C GLU A 776 4.26 -36.58 -16.74
N ILE A 777 4.12 -36.01 -15.54
CA ILE A 777 2.89 -36.09 -14.72
C ILE A 777 1.70 -35.40 -15.44
N ILE A 778 1.95 -34.30 -16.18
CA ILE A 778 0.93 -33.56 -16.94
C ILE A 778 0.50 -34.28 -18.23
N GLU A 779 1.38 -35.11 -18.80
CA GLU A 779 1.09 -35.99 -19.95
C GLU A 779 0.45 -37.33 -19.52
N LYS A 780 0.75 -37.82 -18.31
CA LYS A 780 0.37 -39.15 -17.80
C LYS A 780 -0.29 -39.02 -16.42
N LYS A 781 -1.60 -38.82 -16.43
CA LYS A 781 -2.42 -38.54 -15.23
C LYS A 781 -2.35 -39.65 -14.18
N GLU A 782 -2.03 -40.87 -14.59
CA GLU A 782 -1.97 -42.08 -13.77
C GLU A 782 -0.82 -41.99 -12.75
N ILE A 783 0.21 -41.18 -13.04
CA ILE A 783 1.27 -40.86 -12.08
C ILE A 783 0.70 -39.99 -10.94
N LEU A 784 -0.24 -39.08 -11.25
CA LEU A 784 -0.94 -38.28 -10.22
C LEU A 784 -1.93 -39.14 -9.41
N GLU A 785 -2.54 -40.17 -10.01
CA GLU A 785 -3.39 -41.13 -9.29
C GLU A 785 -2.61 -41.90 -8.21
N VAL A 786 -1.35 -42.26 -8.48
CA VAL A 786 -0.46 -42.88 -7.48
C VAL A 786 0.01 -41.86 -6.44
N ILE A 787 0.40 -40.65 -6.85
CA ILE A 787 0.76 -39.54 -5.94
C ILE A 787 -0.40 -39.11 -5.03
N ALA A 788 -1.66 -39.36 -5.44
CA ALA A 788 -2.86 -39.06 -4.66
C ALA A 788 -3.32 -40.22 -3.75
N GLY A 789 -2.63 -41.36 -3.76
CA GLY A 789 -3.05 -42.56 -3.02
C GLY A 789 -4.34 -43.21 -3.55
N ILE A 790 -4.77 -42.89 -4.78
CA ILE A 790 -5.95 -43.51 -5.39
C ILE A 790 -5.58 -44.92 -5.87
N LYS A 791 -4.48 -45.03 -6.63
CA LYS A 791 -3.87 -46.30 -7.01
C LYS A 791 -2.59 -46.50 -6.23
N ASP A 792 -2.29 -47.73 -5.83
CA ASP A 792 -1.03 -48.03 -5.16
C ASP A 792 0.15 -48.09 -6.14
N ALA A 793 -0.11 -48.46 -7.40
CA ALA A 793 0.88 -48.53 -8.47
C ALA A 793 0.25 -48.36 -9.86
N VAL A 794 1.11 -48.05 -10.85
CA VAL A 794 0.81 -48.05 -12.28
C VAL A 794 1.99 -48.63 -13.07
N LEU A 795 1.69 -49.29 -14.19
CA LEU A 795 2.66 -49.79 -15.15
C LEU A 795 2.64 -48.96 -16.44
N PHE A 796 3.83 -48.60 -16.93
CA PHE A 796 4.01 -47.99 -18.26
C PHE A 796 4.91 -48.86 -19.13
N GLU A 797 4.62 -48.87 -20.42
CA GLU A 797 5.46 -49.56 -21.41
C GLU A 797 6.87 -48.97 -21.50
N LYS A 798 7.80 -49.80 -21.97
CA LYS A 798 9.22 -49.46 -22.08
C LYS A 798 9.44 -48.13 -22.80
N ASP A 799 10.31 -47.30 -22.20
CA ASP A 799 10.74 -45.99 -22.70
C ASP A 799 9.60 -44.95 -22.96
N THR A 800 8.41 -45.18 -22.39
CA THR A 800 7.24 -44.27 -22.46
C THR A 800 7.40 -43.00 -21.60
N ILE A 801 8.24 -43.06 -20.55
CA ILE A 801 8.66 -41.90 -19.75
C ILE A 801 9.94 -41.31 -20.38
N LYS A 802 9.86 -40.12 -20.97
CA LYS A 802 10.98 -39.49 -21.71
C LYS A 802 11.98 -38.86 -20.75
N ALA A 803 11.48 -38.14 -19.74
CA ALA A 803 12.26 -37.40 -18.76
C ALA A 803 12.43 -38.17 -17.43
N LEU A 804 12.73 -39.47 -17.51
CA LEU A 804 12.74 -40.41 -16.37
C LEU A 804 13.54 -39.89 -15.15
N ARG A 805 14.77 -39.41 -15.35
CA ARG A 805 15.62 -38.91 -14.26
C ARG A 805 15.12 -37.61 -13.63
N ASP A 806 14.39 -36.80 -14.39
CA ASP A 806 13.74 -35.59 -13.86
C ASP A 806 12.48 -35.93 -13.06
N LEU A 807 11.78 -37.03 -13.42
CA LEU A 807 10.66 -37.55 -12.64
C LEU A 807 11.14 -38.15 -11.32
N GLU A 808 12.19 -38.99 -11.33
CA GLU A 808 12.80 -39.55 -10.12
C GLU A 808 13.21 -38.46 -9.10
N GLU A 809 13.88 -37.40 -9.57
CA GLU A 809 14.24 -36.27 -8.69
C GLU A 809 13.03 -35.46 -8.21
N LEU A 810 12.01 -35.29 -9.05
CA LEU A 810 10.79 -34.58 -8.67
C LEU A 810 10.02 -35.34 -7.57
N LEU A 811 9.93 -36.67 -7.67
CA LEU A 811 9.31 -37.53 -6.66
C LEU A 811 10.14 -37.58 -5.37
N TRP A 812 11.47 -37.64 -5.46
CA TRP A 812 12.34 -37.50 -4.29
C TRP A 812 12.16 -36.15 -3.59
N GLY A 813 12.02 -35.06 -4.37
CA GLY A 813 11.72 -33.72 -3.86
C GLY A 813 10.33 -33.60 -3.23
N LEU A 814 9.31 -34.26 -3.79
CA LEU A 814 7.97 -34.35 -3.19
C LEU A 814 8.02 -35.01 -1.80
N ARG A 815 8.78 -36.10 -1.65
CA ARG A 815 9.01 -36.76 -0.35
C ARG A 815 9.62 -35.82 0.69
N GLN A 816 10.53 -34.92 0.29
CA GLN A 816 11.14 -33.96 1.23
C GLN A 816 10.14 -32.89 1.71
N ILE A 817 9.10 -32.59 0.93
CA ILE A 817 8.16 -31.48 1.19
C ILE A 817 6.89 -31.96 1.91
N ASN A 818 6.25 -33.02 1.42
CA ASN A 818 4.97 -33.55 1.92
C ASN A 818 5.06 -34.96 2.54
N GLY A 819 6.23 -35.61 2.52
CA GLY A 819 6.43 -36.99 3.00
C GLY A 819 6.00 -38.10 2.03
N VAL A 820 5.26 -37.78 0.95
CA VAL A 820 4.74 -38.74 -0.04
C VAL A 820 5.88 -39.42 -0.78
N ASN A 821 5.92 -40.76 -0.73
CA ASN A 821 7.09 -41.56 -1.08
C ASN A 821 6.82 -42.48 -2.28
N VAL A 822 6.52 -41.87 -3.44
CA VAL A 822 6.33 -42.58 -4.70
C VAL A 822 7.70 -42.89 -5.32
N LYS A 823 7.92 -44.15 -5.68
CA LYS A 823 9.15 -44.69 -6.27
C LYS A 823 8.93 -45.13 -7.72
N VAL A 824 10.02 -45.21 -8.47
CA VAL A 824 10.06 -45.65 -9.87
C VAL A 824 10.99 -46.86 -9.96
N LEU A 825 10.52 -47.93 -10.59
CA LEU A 825 11.27 -49.18 -10.78
C LEU A 825 11.23 -49.59 -12.26
N ARG A 826 12.40 -49.80 -12.86
CA ARG A 826 12.51 -50.49 -14.15
C ARG A 826 12.42 -52.00 -13.89
N LEU A 827 11.43 -52.64 -14.50
CA LEU A 827 11.26 -54.09 -14.50
C LEU A 827 12.29 -54.75 -15.46
N PRO A 828 12.54 -56.07 -15.37
CA PRO A 828 13.64 -56.71 -16.10
C PRO A 828 13.48 -56.65 -17.63
N ASP A 829 12.24 -56.71 -18.12
CA ASP A 829 11.84 -56.51 -19.52
C ASP A 829 12.00 -55.04 -20.02
N GLY A 830 12.19 -54.10 -19.10
CA GLY A 830 12.34 -52.67 -19.36
C GLY A 830 11.06 -51.83 -19.23
N ARG A 831 9.91 -52.42 -18.89
CA ARG A 831 8.70 -51.69 -18.47
C ARG A 831 8.97 -50.90 -17.19
N ILE A 832 8.15 -49.88 -16.92
CA ILE A 832 8.34 -48.93 -15.81
C ILE A 832 7.16 -49.04 -14.85
N TYR A 833 7.43 -49.47 -13.62
CA TYR A 833 6.46 -49.59 -12.52
C TYR A 833 6.64 -48.42 -11.56
N ILE A 834 5.59 -47.63 -11.33
CA ILE A 834 5.59 -46.45 -10.44
C ILE A 834 4.59 -46.71 -9.31
N TYR A 835 5.01 -46.57 -8.06
CA TYR A 835 4.26 -47.06 -6.89
C TYR A 835 4.48 -46.23 -5.62
N ASP A 836 3.50 -46.20 -4.71
CA ASP A 836 3.70 -45.70 -3.35
C ASP A 836 4.42 -46.76 -2.51
N GLU A 837 5.63 -46.43 -2.04
CA GLU A 837 6.45 -47.39 -1.30
C GLU A 837 5.86 -47.74 0.08
N TYR A 838 5.22 -46.80 0.76
CA TYR A 838 4.65 -47.04 2.08
C TYR A 838 3.42 -47.97 2.01
N SER A 839 2.51 -47.71 1.07
CA SER A 839 1.35 -48.60 0.86
C SER A 839 1.79 -50.01 0.44
N LEU A 840 2.73 -50.14 -0.52
CA LEU A 840 3.21 -51.47 -0.94
C LEU A 840 3.91 -52.22 0.20
N ARG A 841 4.78 -51.55 0.98
CA ARG A 841 5.40 -52.17 2.16
C ARG A 841 4.36 -52.63 3.18
N LYS A 842 3.34 -51.82 3.47
CA LYS A 842 2.26 -52.18 4.38
C LYS A 842 1.41 -53.34 3.85
N LYS A 843 0.99 -53.31 2.57
CA LYS A 843 0.28 -54.43 1.92
C LYS A 843 1.10 -55.74 1.96
N ALA A 844 2.42 -55.66 1.82
CA ALA A 844 3.35 -56.80 1.89
C ALA A 844 3.55 -57.33 3.32
N LEU A 845 3.92 -56.48 4.28
CA LEU A 845 4.15 -56.86 5.68
C LEU A 845 2.89 -57.41 6.37
N ASN A 846 1.70 -56.99 5.93
CA ASN A 846 0.41 -57.56 6.33
C ASN A 846 0.17 -58.99 5.79
N LYS A 847 0.87 -59.40 4.72
CA LYS A 847 0.91 -60.78 4.19
C LYS A 847 2.11 -61.58 4.71
N GLU A 848 2.76 -61.12 5.79
CA GLU A 848 3.99 -61.68 6.36
C GLU A 848 5.24 -61.61 5.44
N GLU A 849 5.20 -60.84 4.35
CA GLU A 849 6.33 -60.72 3.41
C GLU A 849 7.46 -59.86 4.01
N LYS A 850 8.52 -60.52 4.49
CA LYS A 850 9.61 -59.89 5.24
C LYS A 850 10.65 -59.18 4.37
N LEU A 851 10.77 -59.51 3.08
CA LEU A 851 11.71 -58.85 2.16
C LEU A 851 11.36 -57.38 1.95
N ALA A 852 10.08 -57.02 2.05
CA ALA A 852 9.57 -55.64 2.04
C ALA A 852 10.05 -54.77 3.24
N SER A 853 10.88 -55.32 4.14
CA SER A 853 11.62 -54.55 5.14
C SER A 853 12.67 -53.62 4.52
N THR A 854 13.17 -53.91 3.30
CA THR A 854 14.13 -53.04 2.58
C THR A 854 13.57 -52.60 1.21
N GLU A 855 14.16 -51.57 0.60
CA GLU A 855 13.69 -51.07 -0.70
C GLU A 855 14.15 -52.01 -1.83
N GLU A 856 15.41 -52.45 -1.83
CA GLU A 856 15.87 -53.48 -2.78
C GLU A 856 15.15 -54.84 -2.56
N GLY A 857 14.78 -55.19 -1.32
CA GLY A 857 13.98 -56.39 -1.04
C GLY A 857 12.55 -56.30 -1.57
N LEU A 858 11.88 -55.15 -1.38
CA LEU A 858 10.58 -54.89 -2.02
C LEU A 858 10.68 -54.95 -3.56
N LYS A 859 11.71 -54.34 -4.16
CA LYS A 859 11.95 -54.40 -5.61
C LYS A 859 12.17 -55.83 -6.11
N HIS A 860 12.82 -56.69 -5.32
CA HIS A 860 13.00 -58.10 -5.68
C HIS A 860 11.64 -58.82 -5.78
N SER A 861 10.79 -58.70 -4.76
CA SER A 861 9.45 -59.28 -4.77
C SER A 861 8.57 -58.74 -5.91
N ILE A 862 8.61 -57.42 -6.18
CA ILE A 862 7.91 -56.83 -7.34
C ILE A 862 8.42 -57.44 -8.66
N LYS A 863 9.75 -57.54 -8.84
CA LYS A 863 10.34 -58.11 -10.07
C LYS A 863 10.01 -59.60 -10.25
N LEU A 864 9.85 -60.37 -9.16
CA LEU A 864 9.40 -61.76 -9.24
C LEU A 864 7.93 -61.88 -9.64
N ASP A 865 7.03 -61.12 -9.00
CA ASP A 865 5.60 -61.10 -9.34
C ASP A 865 5.38 -60.78 -10.83
N PHE A 866 6.12 -59.80 -11.36
CA PHE A 866 6.02 -59.40 -12.78
C PHE A 866 6.60 -60.40 -13.78
N ILE A 867 7.51 -61.28 -13.35
CA ILE A 867 8.05 -62.39 -14.17
C ILE A 867 7.18 -63.66 -14.07
N ARG A 868 6.32 -63.74 -13.05
CA ARG A 868 5.34 -64.82 -12.87
C ARG A 868 3.96 -64.52 -13.45
N GLU A 869 3.64 -63.24 -13.63
CA GLU A 869 2.29 -62.75 -13.96
C GLU A 869 1.22 -63.13 -12.90
N GLU A 870 1.68 -63.32 -11.66
CA GLU A 870 0.88 -63.57 -10.46
C GLU A 870 1.54 -62.95 -9.22
N GLY A 871 0.78 -62.76 -8.14
CA GLY A 871 1.30 -62.26 -6.87
C GLY A 871 0.53 -61.05 -6.32
N LEU A 872 1.12 -60.36 -5.34
CA LEU A 872 0.54 -59.15 -4.75
C LEU A 872 0.71 -57.95 -5.68
N PHE A 873 1.94 -57.68 -6.13
CA PHE A 873 2.33 -56.44 -6.77
C PHE A 873 1.92 -56.37 -8.24
N TYR A 874 1.90 -57.51 -8.93
CA TYR A 874 1.30 -57.65 -10.25
C TYR A 874 -0.21 -57.38 -10.19
N GLY A 875 -0.92 -57.91 -9.18
CA GLY A 875 -2.36 -57.70 -9.02
C GLY A 875 -2.79 -56.23 -8.86
N LEU A 876 -1.94 -55.37 -8.30
CA LEU A 876 -2.26 -53.95 -8.03
C LEU A 876 -2.53 -53.13 -9.30
N ILE A 877 -1.98 -53.51 -10.47
CA ILE A 877 -2.15 -52.71 -11.71
C ILE A 877 -3.55 -52.84 -12.32
N PHE A 878 -4.35 -53.80 -11.84
CA PHE A 878 -5.72 -54.05 -12.28
C PHE A 878 -6.78 -53.46 -11.33
N GLU A 879 -6.38 -52.69 -10.30
CA GLU A 879 -7.32 -51.94 -9.44
C GLU A 879 -7.85 -50.68 -10.16
N GLU A 880 -8.95 -50.83 -10.91
CA GLU A 880 -9.70 -49.70 -11.50
C GLU A 880 -10.47 -48.91 -10.41
N LYS A 881 -10.36 -47.57 -10.43
CA LYS A 881 -10.98 -46.65 -9.45
C LYS A 881 -11.39 -45.31 -10.07
N ASP A 882 -12.29 -45.36 -11.05
CA ASP A 882 -12.81 -44.18 -11.79
C ASP A 882 -13.66 -43.20 -10.95
N GLU A 883 -13.78 -43.40 -9.63
CA GLU A 883 -14.64 -42.55 -8.78
C GLU A 883 -14.11 -41.10 -8.63
N TYR A 884 -12.83 -40.86 -8.93
CA TYR A 884 -12.13 -39.58 -8.71
C TYR A 884 -11.53 -38.94 -9.98
N GLU A 885 -11.96 -39.37 -11.17
CA GLU A 885 -11.46 -38.88 -12.47
C GLU A 885 -11.64 -37.36 -12.66
N ASP A 886 -12.69 -36.78 -12.07
CA ASP A 886 -12.95 -35.34 -12.07
C ASP A 886 -11.87 -34.56 -11.28
N LEU A 887 -11.51 -35.05 -10.09
CA LEU A 887 -10.46 -34.48 -9.25
C LEU A 887 -9.07 -34.57 -9.91
N ILE A 888 -8.77 -35.68 -10.58
CA ILE A 888 -7.50 -35.88 -11.29
C ILE A 888 -7.39 -34.94 -12.50
N ASN A 889 -8.42 -34.83 -13.32
CA ASN A 889 -8.43 -33.89 -14.45
C ASN A 889 -8.29 -32.42 -13.98
N LEU A 890 -8.96 -32.05 -12.89
CA LEU A 890 -8.81 -30.73 -12.27
C LEU A 890 -7.38 -30.50 -11.74
N GLY A 891 -6.77 -31.53 -11.16
CA GLY A 891 -5.38 -31.48 -10.73
C GLY A 891 -4.40 -31.23 -11.89
N ILE A 892 -4.60 -31.92 -13.01
CA ILE A 892 -3.80 -31.75 -14.23
C ILE A 892 -4.02 -30.36 -14.87
N GLU A 893 -5.25 -29.81 -14.84
CA GLU A 893 -5.54 -28.44 -15.25
C GLU A 893 -4.73 -27.42 -14.42
N ILE A 894 -4.72 -27.57 -13.09
CA ILE A 894 -3.99 -26.69 -12.18
C ILE A 894 -2.47 -26.83 -12.39
N LEU A 895 -1.95 -28.04 -12.55
CA LEU A 895 -0.53 -28.27 -12.88
C LEU A 895 -0.13 -27.57 -14.19
N ARG A 896 -0.98 -27.60 -15.23
CA ARG A 896 -0.78 -26.86 -16.48
C ARG A 896 -0.77 -25.34 -16.27
N ILE A 897 -1.69 -24.80 -15.48
CA ILE A 897 -1.74 -23.36 -15.12
C ILE A 897 -0.48 -22.93 -14.34
N LEU A 898 0.02 -23.81 -13.47
CA LEU A 898 1.14 -23.53 -12.57
C LEU A 898 2.53 -23.79 -13.19
N ARG A 899 2.66 -24.65 -14.22
CA ARG A 899 3.94 -25.13 -14.79
C ARG A 899 4.98 -24.02 -14.98
N ASP A 900 4.57 -22.93 -15.63
CA ASP A 900 5.45 -21.82 -16.01
C ASP A 900 5.43 -20.66 -14.98
N LYS A 901 4.83 -20.87 -13.80
CA LYS A 901 4.74 -19.87 -12.72
C LYS A 901 5.79 -20.13 -11.66
N LYS A 902 6.49 -19.07 -11.24
CA LYS A 902 7.33 -19.10 -10.02
C LYS A 902 6.44 -18.93 -8.79
N LEU A 903 6.38 -19.93 -7.92
CA LEU A 903 5.64 -19.92 -6.66
C LEU A 903 6.45 -19.31 -5.51
N LEU A 904 7.76 -19.52 -5.50
CA LEU A 904 8.68 -19.04 -4.46
C LEU A 904 9.72 -18.06 -5.03
N VAL A 905 10.34 -17.27 -4.15
CA VAL A 905 11.55 -16.47 -4.42
C VAL A 905 12.59 -16.76 -3.34
N TRP A 906 13.85 -16.94 -3.71
CA TRP A 906 14.94 -17.12 -2.76
C TRP A 906 15.43 -15.76 -2.24
N ASP A 907 15.28 -15.52 -0.94
CA ASP A 907 15.88 -14.42 -0.21
C ASP A 907 17.31 -14.82 0.15
N LYS A 908 18.31 -14.30 -0.59
CA LYS A 908 19.72 -14.68 -0.41
C LYS A 908 20.28 -14.27 0.96
N ASP A 909 19.84 -13.13 1.48
CA ASP A 909 20.43 -12.50 2.66
C ASP A 909 19.89 -13.12 3.95
N LYS A 910 18.62 -13.55 3.95
CA LYS A 910 18.00 -14.35 5.03
C LYS A 910 18.09 -15.86 4.79
N LYS A 911 18.54 -16.29 3.61
CA LYS A 911 18.56 -17.68 3.12
C LYS A 911 17.21 -18.40 3.24
N ILE A 912 16.08 -17.74 2.95
CA ILE A 912 14.73 -18.34 3.05
C ILE A 912 13.91 -18.23 1.77
N TRP A 913 12.95 -19.13 1.61
CA TRP A 913 11.95 -19.04 0.55
C TRP A 913 10.82 -18.09 0.93
N ARG A 914 10.54 -17.11 0.06
CA ARG A 914 9.45 -16.16 0.18
C ARG A 914 8.25 -16.60 -0.66
N ALA A 915 7.07 -16.66 -0.07
CA ALA A 915 5.86 -17.08 -0.76
C ALA A 915 5.34 -16.01 -1.76
N LYS A 916 5.04 -16.39 -3.01
CA LYS A 916 4.26 -15.53 -3.91
C LYS A 916 2.77 -15.73 -3.71
N LYS A 917 2.01 -14.64 -3.86
CA LYS A 917 0.54 -14.57 -3.68
C LYS A 917 -0.28 -15.62 -4.45
N ILE A 918 0.28 -16.23 -5.50
CA ILE A 918 -0.36 -17.35 -6.23
C ILE A 918 -0.54 -18.61 -5.36
N LEU A 919 0.32 -18.85 -4.37
CA LEU A 919 0.18 -20.00 -3.44
C LEU A 919 -1.10 -19.90 -2.60
N GLN A 920 -1.49 -18.69 -2.21
CA GLN A 920 -2.73 -18.43 -1.44
C GLN A 920 -4.01 -18.75 -2.25
N ARG A 921 -3.89 -18.90 -3.57
CA ARG A 921 -5.00 -19.32 -4.46
C ARG A 921 -5.16 -20.85 -4.54
N ILE A 922 -4.25 -21.62 -3.93
CA ILE A 922 -4.33 -23.08 -3.79
C ILE A 922 -4.86 -23.37 -2.38
N ILE A 923 -6.17 -23.58 -2.26
CA ILE A 923 -6.90 -23.66 -0.99
C ILE A 923 -7.11 -25.12 -0.60
N LYS A 924 -6.88 -25.46 0.67
CA LYS A 924 -7.30 -26.71 1.32
C LYS A 924 -8.72 -26.53 1.87
N ILE A 925 -9.64 -27.47 1.61
CA ILE A 925 -11.05 -27.31 1.99
C ILE A 925 -11.30 -27.64 3.47
N THR A 926 -10.54 -28.57 4.06
CA THR A 926 -10.66 -28.90 5.48
C THR A 926 -9.74 -28.04 6.34
N PRO A 927 -10.18 -27.61 7.54
CA PRO A 927 -9.29 -26.96 8.50
C PRO A 927 -8.30 -27.98 9.06
N SER A 928 -7.12 -27.53 9.51
CA SER A 928 -6.17 -28.42 10.20
C SER A 928 -6.76 -28.96 11.51
N SER A 929 -6.38 -30.18 11.88
CA SER A 929 -6.60 -30.76 13.21
C SER A 929 -5.85 -29.95 14.27
N LEU A 930 -4.60 -29.57 13.97
CA LEU A 930 -3.73 -28.72 14.77
C LEU A 930 -4.35 -27.34 15.00
N LYS A 931 -4.43 -26.91 16.26
CA LYS A 931 -5.10 -25.65 16.66
C LYS A 931 -4.14 -24.53 17.05
N GLU A 932 -3.01 -24.85 17.67
CA GLU A 932 -2.04 -23.88 18.17
C GLU A 932 -0.62 -24.44 18.03
N ILE A 933 0.31 -23.62 17.55
CA ILE A 933 1.75 -23.91 17.51
C ILE A 933 2.41 -23.06 18.60
N TYR A 934 3.10 -23.70 19.54
CA TYR A 934 3.81 -23.06 20.63
C TYR A 934 5.31 -23.01 20.36
N LEU A 935 5.95 -21.89 20.71
CA LEU A 935 7.39 -21.68 20.62
C LEU A 935 7.88 -21.16 21.97
N ALA A 936 8.75 -21.93 22.65
CA ALA A 936 9.32 -21.56 23.94
C ALA A 936 10.73 -20.98 23.77
N THR A 937 10.95 -19.72 24.17
CA THR A 937 12.26 -19.05 24.09
C THR A 937 12.65 -18.37 25.40
N MET A 938 13.95 -18.13 25.57
CA MET A 938 14.54 -17.53 26.77
C MET A 938 15.91 -16.92 26.46
N ASN A 939 15.97 -15.59 26.31
CA ASN A 939 17.18 -14.80 26.02
C ASN A 939 17.83 -15.05 24.64
N ARG A 940 17.05 -15.44 23.61
CA ARG A 940 17.55 -15.78 22.26
C ARG A 940 16.88 -14.98 21.12
N PRO A 941 16.97 -13.64 21.09
CA PRO A 941 16.18 -12.79 20.17
C PRO A 941 16.43 -13.11 18.69
N SER A 942 17.67 -13.38 18.31
CA SER A 942 18.04 -13.74 16.93
C SER A 942 17.50 -15.10 16.48
N ALA A 943 17.29 -16.03 17.41
CA ALA A 943 16.74 -17.36 17.14
C ALA A 943 15.22 -17.25 16.99
N LEU A 944 14.54 -16.67 17.98
CA LEU A 944 13.11 -16.36 17.93
C LEU A 944 12.71 -15.64 16.64
N ARG A 945 13.47 -14.61 16.23
CA ARG A 945 13.19 -13.84 15.02
C ARG A 945 13.33 -14.68 13.75
N ARG A 946 14.36 -15.54 13.69
CA ARG A 946 14.63 -16.42 12.54
C ARG A 946 13.52 -17.46 12.41
N GLU A 947 13.19 -18.11 13.52
CA GLU A 947 12.19 -19.17 13.60
C GLU A 947 10.80 -18.64 13.22
N LEU A 948 10.34 -17.57 13.88
CA LEU A 948 9.06 -16.93 13.54
C LEU A 948 9.01 -16.44 12.09
N GLU A 949 10.08 -15.88 11.53
CA GLU A 949 10.06 -15.43 10.13
C GLU A 949 10.02 -16.61 9.14
N ILE A 950 10.61 -17.77 9.47
CA ILE A 950 10.50 -19.00 8.67
C ILE A 950 9.09 -19.57 8.77
N GLU A 951 8.56 -19.77 9.99
CA GLU A 951 7.24 -20.39 10.20
C GLU A 951 6.11 -19.55 9.58
N LEU A 952 6.22 -18.23 9.64
CA LEU A 952 5.27 -17.31 9.02
C LEU A 952 5.37 -17.25 7.47
N GLU A 953 6.54 -17.54 6.88
CA GLU A 953 6.61 -17.83 5.43
C GLU A 953 6.08 -19.23 5.13
N ASN A 954 6.38 -20.25 5.94
CA ASN A 954 5.88 -21.62 5.77
C ASN A 954 4.34 -21.66 5.73
N HIS A 955 3.68 -21.03 6.70
CA HIS A 955 2.23 -20.78 6.71
C HIS A 955 1.75 -20.15 5.39
N LYS A 956 2.46 -19.16 4.84
CA LYS A 956 2.13 -18.54 3.54
C LYS A 956 2.43 -19.43 2.33
N ILE A 957 3.39 -20.36 2.43
CA ILE A 957 3.75 -21.31 1.37
C ILE A 957 2.66 -22.36 1.23
N PHE A 958 2.26 -23.00 2.34
CA PHE A 958 1.28 -24.08 2.37
C PHE A 958 -0.17 -23.60 2.64
N ASN A 959 -0.36 -22.29 2.76
CA ASN A 959 -1.67 -21.63 2.93
C ASN A 959 -2.38 -21.99 4.24
N HIS A 960 -1.60 -22.21 5.31
CA HIS A 960 -2.08 -22.46 6.68
C HIS A 960 -2.27 -21.15 7.45
N GLN A 961 -3.22 -21.13 8.39
CA GLN A 961 -3.40 -20.03 9.35
C GLN A 961 -3.67 -20.59 10.75
N ILE A 962 -2.59 -20.94 11.45
CA ILE A 962 -2.63 -21.46 12.82
C ILE A 962 -2.06 -20.39 13.78
N PRO A 963 -2.70 -20.13 14.94
CA PRO A 963 -2.13 -19.32 16.01
C PRO A 963 -0.73 -19.76 16.44
N LEU A 964 0.19 -18.79 16.51
CA LEU A 964 1.55 -18.95 17.01
C LEU A 964 1.63 -18.38 18.42
N VAL A 965 1.92 -19.21 19.42
CA VAL A 965 1.97 -18.84 20.84
C VAL A 965 3.42 -18.83 21.32
N VAL A 966 4.01 -17.64 21.38
CA VAL A 966 5.37 -17.44 21.89
C VAL A 966 5.33 -17.37 23.41
N ILE A 967 5.99 -18.31 24.08
CA ILE A 967 6.24 -18.29 25.52
C ILE A 967 7.66 -17.75 25.74
N ASP A 968 7.76 -16.60 26.40
CA ASP A 968 9.01 -15.82 26.47
C ASP A 968 9.40 -15.50 27.92
N ASP A 969 10.49 -16.11 28.36
CA ASP A 969 11.09 -15.93 29.69
C ASP A 969 12.41 -15.14 29.62
N SER A 970 12.54 -14.27 28.61
CA SER A 970 13.73 -13.42 28.44
C SER A 970 13.80 -12.30 29.48
N LYS A 971 15.03 -11.90 29.83
CA LYS A 971 15.31 -10.67 30.62
C LYS A 971 14.70 -9.45 29.94
N GLU A 972 14.31 -8.45 30.73
CA GLU A 972 13.45 -7.33 30.28
C GLU A 972 13.98 -6.59 29.04
N GLU A 973 15.29 -6.39 28.91
CA GLU A 973 15.92 -5.78 27.72
C GLU A 973 15.66 -6.58 26.44
N ILE A 974 15.81 -7.91 26.51
CA ILE A 974 15.57 -8.82 25.39
C ILE A 974 14.07 -9.00 25.16
N LEU A 975 13.27 -9.04 26.24
CA LEU A 975 11.81 -9.14 26.14
C LEU A 975 11.21 -7.97 25.34
N ARG A 976 11.73 -6.75 25.52
CA ARG A 976 11.33 -5.57 24.71
C ARG A 976 11.68 -5.75 23.22
N LEU A 977 12.89 -6.21 22.91
CA LEU A 977 13.32 -6.51 21.53
C LEU A 977 12.48 -7.64 20.87
N ASN A 978 12.09 -8.64 21.67
CA ASN A 978 11.18 -9.71 21.24
C ASN A 978 9.77 -9.15 20.98
N GLN A 979 9.24 -8.27 21.84
CA GLN A 979 7.94 -7.62 21.64
C GLN A 979 7.91 -6.77 20.37
N GLU A 980 8.97 -6.00 20.10
CA GLU A 980 9.12 -5.22 18.85
C GLU A 980 9.16 -6.14 17.62
N THR A 981 9.94 -7.22 17.68
CA THR A 981 10.03 -8.22 16.60
C THR A 981 8.69 -8.94 16.36
N ILE A 982 8.01 -9.37 17.42
CA ILE A 982 6.70 -10.03 17.33
C ILE A 982 5.66 -9.07 16.74
N LYS A 983 5.68 -7.79 17.14
CA LYS A 983 4.80 -6.77 16.56
C LYS A 983 5.07 -6.56 15.06
N GLU A 984 6.33 -6.37 14.67
CA GLU A 984 6.73 -6.20 13.26
C GLU A 984 6.28 -7.40 12.41
N LEU A 985 6.54 -8.62 12.87
CA LEU A 985 6.15 -9.85 12.16
C LEU A 985 4.62 -10.01 12.13
N LYS A 986 3.90 -9.71 13.22
CA LYS A 986 2.43 -9.73 13.27
C LYS A 986 1.80 -8.77 12.25
N GLU A 987 2.35 -7.56 12.11
CA GLU A 987 1.91 -6.58 11.11
C GLU A 987 2.30 -6.98 9.67
N LYS A 988 3.54 -7.44 9.45
CA LYS A 988 4.09 -7.87 8.15
C LYS A 988 3.42 -9.13 7.57
N TYR A 989 2.96 -10.04 8.43
CA TYR A 989 2.33 -11.30 8.02
C TYR A 989 0.81 -11.32 8.19
N GLN A 990 0.23 -10.37 8.93
CA GLN A 990 -1.20 -10.34 9.32
C GLN A 990 -1.64 -11.63 10.04
N ALA A 991 -0.72 -12.22 10.82
CA ALA A 991 -0.90 -13.53 11.43
C ALA A 991 -1.29 -13.46 12.93
N PRO A 992 -2.06 -14.43 13.44
CA PRO A 992 -2.40 -14.52 14.86
C PRO A 992 -1.20 -14.96 15.72
N ILE A 993 -0.32 -14.02 16.08
CA ILE A 993 0.74 -14.27 17.08
C ILE A 993 0.26 -13.84 18.47
N ILE A 994 0.37 -14.73 19.45
CA ILE A 994 0.12 -14.52 20.88
C ILE A 994 1.47 -14.53 21.59
N HIS A 995 1.69 -13.61 22.53
CA HIS A 995 2.92 -13.52 23.31
C HIS A 995 2.57 -13.64 24.80
N LEU A 996 3.13 -14.65 25.47
CA LEU A 996 2.96 -14.91 26.89
C LEU A 996 4.32 -14.68 27.57
N THR A 997 4.38 -13.74 28.50
CA THR A 997 5.61 -13.35 29.18
C THR A 997 5.76 -14.07 30.52
N GLY A 998 6.96 -14.00 31.13
CA GLY A 998 7.19 -14.48 32.50
C GLY A 998 6.17 -13.96 33.54
N LYS A 999 5.65 -12.73 33.38
CA LYS A 999 4.62 -12.15 34.27
C LYS A 999 3.24 -12.78 34.08
N ASP A 1000 2.87 -13.12 32.85
CA ASP A 1000 1.64 -13.86 32.56
C ASP A 1000 1.73 -15.27 33.14
N ARG A 1001 2.91 -15.91 33.01
CA ARG A 1001 3.20 -17.21 33.57
C ARG A 1001 3.08 -17.24 35.10
N GLU A 1002 3.52 -16.22 35.83
CA GLU A 1002 3.35 -16.13 37.30
C GLU A 1002 1.87 -16.24 37.73
N LYS A 1003 0.95 -15.63 36.97
CA LYS A 1003 -0.49 -15.79 37.21
C LYS A 1003 -0.96 -17.22 36.91
N TYR A 1004 -0.62 -17.76 35.74
CA TYR A 1004 -0.99 -19.14 35.39
C TYR A 1004 -0.38 -20.19 36.35
N GLN A 1005 0.78 -19.93 36.95
CA GLN A 1005 1.40 -20.75 37.98
C GLN A 1005 0.53 -20.83 39.24
N ALA A 1006 -0.04 -19.71 39.70
CA ALA A 1006 -0.98 -19.68 40.81
C ALA A 1006 -2.27 -20.46 40.46
N ASP A 1007 -2.88 -20.17 39.29
CA ASP A 1007 -4.09 -20.84 38.80
C ASP A 1007 -3.92 -22.38 38.68
N ILE A 1008 -2.72 -22.84 38.28
CA ILE A 1008 -2.36 -24.27 38.19
C ILE A 1008 -2.15 -24.85 39.59
N GLY A 1009 -1.47 -24.13 40.48
CA GLY A 1009 -1.25 -24.55 41.86
C GLY A 1009 -2.56 -24.81 42.61
N GLU A 1010 -3.50 -23.86 42.55
CA GLU A 1010 -4.83 -23.98 43.15
C GLU A 1010 -5.61 -25.19 42.61
N LYS A 1011 -5.60 -25.41 41.30
CA LYS A 1011 -6.24 -26.58 40.67
C LYS A 1011 -5.62 -27.91 41.12
N LEU A 1012 -4.28 -27.98 41.19
CA LEU A 1012 -3.58 -29.18 41.66
C LEU A 1012 -3.85 -29.44 43.15
N ILE A 1013 -4.00 -28.42 43.98
CA ILE A 1013 -4.37 -28.58 45.39
C ILE A 1013 -5.80 -29.12 45.52
N LEU A 1014 -6.75 -28.60 44.75
CA LEU A 1014 -8.13 -29.14 44.73
C LEU A 1014 -8.14 -30.61 44.29
N GLU A 1015 -7.48 -30.94 43.18
CA GLU A 1015 -7.41 -32.31 42.64
C GLU A 1015 -6.69 -33.28 43.61
N PHE A 1016 -5.55 -32.88 44.17
CA PHE A 1016 -4.77 -33.74 45.06
C PHE A 1016 -5.39 -33.84 46.47
N SER A 1017 -6.03 -32.79 46.99
CA SER A 1017 -6.73 -32.85 48.28
C SER A 1017 -7.96 -33.74 48.19
N GLN A 1018 -8.71 -33.69 47.08
CA GLN A 1018 -9.78 -34.65 46.81
C GLN A 1018 -9.23 -36.08 46.75
N LYS A 1019 -8.21 -36.35 45.92
CA LYS A 1019 -7.59 -37.67 45.80
C LYS A 1019 -7.04 -38.19 47.12
N LEU A 1020 -6.44 -37.33 47.95
CA LEU A 1020 -5.91 -37.69 49.27
C LEU A 1020 -7.04 -38.08 50.24
N ASN A 1021 -8.12 -37.29 50.29
CA ASN A 1021 -9.30 -37.60 51.11
C ASN A 1021 -10.03 -38.87 50.65
N GLU A 1022 -10.04 -39.16 49.35
CA GLU A 1022 -10.59 -40.38 48.77
C GLU A 1022 -9.67 -41.61 48.93
N GLY A 1023 -8.44 -41.45 49.44
CA GLY A 1023 -7.44 -42.52 49.51
C GLY A 1023 -6.91 -42.98 48.14
N ARG A 1024 -7.05 -42.14 47.12
CA ARG A 1024 -6.69 -42.38 45.70
C ARG A 1024 -5.47 -41.59 45.23
N LEU A 1025 -4.79 -40.86 46.11
CA LEU A 1025 -3.51 -40.23 45.77
C LEU A 1025 -2.45 -41.31 45.58
N GLU A 1026 -1.68 -41.20 44.50
CA GLU A 1026 -0.61 -42.15 44.18
C GLU A 1026 0.55 -42.04 45.18
N LYS A 1027 1.13 -43.17 45.59
CA LYS A 1027 2.13 -43.23 46.67
C LYS A 1027 3.38 -42.41 46.40
N ASP A 1028 3.86 -42.38 45.16
CA ASP A 1028 5.01 -41.56 44.77
C ASP A 1028 4.67 -40.07 44.77
N THR A 1029 3.47 -39.69 44.31
CA THR A 1029 2.95 -38.33 44.43
C THR A 1029 2.81 -37.92 45.91
N GLU A 1030 2.23 -38.76 46.77
CA GLU A 1030 2.10 -38.48 48.20
C GLU A 1030 3.48 -38.30 48.86
N ARG A 1031 4.45 -39.18 48.54
CA ARG A 1031 5.84 -39.05 49.03
C ARG A 1031 6.46 -37.72 48.60
N ILE A 1032 6.37 -37.34 47.32
CA ILE A 1032 6.91 -36.08 46.81
C ILE A 1032 6.30 -34.88 47.56
N LEU A 1033 5.00 -34.88 47.81
CA LEU A 1033 4.35 -33.81 48.59
C LEU A 1033 4.81 -33.77 50.05
N ARG A 1034 5.04 -34.93 50.69
CA ARG A 1034 5.55 -35.00 52.08
C ARG A 1034 7.01 -34.58 52.20
N ASP A 1035 7.88 -35.06 51.30
CA ASP A 1035 9.31 -34.76 51.32
C ASP A 1035 9.57 -33.26 51.13
N ASN A 1036 8.80 -32.61 50.26
CA ASN A 1036 8.83 -31.16 50.04
C ASN A 1036 8.00 -30.37 51.08
N LYS A 1037 7.43 -31.05 52.09
CA LYS A 1037 6.60 -30.48 53.18
C LYS A 1037 5.34 -29.75 52.70
N ILE A 1038 4.91 -30.01 51.46
CA ILE A 1038 3.67 -29.48 50.87
C ILE A 1038 2.47 -30.16 51.52
N LEU A 1039 2.57 -31.46 51.80
CA LEU A 1039 1.60 -32.25 52.56
C LEU A 1039 2.03 -32.36 54.04
N ALA A 1040 1.28 -31.73 54.93
CA ALA A 1040 1.45 -31.80 56.38
C ALA A 1040 0.10 -32.12 57.05
N ASP A 1041 0.08 -32.97 58.08
CA ASP A 1041 -1.11 -33.30 58.89
C ASP A 1041 -2.39 -33.73 58.12
N LYS A 1042 -2.20 -34.21 56.87
CA LYS A 1042 -3.20 -34.58 55.85
C LYS A 1042 -3.77 -33.42 55.01
N GLU A 1043 -3.27 -32.20 55.16
CA GLU A 1043 -3.64 -31.04 54.34
C GLU A 1043 -2.51 -30.64 53.38
N ILE A 1044 -2.88 -30.02 52.25
CA ILE A 1044 -1.95 -29.58 51.19
C ILE A 1044 -1.79 -28.07 51.27
N ILE A 1045 -0.59 -27.59 51.60
CA ILE A 1045 -0.28 -26.18 51.86
C ILE A 1045 -0.07 -25.43 50.54
N LEU A 1046 -0.96 -24.47 50.25
CA LEU A 1046 -0.97 -23.66 49.02
C LEU A 1046 0.36 -22.98 48.73
N GLU A 1047 0.90 -22.26 49.70
CA GLU A 1047 2.15 -21.48 49.58
C GLU A 1047 3.34 -22.36 49.19
N ARG A 1048 3.42 -23.57 49.78
CA ARG A 1048 4.49 -24.54 49.49
C ARG A 1048 4.30 -25.25 48.16
N MET A 1049 3.06 -25.49 47.73
CA MET A 1049 2.77 -25.99 46.38
C MET A 1049 3.21 -24.97 45.33
N GLN A 1050 2.83 -23.70 45.49
CA GLN A 1050 3.24 -22.62 44.58
C GLN A 1050 4.76 -22.44 44.57
N GLU A 1051 5.43 -22.43 45.72
CA GLU A 1051 6.88 -22.39 45.82
C GLU A 1051 7.56 -23.58 45.12
N TYR A 1052 7.05 -24.80 45.33
CA TYR A 1052 7.57 -26.02 44.68
C TYR A 1052 7.41 -25.97 43.16
N ILE A 1053 6.23 -25.56 42.68
CA ILE A 1053 5.94 -25.40 41.24
C ILE A 1053 6.91 -24.39 40.61
N ASN A 1054 7.08 -23.22 41.23
CA ASN A 1054 7.93 -22.17 40.68
C ASN A 1054 9.42 -22.56 40.67
N ARG A 1055 9.90 -23.25 41.71
CA ARG A 1055 11.29 -23.72 41.81
C ARG A 1055 11.63 -24.88 40.86
N ASN A 1056 10.69 -25.77 40.56
CA ASN A 1056 10.98 -27.03 39.84
C ASN A 1056 10.40 -27.09 38.42
N VAL A 1057 9.19 -26.58 38.20
CA VAL A 1057 8.47 -26.79 36.92
C VAL A 1057 8.87 -25.74 35.87
N PHE A 1058 9.37 -24.57 36.28
CA PHE A 1058 9.54 -23.40 35.39
C PHE A 1058 10.91 -22.69 35.43
N PHE A 1059 11.86 -23.18 36.22
CA PHE A 1059 13.14 -22.50 36.49
C PHE A 1059 14.13 -22.42 35.31
N HIS A 1060 13.90 -23.13 34.20
CA HIS A 1060 14.79 -23.16 33.04
C HIS A 1060 14.01 -23.46 31.74
N ILE A 1061 14.68 -23.38 30.58
CA ILE A 1061 14.07 -23.56 29.24
C ILE A 1061 13.21 -24.83 29.10
N SER A 1062 13.61 -25.96 29.69
CA SER A 1062 12.81 -27.19 29.69
C SER A 1062 11.52 -27.04 30.50
N GLY A 1063 11.54 -26.22 31.55
CA GLY A 1063 10.35 -25.81 32.30
C GLY A 1063 9.44 -24.85 31.51
N VAL A 1064 10.02 -23.95 30.71
CA VAL A 1064 9.23 -23.15 29.73
C VAL A 1064 8.53 -24.08 28.72
N ARG A 1065 9.18 -25.16 28.28
CA ARG A 1065 8.55 -26.19 27.43
C ARG A 1065 7.51 -27.04 28.17
N ASN A 1066 7.69 -27.30 29.47
CA ASN A 1066 6.67 -27.92 30.30
C ASN A 1066 5.43 -27.01 30.45
N PHE A 1067 5.61 -25.69 30.43
CA PHE A 1067 4.49 -24.74 30.46
C PHE A 1067 3.58 -24.91 29.24
N THR A 1068 4.13 -25.12 28.04
CA THR A 1068 3.35 -25.48 26.83
C THR A 1068 2.37 -26.62 27.10
N VAL A 1069 2.84 -27.71 27.72
CA VAL A 1069 2.03 -28.91 27.99
C VAL A 1069 0.93 -28.61 29.03
N LEU A 1070 1.21 -27.73 30.00
CA LEU A 1070 0.26 -27.36 31.06
C LEU A 1070 -0.82 -26.39 30.59
N ILE A 1071 -0.50 -25.40 29.75
CA ILE A 1071 -1.48 -24.46 29.19
C ILE A 1071 -2.26 -25.05 28.02
N GLY A 1072 -1.63 -25.92 27.22
CA GLY A 1072 -2.28 -26.68 26.16
C GLY A 1072 -3.22 -27.79 26.65
N LYS A 1073 -3.29 -28.07 27.97
CA LYS A 1073 -4.14 -29.08 28.61
C LYS A 1073 -5.62 -28.69 28.58
N GLY A 1074 -6.19 -28.65 27.37
CA GLY A 1074 -7.57 -28.25 27.07
C GLY A 1074 -7.82 -28.07 25.57
N SER A 1075 -6.78 -27.68 24.81
CA SER A 1075 -6.81 -27.66 23.34
C SER A 1075 -6.72 -29.09 22.79
N LYS A 1076 -7.49 -29.41 21.73
CA LYS A 1076 -7.58 -30.77 21.17
C LYS A 1076 -6.23 -31.31 20.70
N VAL A 1077 -5.54 -30.53 19.87
CA VAL A 1077 -4.28 -30.89 19.21
C VAL A 1077 -3.43 -29.63 19.13
N ILE A 1078 -2.21 -29.71 19.68
CA ILE A 1078 -1.22 -28.63 19.70
C ILE A 1078 0.13 -29.16 19.22
N MET A 1079 0.99 -28.24 18.77
CA MET A 1079 2.37 -28.52 18.35
C MET A 1079 3.32 -27.63 19.16
N ASN A 1080 4.50 -28.13 19.48
CA ASN A 1080 5.52 -27.39 20.24
C ASN A 1080 6.82 -27.44 19.44
N ILE A 1081 7.26 -26.31 18.91
CA ILE A 1081 8.48 -26.18 18.10
C ILE A 1081 9.64 -25.67 18.95
N ASP A 1082 10.86 -26.11 18.60
CA ASP A 1082 12.10 -25.68 19.23
C ASP A 1082 12.61 -24.41 18.54
N ASP A 1083 13.23 -23.47 19.25
CA ASP A 1083 13.68 -22.19 18.66
C ASP A 1083 14.97 -22.29 17.82
N ASP A 1084 15.39 -23.53 17.52
CA ASP A 1084 16.42 -23.94 16.56
C ASP A 1084 15.93 -24.96 15.49
N ALA A 1085 14.62 -25.26 15.42
CA ALA A 1085 14.07 -26.35 14.60
C ALA A 1085 13.04 -25.88 13.54
N PRO A 1086 13.51 -25.18 12.48
CA PRO A 1086 12.63 -24.54 11.49
C PRO A 1086 11.83 -25.52 10.63
N ALA A 1087 10.67 -25.06 10.14
CA ALA A 1087 9.88 -25.75 9.12
C ALA A 1087 10.48 -25.68 7.69
N GLU A 1088 11.77 -25.94 7.61
CA GLU A 1088 12.52 -26.18 6.38
C GLU A 1088 13.53 -27.31 6.63
N THR A 1089 13.78 -28.13 5.61
CA THR A 1089 14.82 -29.16 5.66
C THR A 1089 16.02 -28.74 4.81
N TYR A 1090 17.21 -29.08 5.30
CA TYR A 1090 18.45 -28.96 4.55
C TYR A 1090 18.73 -30.31 3.87
N VAL A 1091 19.13 -30.28 2.61
CA VAL A 1091 19.47 -31.49 1.85
C VAL A 1091 20.80 -31.30 1.12
N LEU A 1092 21.54 -32.39 0.88
CA LEU A 1092 22.77 -32.33 0.08
C LEU A 1092 22.47 -31.82 -1.34
N PRO A 1093 23.33 -31.00 -1.96
CA PRO A 1093 23.12 -30.54 -3.34
C PRO A 1093 23.08 -31.69 -4.35
N TYR A 1094 22.40 -31.49 -5.48
CA TYR A 1094 22.20 -32.50 -6.53
C TYR A 1094 23.47 -33.30 -6.87
N GLU A 1095 24.60 -32.63 -7.08
CA GLU A 1095 25.86 -33.28 -7.51
C GLU A 1095 26.41 -34.27 -6.46
N GLU A 1096 26.33 -33.96 -5.17
CA GLU A 1096 26.73 -34.89 -4.10
C GLU A 1096 25.69 -36.01 -3.91
N ARG A 1097 24.39 -35.75 -4.14
CA ARG A 1097 23.36 -36.82 -4.16
C ARG A 1097 23.63 -37.83 -5.27
N GLU A 1098 23.92 -37.36 -6.49
CA GLU A 1098 24.23 -38.21 -7.65
C GLU A 1098 25.52 -39.00 -7.47
N LYS A 1099 26.55 -38.39 -6.87
CA LYS A 1099 27.79 -39.07 -6.50
C LYS A 1099 27.56 -40.20 -5.50
N ILE A 1100 26.84 -39.95 -4.40
CA ILE A 1100 26.49 -40.98 -3.40
C ILE A 1100 25.66 -42.11 -4.04
N ARG A 1101 24.70 -41.78 -4.90
CA ARG A 1101 23.92 -42.77 -5.66
C ARG A 1101 24.79 -43.60 -6.60
N THR A 1102 25.75 -42.98 -7.30
CA THR A 1102 26.69 -43.67 -8.20
C THR A 1102 27.62 -44.61 -7.42
N GLU A 1103 28.14 -44.17 -6.28
CA GLU A 1103 28.94 -45.01 -5.38
C GLU A 1103 28.14 -46.22 -4.86
N ARG A 1104 26.88 -46.01 -4.44
CA ARG A 1104 25.97 -47.09 -4.02
C ARG A 1104 25.63 -48.06 -5.13
N LEU A 1105 25.27 -47.57 -6.32
CA LEU A 1105 24.98 -48.40 -7.48
C LEU A 1105 26.20 -49.26 -7.87
N LYS A 1106 27.43 -48.73 -7.79
CA LYS A 1106 28.66 -49.51 -8.00
C LYS A 1106 28.83 -50.61 -6.95
N LYS A 1107 28.69 -50.30 -5.65
CA LYS A 1107 28.73 -51.32 -4.58
C LYS A 1107 27.67 -52.40 -4.79
N ARG A 1108 26.45 -52.00 -5.15
CA ARG A 1108 25.30 -52.88 -5.43
C ARG A 1108 25.60 -53.80 -6.59
N GLU A 1109 26.24 -53.29 -7.64
CA GLU A 1109 26.65 -54.09 -8.79
C GLU A 1109 27.77 -55.09 -8.45
N GLU A 1110 28.73 -54.69 -7.60
CA GLU A 1110 29.75 -55.58 -7.04
C GLU A 1110 29.18 -56.67 -6.11
N VAL A 1111 27.97 -56.52 -5.58
CA VAL A 1111 27.20 -57.58 -4.89
C VAL A 1111 26.38 -58.40 -5.89
N TRP A 1112 25.70 -57.74 -6.83
CA TRP A 1112 24.86 -58.35 -7.86
C TRP A 1112 25.62 -59.34 -8.73
N GLN A 1113 26.80 -58.98 -9.23
CA GLN A 1113 27.65 -59.88 -10.03
C GLN A 1113 28.13 -61.11 -9.24
N ARG A 1114 28.25 -61.01 -7.90
CA ARG A 1114 28.52 -62.18 -7.04
C ARG A 1114 27.30 -63.06 -6.85
N LEU A 1115 26.10 -62.46 -6.74
CA LEU A 1115 24.83 -63.19 -6.70
C LEU A 1115 24.58 -63.95 -8.00
N VAL A 1116 24.70 -63.29 -9.15
CA VAL A 1116 24.54 -63.91 -10.48
C VAL A 1116 25.46 -65.13 -10.60
N LYS A 1117 26.76 -64.95 -10.29
CA LYS A 1117 27.73 -66.04 -10.34
C LYS A 1117 27.44 -67.20 -9.37
N GLU A 1118 26.92 -66.93 -8.17
CA GLU A 1118 26.53 -67.97 -7.21
C GLU A 1118 25.28 -68.75 -7.67
N VAL A 1119 24.39 -68.13 -8.45
CA VAL A 1119 23.26 -68.80 -9.10
C VAL A 1119 23.70 -69.60 -10.32
N GLU A 1120 24.58 -69.05 -11.17
CA GLU A 1120 25.20 -69.78 -12.30
C GLU A 1120 25.93 -71.05 -11.82
N GLU A 1121 26.78 -70.92 -10.79
CA GLU A 1121 27.53 -72.06 -10.22
C GLU A 1121 26.64 -73.09 -9.51
N ARG A 1122 25.50 -72.68 -8.96
CA ARG A 1122 24.58 -73.58 -8.25
C ARG A 1122 23.64 -74.34 -9.19
N LEU A 1123 23.08 -73.66 -10.19
CA LEU A 1123 22.11 -74.25 -11.13
C LEU A 1123 22.75 -74.80 -12.41
N GLY A 1124 24.05 -74.57 -12.64
CA GLY A 1124 24.77 -75.02 -13.83
C GLY A 1124 24.38 -74.28 -15.12
N VAL A 1125 23.87 -73.06 -14.97
CA VAL A 1125 23.38 -72.20 -16.06
C VAL A 1125 24.35 -71.05 -16.34
N LYS A 1126 24.11 -70.33 -17.44
CA LYS A 1126 24.72 -69.03 -17.72
C LYS A 1126 23.62 -67.97 -17.77
N ILE A 1127 23.88 -66.76 -17.30
CA ILE A 1127 22.91 -65.66 -17.22
C ILE A 1127 23.46 -64.43 -17.95
N GLU A 1128 22.82 -64.01 -19.04
CA GLU A 1128 23.29 -62.90 -19.87
C GLU A 1128 22.68 -61.54 -19.51
N ASN A 1129 21.53 -61.52 -18.80
CA ASN A 1129 20.81 -60.29 -18.45
C ASN A 1129 19.87 -60.46 -17.22
N GLU A 1130 19.32 -59.35 -16.70
CA GLU A 1130 18.46 -59.37 -15.51
C GLU A 1130 17.10 -60.07 -15.76
N GLU A 1131 16.53 -60.04 -16.96
CA GLU A 1131 15.27 -60.74 -17.25
C GLU A 1131 15.45 -62.26 -17.20
N GLU A 1132 16.54 -62.75 -17.79
CA GLU A 1132 16.95 -64.15 -17.72
C GLU A 1132 17.25 -64.59 -16.28
N PHE A 1133 17.93 -63.74 -15.48
CA PHE A 1133 18.15 -63.98 -14.05
C PHE A 1133 16.85 -64.24 -13.31
N TYR A 1134 15.88 -63.31 -13.39
CA TYR A 1134 14.62 -63.45 -12.66
C TYR A 1134 13.75 -64.60 -13.20
N ARG A 1135 13.83 -64.90 -14.51
CA ARG A 1135 13.12 -66.03 -15.12
C ARG A 1135 13.64 -67.37 -14.60
N ILE A 1136 14.96 -67.55 -14.55
CA ILE A 1136 15.61 -68.74 -14.00
C ILE A 1136 15.34 -68.85 -12.49
N TRP A 1137 15.48 -67.75 -11.74
CA TRP A 1137 15.19 -67.71 -10.30
C TRP A 1137 13.74 -68.11 -9.99
N SER A 1138 12.78 -67.57 -10.76
CA SER A 1138 11.36 -67.87 -10.60
C SER A 1138 11.05 -69.36 -10.76
N GLN A 1139 11.69 -70.02 -11.71
CA GLN A 1139 11.51 -71.44 -12.04
C GLN A 1139 12.18 -72.41 -11.04
N ASN A 1140 13.24 -71.98 -10.35
CA ASN A 1140 14.06 -72.84 -9.48
C ASN A 1140 14.05 -72.38 -8.01
N ILE A 1141 12.97 -71.72 -7.57
CA ILE A 1141 12.94 -70.97 -6.29
C ILE A 1141 13.34 -71.80 -5.07
N ASP A 1142 12.94 -73.07 -4.97
CA ASP A 1142 13.29 -73.94 -3.83
C ASP A 1142 14.81 -74.23 -3.72
N GLU A 1143 15.57 -74.07 -4.81
CA GLU A 1143 17.03 -74.27 -4.84
C GLU A 1143 17.83 -72.98 -4.56
N VAL A 1144 17.19 -71.81 -4.61
CA VAL A 1144 17.81 -70.48 -4.39
C VAL A 1144 17.23 -69.68 -3.22
N LYS A 1145 16.25 -70.23 -2.48
CA LYS A 1145 15.53 -69.54 -1.40
C LYS A 1145 16.41 -69.09 -0.21
N ASP A 1146 17.50 -69.78 0.06
CA ASP A 1146 18.51 -69.33 1.05
C ASP A 1146 19.27 -68.08 0.57
N LEU A 1147 19.46 -67.94 -0.74
CA LEU A 1147 20.09 -66.77 -1.35
C LEU A 1147 19.18 -65.53 -1.28
N GLU A 1148 17.86 -65.72 -1.37
CA GLU A 1148 16.86 -64.66 -1.20
C GLU A 1148 17.04 -63.92 0.14
N GLU A 1149 17.05 -64.69 1.23
CA GLU A 1149 17.30 -64.21 2.60
C GLU A 1149 18.74 -63.69 2.79
N LYS A 1150 19.73 -64.29 2.16
CA LYS A 1150 21.14 -63.85 2.20
C LYS A 1150 21.33 -62.47 1.55
N TYR A 1151 20.73 -62.21 0.40
CA TYR A 1151 20.99 -61.02 -0.41
C TYR A 1151 19.99 -59.88 -0.19
N TRP A 1152 18.73 -60.18 0.13
CA TRP A 1152 17.66 -59.18 0.32
C TRP A 1152 16.96 -59.20 1.68
N GLY A 1153 17.05 -60.32 2.42
CA GLY A 1153 16.51 -60.44 3.78
C GLY A 1153 17.17 -59.49 4.78
N PHE A 1154 16.66 -59.42 6.01
CA PHE A 1154 17.20 -58.55 7.06
C PHE A 1154 17.69 -59.36 8.26
N SER A 1155 18.87 -59.03 8.79
CA SER A 1155 19.35 -59.53 10.08
C SER A 1155 20.11 -58.47 10.87
N GLN A 1156 19.92 -58.48 12.19
CA GLN A 1156 20.53 -57.54 13.14
C GLN A 1156 22.05 -57.70 13.27
N ASP A 1157 22.61 -58.80 12.76
CA ASP A 1157 24.03 -59.15 12.79
C ASP A 1157 24.75 -58.89 11.46
N GLY A 1158 24.07 -58.34 10.44
CA GLY A 1158 24.65 -58.01 9.14
C GLY A 1158 24.98 -59.20 8.23
N LYS A 1159 24.57 -60.44 8.57
CA LYS A 1159 24.78 -61.60 7.69
C LYS A 1159 23.80 -61.69 6.51
N LYS A 1160 22.68 -60.96 6.56
CA LYS A 1160 21.64 -60.91 5.52
C LYS A 1160 21.52 -59.52 4.89
N GLY A 1161 20.92 -59.47 3.70
CA GLY A 1161 20.60 -58.21 3.01
C GLY A 1161 21.79 -57.56 2.34
N LEU A 1162 22.73 -58.35 1.80
CA LEU A 1162 23.98 -57.84 1.21
C LEU A 1162 23.76 -56.78 0.13
N ILE A 1163 22.66 -56.83 -0.64
CA ILE A 1163 22.31 -55.82 -1.64
C ILE A 1163 21.85 -54.52 -0.95
N SER A 1164 20.92 -54.63 0.00
CA SER A 1164 20.42 -53.50 0.81
C SER A 1164 21.53 -52.86 1.66
N GLN A 1165 22.55 -53.61 2.11
CA GLN A 1165 23.76 -53.08 2.74
C GLN A 1165 24.63 -52.28 1.76
N ALA A 1166 24.76 -52.73 0.50
CA ALA A 1166 25.53 -52.02 -0.52
C ALA A 1166 24.85 -50.72 -0.99
N MET A 1167 23.51 -50.69 -1.01
CA MET A 1167 22.70 -49.47 -1.17
C MET A 1167 22.62 -48.63 0.11
N GLU A 1168 23.19 -49.11 1.22
CA GLU A 1168 23.17 -48.54 2.57
C GLU A 1168 21.78 -48.35 3.19
N GLU A 1169 20.78 -49.09 2.71
CA GLU A 1169 19.46 -49.24 3.34
C GLU A 1169 19.55 -50.00 4.66
N ILE A 1170 20.54 -50.90 4.80
CA ILE A 1170 20.96 -51.49 6.07
C ILE A 1170 22.32 -50.88 6.44
N GLY A 1171 22.45 -50.31 7.64
CA GLY A 1171 23.67 -49.67 8.11
C GLY A 1171 24.13 -50.20 9.47
N CYS A 1172 25.45 -50.30 9.65
CA CYS A 1172 26.07 -50.59 10.95
C CYS A 1172 25.81 -49.42 11.92
N VAL A 1173 25.49 -49.74 13.17
CA VAL A 1173 25.19 -48.74 14.21
C VAL A 1173 26.46 -48.05 14.73
N ASP A 1174 27.61 -48.75 14.76
CA ASP A 1174 28.90 -48.19 15.20
C ASP A 1174 29.50 -47.15 14.22
N ASP A 1175 29.00 -47.06 12.98
CA ASP A 1175 29.40 -46.04 11.98
C ASP A 1175 28.74 -44.65 12.21
N LEU A 1176 27.88 -44.53 13.23
CA LEU A 1176 27.05 -43.35 13.47
C LEU A 1176 27.66 -42.36 14.51
N TYR A 1177 26.97 -41.24 14.70
CA TYR A 1177 27.31 -40.23 15.72
C TYR A 1177 26.84 -40.70 17.11
N ILE A 1178 27.53 -41.70 17.64
CA ILE A 1178 27.36 -42.29 18.98
C ILE A 1178 28.55 -41.88 19.86
N ASP A 1179 28.34 -41.78 21.17
CA ASP A 1179 29.44 -41.67 22.13
C ASP A 1179 30.33 -42.91 22.06
N LYS A 1180 31.59 -42.73 21.65
CA LYS A 1180 32.53 -43.84 21.43
C LYS A 1180 33.05 -44.49 22.72
N GLU A 1181 32.92 -43.84 23.87
CA GLU A 1181 33.29 -44.42 25.17
C GLU A 1181 32.11 -45.16 25.80
N LEU A 1182 30.87 -44.65 25.60
CA LEU A 1182 29.68 -45.16 26.29
C LEU A 1182 28.74 -46.03 25.44
N LYS A 1183 28.88 -46.06 24.10
CA LYS A 1183 28.00 -46.81 23.16
C LYS A 1183 26.49 -46.52 23.29
N VAL A 1184 26.13 -45.33 23.81
CA VAL A 1184 24.73 -44.85 23.94
C VAL A 1184 24.54 -43.51 23.21
N THR A 1185 23.30 -43.17 22.88
CA THR A 1185 23.01 -41.88 22.23
C THR A 1185 22.82 -40.77 23.27
N HIS A 1186 23.39 -39.59 23.01
CA HIS A 1186 23.27 -38.44 23.91
C HIS A 1186 21.86 -37.80 23.86
N GLN A 1187 20.84 -38.38 24.50
CA GLN A 1187 19.58 -37.68 24.79
C GLN A 1187 18.76 -38.18 26.00
N ARG A 1188 19.46 -38.44 27.12
CA ARG A 1188 18.97 -38.45 28.52
C ARG A 1188 17.87 -39.43 28.96
N TYR A 1189 17.01 -39.97 28.09
CA TYR A 1189 16.01 -40.99 28.44
C TYR A 1189 15.98 -42.19 27.48
N GLN A 1190 17.15 -42.62 27.01
CA GLN A 1190 17.34 -43.95 26.40
C GLN A 1190 17.44 -45.07 27.48
N SER A 1191 17.04 -44.76 28.73
CA SER A 1191 17.50 -45.36 29.98
C SER A 1191 16.83 -46.69 30.38
N LEU A 1192 16.28 -47.43 29.41
CA LEU A 1192 15.79 -48.80 29.56
C LEU A 1192 16.17 -49.70 28.37
N MET A 1193 17.04 -49.24 27.46
CA MET A 1193 17.35 -50.02 26.26
C MET A 1193 18.23 -51.25 26.54
N GLU A 1194 17.73 -52.40 26.11
CA GLU A 1194 18.53 -53.55 25.69
C GLU A 1194 19.66 -53.13 24.72
N PRO A 1195 20.73 -53.93 24.55
CA PRO A 1195 21.71 -53.70 23.50
C PRO A 1195 21.05 -53.47 22.13
N LEU A 1196 21.53 -52.43 21.45
CA LEU A 1196 21.14 -52.12 20.08
C LEU A 1196 21.65 -53.22 19.13
N PRO A 1197 20.93 -53.53 18.04
CA PRO A 1197 21.42 -54.44 17.02
C PRO A 1197 22.67 -53.85 16.34
N THR A 1198 23.58 -54.71 15.88
CA THR A 1198 24.79 -54.26 15.16
C THR A 1198 24.44 -53.55 13.85
N TYR A 1199 23.38 -54.02 13.17
CA TYR A 1199 22.85 -53.45 11.94
C TYR A 1199 21.36 -53.14 12.06
N ALA A 1200 20.93 -52.01 11.50
CA ALA A 1200 19.54 -51.57 11.46
C ALA A 1200 19.16 -50.96 10.10
N ILE A 1201 17.86 -51.00 9.77
CA ILE A 1201 17.30 -50.43 8.54
C ILE A 1201 17.32 -48.91 8.67
N ARG A 1202 17.83 -48.19 7.66
CA ARG A 1202 17.77 -46.73 7.57
C ARG A 1202 16.39 -46.27 7.11
N LEU A 1203 15.88 -45.22 7.75
CA LEU A 1203 14.59 -44.59 7.44
C LEU A 1203 14.77 -43.34 6.54
N SER A 1204 16.01 -42.87 6.37
CA SER A 1204 16.38 -41.75 5.50
C SER A 1204 17.58 -42.10 4.60
N ASP A 1205 17.46 -41.75 3.32
CA ASP A 1205 18.39 -42.12 2.26
C ASP A 1205 19.77 -41.46 2.43
N PHE A 1206 19.83 -40.28 3.05
CA PHE A 1206 21.03 -39.45 3.19
C PHE A 1206 21.23 -39.03 4.65
N ILE A 1207 22.28 -39.55 5.30
CA ILE A 1207 22.65 -39.21 6.69
C ILE A 1207 23.78 -38.17 6.70
N TYR A 1208 23.59 -37.10 7.46
CA TYR A 1208 24.61 -36.08 7.69
C TYR A 1208 25.78 -36.62 8.54
N LYS A 1209 26.99 -36.62 7.96
CA LYS A 1209 28.24 -37.02 8.64
C LYS A 1209 28.59 -36.17 9.87
N ARG A 1210 27.95 -35.00 10.03
CA ARG A 1210 27.96 -34.18 11.26
C ARG A 1210 26.55 -33.58 11.45
N PRO A 1211 25.76 -33.97 12.48
CA PRO A 1211 24.36 -33.55 12.63
C PRO A 1211 24.20 -32.15 13.26
N ARG A 1212 25.16 -31.24 13.04
CA ARG A 1212 25.17 -29.84 13.51
C ARG A 1212 25.94 -28.97 12.52
N VAL A 1213 25.41 -28.87 11.31
CA VAL A 1213 25.78 -27.83 10.34
C VAL A 1213 24.69 -26.78 10.41
N THR A 1214 25.05 -25.51 10.50
CA THR A 1214 24.11 -24.40 10.61
C THR A 1214 23.78 -23.83 9.24
N LYS A 1215 22.69 -23.06 9.17
CA LYS A 1215 22.32 -22.30 7.98
C LYS A 1215 23.38 -21.28 7.55
N GLU A 1216 24.32 -20.93 8.42
CA GLU A 1216 25.41 -19.99 8.13
C GLU A 1216 26.55 -20.62 7.33
N ASP A 1217 26.78 -21.95 7.43
CA ASP A 1217 27.92 -22.71 6.89
C ASP A 1217 27.99 -22.88 5.34
N GLY A 1218 27.55 -21.87 4.59
CA GLY A 1218 27.83 -21.75 3.15
C GLY A 1218 27.00 -22.64 2.22
N GLU A 1219 27.61 -23.01 1.09
CA GLU A 1219 26.96 -23.62 -0.09
C GLU A 1219 26.78 -25.15 0.01
N ALA A 1220 26.92 -25.73 1.21
CA ALA A 1220 26.96 -27.17 1.45
C ALA A 1220 25.59 -27.88 1.39
N PHE A 1221 24.49 -27.17 1.14
CA PHE A 1221 23.13 -27.71 1.15
C PHE A 1221 22.15 -26.87 0.31
N GLU A 1222 21.17 -27.55 -0.30
CA GLU A 1222 19.93 -26.95 -0.79
C GLU A 1222 18.94 -26.85 0.38
N VAL A 1223 18.00 -25.88 0.32
CA VAL A 1223 17.00 -25.65 1.37
C VAL A 1223 15.59 -25.87 0.80
N PHE A 1224 14.78 -26.69 1.48
CA PHE A 1224 13.43 -27.05 1.07
C PHE A 1224 12.42 -26.65 2.16
N PRO A 1225 11.33 -25.93 1.84
CA PRO A 1225 10.24 -25.75 2.80
C PRO A 1225 9.47 -27.08 2.98
N VAL A 1226 9.02 -27.38 4.19
CA VAL A 1226 8.35 -28.65 4.53
C VAL A 1226 6.97 -28.36 5.08
N ASP A 1227 5.93 -29.09 4.68
CA ASP A 1227 4.60 -28.96 5.29
C ASP A 1227 4.56 -29.70 6.64
N THR A 1228 5.24 -29.12 7.63
CA THR A 1228 5.33 -29.65 9.00
C THR A 1228 3.95 -29.81 9.66
N ILE A 1229 3.03 -28.90 9.35
CA ILE A 1229 1.65 -28.86 9.86
C ILE A 1229 0.84 -30.08 9.41
N ARG A 1230 1.11 -30.63 8.22
CA ARG A 1230 0.45 -31.84 7.69
C ARG A 1230 0.63 -33.07 8.59
N ILE A 1231 1.67 -33.13 9.43
CA ILE A 1231 1.81 -34.21 10.43
C ILE A 1231 0.65 -34.23 11.44
N GLY A 1232 0.00 -33.08 11.67
CA GLY A 1232 -1.19 -32.97 12.50
C GLY A 1232 -2.34 -33.85 12.01
N GLU A 1233 -2.41 -34.16 10.72
CA GLU A 1233 -3.45 -35.05 10.16
C GLU A 1233 -3.21 -36.52 10.47
N MET A 1234 -2.09 -36.88 11.09
CA MET A 1234 -1.82 -38.22 11.63
C MET A 1234 -2.29 -38.37 13.10
N ILE A 1235 -2.57 -37.26 13.77
CA ILE A 1235 -3.03 -37.25 15.17
C ILE A 1235 -4.48 -37.74 15.22
N ASP A 1236 -4.84 -38.44 16.30
CA ASP A 1236 -6.08 -39.22 16.51
C ASP A 1236 -6.34 -40.39 15.54
N LYS A 1237 -5.55 -40.57 14.47
CA LYS A 1237 -5.56 -41.82 13.67
C LYS A 1237 -4.85 -42.94 14.43
N LYS A 1238 -5.35 -44.17 14.34
CA LYS A 1238 -4.63 -45.35 14.87
C LYS A 1238 -3.48 -45.71 13.93
N VAL A 1239 -2.45 -46.38 14.45
CA VAL A 1239 -1.27 -46.79 13.64
C VAL A 1239 -1.63 -47.69 12.45
N LYS A 1240 -2.77 -48.40 12.47
CA LYS A 1240 -3.29 -49.16 11.31
C LYS A 1240 -3.97 -48.31 10.21
N GLU A 1241 -4.37 -47.08 10.56
CA GLU A 1241 -5.08 -46.09 9.73
C GLU A 1241 -4.11 -45.09 9.07
N VAL A 1242 -2.80 -45.32 9.18
CA VAL A 1242 -1.72 -44.66 8.43
C VAL A 1242 -0.86 -45.72 7.74
N ASP A 1243 -0.14 -45.37 6.67
CA ASP A 1243 0.54 -46.36 5.82
C ASP A 1243 2.03 -46.56 6.14
N LEU A 1244 2.53 -45.90 7.20
CA LEU A 1244 3.87 -46.16 7.73
C LEU A 1244 3.99 -47.58 8.30
N PRO A 1245 5.13 -48.28 8.07
CA PRO A 1245 5.41 -49.55 8.72
C PRO A 1245 5.60 -49.36 10.24
N PHE A 1246 5.31 -50.41 11.03
CA PHE A 1246 5.60 -50.38 12.46
C PHE A 1246 7.10 -50.56 12.71
N VAL A 1247 7.69 -49.70 13.55
CA VAL A 1247 9.14 -49.68 13.81
C VAL A 1247 9.42 -49.79 15.31
N GLU A 1248 10.30 -50.70 15.68
CA GLU A 1248 10.86 -50.89 17.01
C GLU A 1248 12.30 -50.38 17.13
N LYS A 1249 12.73 -50.11 18.38
CA LYS A 1249 14.07 -49.63 18.73
C LYS A 1249 14.53 -48.43 17.89
N ASP A 1250 13.60 -47.51 17.61
CA ASP A 1250 13.86 -46.33 16.78
C ASP A 1250 14.97 -45.44 17.34
N LEU A 1251 15.95 -45.15 16.48
CA LEU A 1251 17.07 -44.25 16.70
C LEU A 1251 16.76 -42.91 16.03
N ARG A 1252 15.97 -42.08 16.72
CA ARG A 1252 15.62 -40.69 16.35
C ARG A 1252 14.95 -40.54 14.97
N GLY A 1253 14.13 -41.49 14.54
CA GLY A 1253 13.54 -41.51 13.20
C GLY A 1253 14.54 -41.75 12.07
N THR A 1254 15.78 -42.17 12.37
CA THR A 1254 16.83 -42.38 11.35
C THR A 1254 17.11 -43.86 11.06
N GLN A 1255 16.90 -44.73 12.04
CA GLN A 1255 17.04 -46.18 11.92
C GLN A 1255 16.09 -46.92 12.86
N GLY A 1256 15.68 -48.13 12.49
CA GLY A 1256 14.96 -49.02 13.40
C GLY A 1256 14.77 -50.44 12.88
N LEU A 1257 13.93 -51.20 13.58
CA LEU A 1257 13.54 -52.56 13.26
C LEU A 1257 12.10 -52.58 12.76
N ILE A 1258 11.87 -52.90 11.48
CA ILE A 1258 10.51 -53.09 10.96
C ILE A 1258 9.92 -54.39 11.53
N VAL A 1259 8.64 -54.34 11.92
CA VAL A 1259 7.91 -55.43 12.58
C VAL A 1259 6.69 -55.82 11.73
N THR A 1260 6.45 -57.11 11.53
CA THR A 1260 5.24 -57.58 10.85
C THR A 1260 3.99 -57.42 11.72
N GLU A 1261 2.79 -57.35 11.12
CA GLU A 1261 1.55 -57.18 11.88
C GLU A 1261 1.32 -58.31 12.90
N LYS A 1262 1.76 -59.53 12.59
CA LYS A 1262 1.71 -60.71 13.46
C LYS A 1262 2.62 -60.59 14.69
N GLU A 1263 3.84 -60.08 14.49
CA GLU A 1263 4.77 -59.79 15.58
C GLU A 1263 4.28 -58.63 16.44
N ARG A 1264 3.66 -57.61 15.83
CA ARG A 1264 3.00 -56.50 16.54
C ARG A 1264 1.80 -56.96 17.37
N LEU A 1265 0.96 -57.84 16.82
CA LEU A 1265 -0.21 -58.39 17.53
C LEU A 1265 0.22 -59.25 18.71
N LYS A 1266 1.20 -60.14 18.53
CA LYS A 1266 1.76 -60.97 19.61
C LYS A 1266 2.29 -60.10 20.76
N LYS A 1267 3.07 -59.06 20.46
CA LYS A 1267 3.60 -58.10 21.45
C LYS A 1267 2.57 -57.12 22.05
N LYS A 1268 1.29 -57.29 21.70
CA LYS A 1268 0.16 -56.57 22.29
C LYS A 1268 -0.71 -57.50 23.18
N GLU A 1269 -0.45 -58.81 23.12
CA GLU A 1269 -1.03 -59.83 23.99
C GLU A 1269 -0.04 -60.24 25.11
N GLU A 1270 1.28 -60.06 24.86
CA GLU A 1270 2.38 -60.08 25.84
C GLU A 1270 2.47 -58.79 26.69
#